data_AF-A0A0C3ASQ1-F1
#
_entry.id   AF-A0A0C3ASQ1-F1
#
_cell.length_a   1.000
_cell.length_b   1.000
_cell.length_c   1.000
_cell.angle_alpha   90.00
_cell.angle_beta   90.00
_cell.angle_gamma   90.00
#
_symmetry.space_group_name_H-M   'P 1'
#
loop_
_entity.id
_entity.type
_entity.pdbx_description
1 polymer ?
#
loop_
_entity_poly.entity_id
_entity_poly.type
_entity_poly.pdbx_seq_one_letter_code
_entity_poly.pdbx_strand_id
1 'polypeptide(L)'
;MSDIYLIDVAIRCPSDTNDMIPDDARLFIVGSNKVKRIERFAKEPKGPSWILSESIQMYDNPLSTKLTVMMEYPIHHFKQLGFVELGRDDVLAQRTEKYEIVRPLLQDNDGPQLQLIAHCVIIPPDNPPEKYSSKAFEDAIEEETFKSRLTVAILRGQKIGEAETLCMSFDVKYDLALQLSNDNPDKPMRLMRLGDTFRTLYQESLANVELDLAITAYQAAVTFAPGHRWEAELHKKLGLALVDRMEHSNEFSDIENAVCAFERWLTLTPDCHDDKHIYLNTLGICFCRRFDHSGERVDIDHAIAAHERAVHLTNDDNACCLSNLGNSLICRYKLLGELVDLDKAIFAHERAAQLTPDGDANKAAVMGNLASSLMSRFQCSGDFVDINKAIFVQERVLHLKPDAKHLHNLGVFLLLRFRFSRDLVDIDKAISTQEQAMHLTPDGHPDIPNILSSLGNSFGRRFSDWSQSLIDIDKAISAHERAVYLTPDGYPKKRLYLGNLAISFGRRFSASGDIVDLNKAIFNDERALYLHPDGHIDKPKVLNSLGGDFRSRFERFGDLVDADKSISAYERALHLTPDGHAEMPSQLSNLGSTYILRYRHSGDIVDNDKGISIIKQALHLTPDGDPNKPTRLNNLGRALSDRFKHSGELVDIEQSISVQEEALHLIPDGHPGKSLCLNNLGNSFFDHFSQSRDLADSSAAISYFHLAAIDSTGSPSARYGAALQWARSSLTIDLDLSSALQGYAVALDLLPRVASLGQTILARHRELTSTGHVTSEAAAAAISAGQYDMALEWLEQGRCIVWNQLLNLRTPVDALRDVNASLADDIIRTSRALELASTHSADSPDISIPSDLQLSMEQVAQHHRRLAEEWERLVKRARDIPGFEDFLQPKKVELLHTAADAGPVVIINIDKLRCDALVLVAGLKEVMHIPLDHFPYKRAKQLHESLNQLLLSAGVRARDTRAMRRVNVTGTTDADFPLILSDIWSNVVKPVLDGLAFTASCTVDPPRIWWCATGPLAFLPIHAAGIYDKGVASVNISDYVVSSYIPTLNALINAAKHHEECRTFQGILTVSQPNTPGQSVLPNTTVELAQIKKRACGFSVHVLEGSFALVESVVKGMEANSWVHLACHAVQDTAEPTRSALCLYDGCLDLATIITKSFPHADFAFLSACQTATGDEKLSEEAIHLAAGLMLAGYGGTIATMWSIQDKDGPVIADSVYSDLFSDTEPDSTRAALALHHAVKYLRQKEGDLAFLSWVPFIHMGI
;
A
#
# COMPACT_ATOMS: atom_id res chain seq x y z
N MET A 1 56.52 -2.41 31.04
CA MET A 1 57.90 -2.62 30.57
C MET A 1 58.73 -1.51 31.19
N SER A 2 59.94 -1.79 31.66
CA SER A 2 60.88 -0.84 32.27
C SER A 2 60.89 0.50 31.52
N ASP A 3 60.56 1.61 32.19
CA ASP A 3 60.57 2.94 31.59
C ASP A 3 62.02 3.35 31.28
N ILE A 4 62.39 3.30 30.00
CA ILE A 4 63.70 3.71 29.49
C ILE A 4 63.61 5.20 29.17
N TYR A 5 64.42 6.01 29.83
CA TYR A 5 64.59 7.42 29.47
C TYR A 5 65.80 7.56 28.53
N LEU A 6 65.55 8.00 27.30
CA LEU A 6 66.58 8.35 26.32
C LEU A 6 67.00 9.82 26.53
N ILE A 7 68.31 10.06 26.66
CA ILE A 7 68.88 11.41 26.68
C ILE A 7 70.01 11.44 25.65
N ASP A 8 69.83 12.24 24.59
CA ASP A 8 70.80 12.43 23.52
C ASP A 8 71.81 13.53 23.92
N VAL A 9 73.12 13.24 23.87
CA VAL A 9 74.18 14.13 24.36
C VAL A 9 75.25 14.35 23.28
N ALA A 10 75.37 15.57 22.73
CA ALA A 10 76.37 15.87 21.70
C ALA A 10 77.61 16.58 22.29
N ILE A 11 78.81 16.24 21.79
CA ILE A 11 80.10 16.79 22.26
C ILE A 11 80.91 17.33 21.07
N ARG A 12 81.27 18.61 21.10
CA ARG A 12 82.17 19.22 20.09
C ARG A 12 83.63 19.25 20.58
N CYS A 13 84.57 18.69 19.82
CA CYS A 13 86.01 18.79 20.06
C CYS A 13 86.70 19.67 18.99
N PRO A 14 87.46 20.71 19.37
CA PRO A 14 88.03 21.66 18.41
C PRO A 14 89.39 21.28 17.78
N SER A 15 90.01 20.13 18.11
CA SER A 15 91.24 19.66 17.45
C SER A 15 91.38 18.14 17.39
N ASP A 16 92.00 17.63 16.33
CA ASP A 16 92.11 16.19 16.02
C ASP A 16 93.28 15.45 16.75
N THR A 17 93.62 15.86 17.98
CA THR A 17 94.79 15.35 18.71
C THR A 17 94.44 14.23 19.70
N ASN A 18 95.27 13.18 19.70
CA ASN A 18 95.14 11.96 20.50
C ASN A 18 95.02 12.20 22.02
N ASP A 19 94.12 11.41 22.62
CA ASP A 19 94.12 10.93 24.01
C ASP A 19 93.71 11.87 25.19
N MET A 20 93.23 13.10 24.97
CA MET A 20 92.57 13.91 26.02
C MET A 20 91.36 14.70 25.50
N ILE A 21 90.31 14.86 26.33
CA ILE A 21 89.18 15.79 26.05
C ILE A 21 89.70 17.23 26.29
N PRO A 22 89.68 18.13 25.29
CA PRO A 22 90.11 19.51 25.46
C PRO A 22 89.22 20.29 26.46
N ASP A 23 89.82 21.21 27.23
CA ASP A 23 89.12 22.07 28.21
C ASP A 23 88.02 22.98 27.59
N ASP A 24 87.99 23.11 26.26
CA ASP A 24 87.03 23.89 25.49
C ASP A 24 85.96 23.04 24.78
N ALA A 25 85.89 21.73 25.08
CA ALA A 25 84.80 20.87 24.65
C ALA A 25 83.45 21.35 25.21
N ARG A 26 82.39 21.31 24.38
CA ARG A 26 81.04 21.78 24.75
C ARG A 26 80.03 20.66 24.70
N LEU A 27 79.21 20.56 25.74
CA LEU A 27 78.13 19.58 25.88
C LEU A 27 76.78 20.20 25.49
N PHE A 28 75.99 19.45 24.72
CA PHE A 28 74.62 19.82 24.33
C PHE A 28 73.67 18.69 24.69
N ILE A 29 72.51 19.02 25.24
CA ILE A 29 71.43 18.06 25.51
C ILE A 29 70.31 18.33 24.50
N VAL A 30 69.86 17.27 23.81
CA VAL A 30 68.80 17.36 22.80
C VAL A 30 67.52 16.75 23.38
N GLY A 31 66.59 17.60 23.83
CA GLY A 31 65.26 17.20 24.29
C GLY A 31 64.24 17.25 23.17
N SER A 32 63.05 16.66 23.38
CA SER A 32 62.02 16.47 22.34
C SER A 32 61.64 17.72 21.54
N ASN A 33 61.79 18.94 22.08
CA ASN A 33 61.44 20.18 21.38
C ASN A 33 62.46 21.35 21.49
N LYS A 34 63.68 21.18 22.05
CA LYS A 34 64.74 22.23 22.07
C LYS A 34 66.15 21.65 22.22
N VAL A 35 67.11 22.13 21.40
CA VAL A 35 68.55 21.96 21.63
C VAL A 35 69.03 23.04 22.62
N LYS A 36 69.63 22.66 23.76
CA LYS A 36 70.11 23.65 24.76
C LYS A 36 71.64 23.65 24.82
N ARG A 37 72.26 24.78 24.43
CA ARG A 37 73.70 25.05 24.54
C ARG A 37 74.07 25.34 26.00
N ILE A 38 74.97 24.57 26.59
CA ILE A 38 75.50 24.84 27.93
C ILE A 38 76.79 25.65 27.79
N GLU A 39 76.72 26.96 27.98
CA GLU A 39 77.90 27.81 28.18
C GLU A 39 78.08 28.10 29.68
N ARG A 40 79.34 28.01 30.15
CA ARG A 40 79.85 28.37 31.50
C ARG A 40 78.82 28.72 32.60
N PHE A 41 78.80 27.86 33.61
CA PHE A 41 77.98 27.86 34.82
C PHE A 41 77.77 29.22 35.54
N ALA A 42 76.52 29.68 35.66
CA ALA A 42 76.05 30.62 36.67
C ALA A 42 74.53 30.50 36.92
N LYS A 43 74.11 30.88 38.13
CA LYS A 43 72.92 30.48 38.90
C LYS A 43 71.61 31.25 38.56
N GLU A 44 70.49 30.53 38.59
CA GLU A 44 69.03 30.84 38.48
C GLU A 44 68.50 32.22 38.94
N PRO A 45 67.30 32.73 38.45
CA PRO A 45 66.00 32.12 38.82
C PRO A 45 64.70 32.37 37.95
N LYS A 46 63.69 31.52 38.23
CA LYS A 46 62.20 31.68 38.14
C LYS A 46 61.43 31.43 36.82
N GLY A 47 60.64 30.34 36.82
CA GLY A 47 59.43 30.14 36.01
C GLY A 47 59.02 28.65 35.93
N PRO A 48 57.75 28.26 36.19
CA PRO A 48 57.35 26.87 36.32
C PRO A 48 57.07 26.23 34.96
N SER A 49 57.87 25.24 34.58
CA SER A 49 57.56 24.19 33.59
C SER A 49 58.63 23.11 33.70
N TRP A 50 58.27 21.86 33.40
CA TRP A 50 59.11 20.66 33.50
C TRP A 50 60.49 20.87 32.85
N ILE A 51 61.57 20.87 33.63
CA ILE A 51 62.95 21.03 33.13
C ILE A 51 63.81 19.92 33.72
N LEU A 52 64.46 19.14 32.85
CA LEU A 52 65.58 18.26 33.20
C LEU A 52 66.71 19.15 33.76
N SER A 53 66.88 19.18 35.08
CA SER A 53 67.89 19.99 35.76
C SER A 53 69.10 19.11 36.05
N GLU A 54 70.08 19.11 35.15
CA GLU A 54 71.28 18.28 35.26
C GLU A 54 72.46 19.09 35.79
N SER A 55 73.11 18.59 36.84
CA SER A 55 74.38 19.13 37.34
C SER A 55 75.51 18.14 37.06
N ILE A 56 76.58 18.63 36.42
CA ILE A 56 77.79 17.84 36.10
C ILE A 56 78.88 18.27 37.07
N GLN A 57 79.42 17.31 37.84
CA GLN A 57 80.59 17.53 38.69
C GLN A 57 81.77 16.76 38.12
N MET A 58 82.86 17.48 37.82
CA MET A 58 84.16 16.89 37.48
C MET A 58 84.95 16.65 38.77
N TYR A 59 85.58 15.49 38.90
CA TYR A 59 86.57 15.21 39.95
C TYR A 59 87.99 15.42 39.40
N ASP A 60 88.97 15.63 40.29
CA ASP A 60 90.37 15.99 40.00
C ASP A 60 91.20 14.95 39.22
N ASN A 61 90.58 13.98 38.55
CA ASN A 61 91.24 13.02 37.67
C ASN A 61 90.76 13.22 36.21
N PRO A 62 91.60 13.67 35.26
CA PRO A 62 91.18 14.18 33.95
C PRO A 62 90.68 13.13 32.93
N LEU A 63 90.30 11.92 33.37
CA LEU A 63 89.97 10.79 32.48
C LEU A 63 88.58 10.14 32.71
N SER A 64 87.74 10.71 33.59
CA SER A 64 86.35 10.24 33.78
C SER A 64 85.39 11.35 34.23
N THR A 65 84.19 11.40 33.66
CA THR A 65 83.14 12.39 34.00
C THR A 65 81.91 11.69 34.58
N LYS A 66 81.42 12.15 35.74
CA LYS A 66 80.24 11.59 36.42
C LYS A 66 78.98 12.39 36.05
N LEU A 67 78.00 11.72 35.47
CA LEU A 67 76.69 12.27 35.12
C LEU A 67 75.65 11.82 36.16
N THR A 68 74.95 12.76 36.78
CA THR A 68 73.99 12.48 37.87
C THR A 68 72.58 12.90 37.47
N VAL A 69 71.62 11.98 37.56
CA VAL A 69 70.22 12.23 37.18
C VAL A 69 69.39 12.52 38.43
N MET A 70 68.73 13.68 38.43
CA MET A 70 67.90 14.18 39.53
C MET A 70 66.45 14.35 39.06
N MET A 71 65.49 13.91 39.87
CA MET A 71 64.05 14.14 39.62
C MET A 71 63.44 14.99 40.74
N GLU A 72 62.68 16.03 40.38
CA GLU A 72 61.94 16.83 41.36
C GLU A 72 60.52 16.28 41.51
N TYR A 73 60.12 15.93 42.75
CA TYR A 73 58.73 15.57 43.06
C TYR A 73 57.91 16.82 43.44
N PRO A 74 56.57 16.81 43.33
CA PRO A 74 55.72 18.01 43.23
C PRO A 74 55.68 18.98 44.43
N ILE A 75 56.61 18.89 45.39
CA ILE A 75 56.73 19.79 46.55
C ILE A 75 58.23 20.10 46.82
N HIS A 76 58.94 20.59 45.79
CA HIS A 76 60.32 21.13 45.88
C HIS A 76 61.36 20.25 46.59
N HIS A 77 61.26 18.93 46.44
CA HIS A 77 62.28 17.98 46.89
C HIS A 77 62.88 17.28 45.67
N PHE A 78 64.18 17.44 45.47
CA PHE A 78 64.93 16.74 44.43
C PHE A 78 65.44 15.40 44.97
N LYS A 79 65.19 14.31 44.25
CA LYS A 79 65.70 12.98 44.56
C LYS A 79 66.63 12.51 43.44
N GLN A 80 67.86 12.13 43.80
CA GLN A 80 68.80 11.51 42.87
C GLN A 80 68.28 10.12 42.48
N LEU A 81 68.14 9.86 41.18
CA LEU A 81 67.72 8.56 40.67
C LEU A 81 68.90 7.61 40.44
N GLY A 82 70.10 8.16 40.26
CA GLY A 82 71.34 7.40 40.07
C GLY A 82 72.42 8.23 39.38
N PHE A 83 73.58 7.62 39.16
CA PHE A 83 74.65 8.24 38.37
C PHE A 83 75.31 7.22 37.42
N VAL A 84 75.94 7.74 36.37
CA VAL A 84 76.81 7.00 35.44
C VAL A 84 78.16 7.70 35.38
N GLU A 85 79.23 6.93 35.45
CA GLU A 85 80.58 7.41 35.16
C GLU A 85 80.94 7.06 33.73
N LEU A 86 81.31 8.08 32.95
CA LEU A 86 81.80 7.92 31.59
C LEU A 86 83.33 7.97 31.61
N GLY A 87 83.96 6.92 31.10
CA GLY A 87 85.42 6.79 31.07
C GLY A 87 86.01 6.88 29.65
N ARG A 88 87.35 6.88 29.56
CA ARG A 88 88.13 6.91 28.31
C ARG A 88 87.66 5.90 27.25
N ASP A 89 87.25 4.71 27.65
CA ASP A 89 86.86 3.63 26.72
C ASP A 89 85.50 3.87 26.06
N ASP A 90 84.59 4.64 26.68
CA ASP A 90 83.27 4.93 26.13
C ASP A 90 83.35 5.99 25.01
N VAL A 91 84.30 6.94 25.12
CA VAL A 91 84.58 7.94 24.07
C VAL A 91 85.29 7.31 22.87
N LEU A 92 86.17 6.33 23.10
CA LEU A 92 86.91 5.64 22.03
C LEU A 92 86.04 4.65 21.23
N ALA A 93 85.01 4.06 21.83
CA ALA A 93 84.10 3.11 21.16
C ALA A 93 83.32 3.71 19.96
N GLN A 94 83.21 5.05 19.87
CA GLN A 94 82.52 5.75 18.79
C GLN A 94 83.33 5.93 17.51
N ARG A 95 84.67 5.75 17.53
CA ARG A 95 85.47 5.74 16.30
C ARG A 95 85.22 4.50 15.42
N THR A 96 84.48 3.51 15.92
CA THR A 96 84.22 2.22 15.24
C THR A 96 82.73 1.98 14.93
N GLU A 97 81.95 3.03 14.64
CA GLU A 97 80.53 2.96 14.20
C GLU A 97 79.56 2.26 15.18
N LYS A 98 79.85 2.27 16.48
CA LYS A 98 78.84 1.96 17.52
C LYS A 98 78.26 3.25 18.07
N TYR A 99 77.00 3.53 17.75
CA TYR A 99 76.31 4.78 18.11
C TYR A 99 75.69 4.78 19.51
N GLU A 100 75.77 3.69 20.28
CA GLU A 100 75.04 3.55 21.55
C GLU A 100 75.97 3.15 22.72
N ILE A 101 75.98 3.95 23.79
CA ILE A 101 76.58 3.59 25.08
C ILE A 101 75.42 3.31 26.05
N VAL A 102 75.18 2.02 26.34
CA VAL A 102 74.18 1.60 27.32
C VAL A 102 74.88 1.26 28.63
N ARG A 103 74.61 2.04 29.68
CA ARG A 103 75.09 1.75 31.03
C ARG A 103 73.92 1.81 32.03
N PRO A 104 73.76 0.78 32.90
CA PRO A 104 72.78 0.84 33.96
C PRO A 104 73.15 1.93 34.96
N LEU A 105 72.17 2.72 35.42
CA LEU A 105 72.38 3.72 36.47
C LEU A 105 72.75 3.01 37.78
N LEU A 106 73.84 3.43 38.43
CA LEU A 106 74.18 3.00 39.79
C LEU A 106 73.23 3.72 40.75
N GLN A 107 72.30 2.97 41.37
CA GLN A 107 71.27 3.46 42.29
C GLN A 107 71.72 3.39 43.75
N ASP A 108 71.22 4.32 44.57
CA ASP A 108 71.45 4.33 46.02
C ASP A 108 70.30 3.69 46.84
N ASN A 109 69.20 3.17 46.26
CA ASN A 109 68.13 2.37 46.93
C ASN A 109 67.07 1.77 45.98
N ASP A 110 66.37 0.69 46.42
CA ASP A 110 65.44 -0.20 45.69
C ASP A 110 64.27 0.46 44.93
N GLY A 111 64.49 0.85 43.66
CA GLY A 111 63.46 1.24 42.68
C GLY A 111 63.58 0.47 41.35
N PRO A 112 62.69 0.67 40.37
CA PRO A 112 62.74 -0.05 39.09
C PRO A 112 64.08 0.18 38.37
N GLN A 113 64.59 -0.85 37.66
CA GLN A 113 65.84 -0.76 36.90
C GLN A 113 65.71 0.29 35.78
N LEU A 114 66.36 1.44 35.96
CA LEU A 114 66.47 2.50 34.95
C LEU A 114 67.80 2.33 34.21
N GLN A 115 67.75 2.27 32.88
CA GLN A 115 68.94 2.27 32.02
C GLN A 115 69.07 3.64 31.36
N LEU A 116 70.26 4.24 31.44
CA LEU A 116 70.59 5.42 30.64
C LEU A 116 71.17 4.94 29.30
N ILE A 117 70.56 5.38 28.21
CA ILE A 117 71.11 5.22 26.86
C ILE A 117 71.59 6.60 26.42
N ALA A 118 72.90 6.75 26.25
CA ALA A 118 73.52 7.99 25.80
C ALA A 118 74.10 7.79 24.39
N HIS A 119 73.66 8.66 23.46
CA HIS A 119 74.22 8.76 22.11
C HIS A 119 75.17 9.95 22.06
N CYS A 120 76.46 9.72 21.86
CA CYS A 120 77.45 10.78 21.63
C CYS A 120 77.62 11.05 20.13
N VAL A 121 77.81 12.32 19.76
CA VAL A 121 78.12 12.70 18.37
C VAL A 121 79.30 13.67 18.41
N ILE A 122 80.38 13.34 17.69
CA ILE A 122 81.59 14.17 17.56
C ILE A 122 81.57 14.87 16.21
N ILE A 123 81.63 16.21 16.20
CA ILE A 123 81.65 17.03 14.98
C ILE A 123 83.11 17.36 14.59
N PRO A 124 83.56 17.10 13.35
CA PRO A 124 84.94 17.40 12.90
C PRO A 124 85.26 18.91 12.86
N PRO A 125 86.55 19.30 12.97
CA PRO A 125 86.97 20.71 13.11
C PRO A 125 86.84 21.59 11.85
N ASP A 126 86.59 21.04 10.67
CA ASP A 126 86.71 21.78 9.40
C ASP A 126 85.56 22.74 9.04
N ASN A 127 84.69 23.13 9.99
CA ASN A 127 83.68 24.17 9.76
C ASN A 127 83.65 25.23 10.89
N PRO A 128 84.07 26.50 10.61
CA PRO A 128 84.14 27.56 11.61
C PRO A 128 82.76 28.16 11.97
N PRO A 129 82.57 28.73 13.18
CA PRO A 129 81.27 29.10 13.74
C PRO A 129 80.62 30.37 13.17
N GLU A 130 81.26 31.07 12.23
CA GLU A 130 80.88 32.45 11.86
C GLU A 130 80.06 32.57 10.57
N LYS A 131 79.58 31.45 9.98
CA LYS A 131 78.73 31.50 8.76
C LYS A 131 77.40 30.75 8.83
N TYR A 132 76.98 30.33 10.02
CA TYR A 132 75.62 29.84 10.23
C TYR A 132 74.99 30.70 11.33
N SER A 133 73.84 31.33 11.05
CA SER A 133 72.97 31.86 12.10
C SER A 133 72.69 30.73 13.10
N SER A 134 72.39 31.04 14.37
CA SER A 134 72.13 30.00 15.39
C SER A 134 71.13 28.93 14.92
N LYS A 135 70.24 29.31 14.00
CA LYS A 135 69.24 28.46 13.36
C LYS A 135 69.80 27.36 12.46
N ALA A 136 70.81 27.62 11.63
CA ALA A 136 71.36 26.59 10.74
C ALA A 136 72.29 25.58 11.45
N PHE A 137 72.74 25.92 12.67
CA PHE A 137 73.42 24.99 13.58
C PHE A 137 72.42 24.10 14.33
N GLU A 138 71.22 24.61 14.64
CA GLU A 138 70.08 23.84 15.18
C GLU A 138 69.49 22.91 14.11
N ASP A 139 69.33 23.40 12.88
CA ASP A 139 68.82 22.64 11.72
C ASP A 139 69.68 21.40 11.40
N ALA A 140 71.02 21.53 11.47
CA ALA A 140 71.95 20.42 11.19
C ALA A 140 71.99 19.35 12.31
N ILE A 141 71.73 19.75 13.56
CA ILE A 141 71.61 18.83 14.69
C ILE A 141 70.27 18.10 14.62
N GLU A 142 69.16 18.81 14.36
CA GLU A 142 67.83 18.19 14.22
C GLU A 142 67.75 17.22 13.03
N GLU A 143 68.41 17.52 11.90
CA GLU A 143 68.47 16.63 10.73
C GLU A 143 69.26 15.33 10.99
N GLU A 144 70.36 15.37 11.75
CA GLU A 144 71.12 14.17 12.15
C GLU A 144 70.44 13.39 13.30
N THR A 145 69.73 14.08 14.19
CA THR A 145 68.90 13.43 15.22
C THR A 145 67.68 12.73 14.59
N PHE A 146 67.11 13.31 13.52
CA PHE A 146 66.04 12.75 12.68
C PHE A 146 66.49 11.47 11.94
N LYS A 147 67.68 11.47 11.32
CA LYS A 147 68.24 10.25 10.69
C LYS A 147 68.51 9.13 11.70
N SER A 148 68.96 9.48 12.91
CA SER A 148 69.24 8.52 13.98
C SER A 148 67.95 7.89 14.53
N ARG A 149 66.89 8.67 14.75
CA ARG A 149 65.57 8.16 15.21
C ARG A 149 64.86 7.29 14.16
N LEU A 150 64.99 7.65 12.89
CA LEU A 150 64.46 6.86 11.76
C LEU A 150 65.15 5.49 11.66
N THR A 151 66.47 5.44 11.88
CA THR A 151 67.27 4.21 11.85
C THR A 151 66.92 3.27 13.03
N VAL A 152 66.65 3.81 14.21
CA VAL A 152 66.22 3.04 15.41
C VAL A 152 64.83 2.41 15.23
N ALA A 153 63.90 3.10 14.57
CA ALA A 153 62.56 2.55 14.28
C ALA A 153 62.61 1.40 13.26
N ILE A 154 63.45 1.54 12.23
CA ILE A 154 63.71 0.50 11.21
C ILE A 154 64.36 -0.75 11.85
N LEU A 155 65.31 -0.58 12.78
CA LEU A 155 66.01 -1.68 13.44
C LEU A 155 65.16 -2.43 14.49
N ARG A 156 64.08 -1.81 15.02
CA ARG A 156 63.14 -2.44 15.98
C ARG A 156 61.99 -3.22 15.33
N GLY A 157 61.95 -3.30 14.00
CA GLY A 157 61.03 -4.18 13.27
C GLY A 157 59.56 -3.75 13.25
N GLN A 158 59.23 -2.51 13.64
CA GLN A 158 57.90 -1.95 13.41
C GLN A 158 57.78 -1.45 11.95
N LYS A 159 56.78 -1.94 11.21
CA LYS A 159 56.41 -1.37 9.92
C LYS A 159 55.74 -0.02 10.16
N ILE A 160 56.48 1.06 10.02
CA ILE A 160 55.93 2.42 9.92
C ILE A 160 55.59 2.64 8.45
N GLY A 161 54.35 3.05 8.15
CA GLY A 161 53.94 3.39 6.78
C GLY A 161 54.62 4.69 6.30
N GLU A 162 54.79 4.87 5.00
CA GLU A 162 55.32 6.12 4.42
C GLU A 162 54.53 7.35 4.91
N ALA A 163 53.22 7.21 5.14
CA ALA A 163 52.34 8.24 5.68
C ALA A 163 52.69 8.67 7.11
N GLU A 164 52.99 7.73 8.03
CA GLU A 164 53.41 8.06 9.42
C GLU A 164 54.80 8.69 9.46
N THR A 165 55.68 8.29 8.54
CA THR A 165 57.02 8.87 8.35
C THR A 165 56.94 10.31 7.83
N LEU A 166 55.97 10.61 6.95
CA LEU A 166 55.72 11.95 6.45
C LEU A 166 54.96 12.85 7.45
N CYS A 167 54.05 12.29 8.24
CA CYS A 167 53.27 13.02 9.26
C CYS A 167 54.17 13.52 10.40
N MET A 168 55.21 12.78 10.81
CA MET A 168 56.20 13.32 11.76
C MET A 168 57.15 14.35 11.09
N SER A 169 57.35 14.27 9.77
CA SER A 169 58.05 15.32 9.01
C SER A 169 57.20 16.59 8.83
N PHE A 170 55.86 16.47 8.95
CA PHE A 170 54.88 17.55 8.87
C PHE A 170 55.10 18.55 9.99
N ASP A 171 55.02 18.13 11.26
CA ASP A 171 55.11 19.04 12.40
C ASP A 171 56.41 19.85 12.34
N VAL A 172 57.52 19.19 12.01
CA VAL A 172 58.83 19.84 11.88
C VAL A 172 58.88 20.80 10.68
N LYS A 173 58.48 20.38 9.47
CA LYS A 173 58.57 21.25 8.27
C LYS A 173 57.50 22.35 8.23
N TYR A 174 56.31 22.09 8.78
CA TYR A 174 55.20 23.03 8.91
C TYR A 174 55.53 24.10 9.95
N ASP A 175 56.02 23.72 11.14
CA ASP A 175 56.47 24.68 12.14
C ASP A 175 57.68 25.49 11.64
N LEU A 176 58.63 24.88 10.94
CA LEU A 176 59.77 25.60 10.35
C LEU A 176 59.31 26.62 9.28
N ALA A 177 58.27 26.29 8.51
CA ALA A 177 57.67 27.18 7.52
C ALA A 177 56.87 28.32 8.18
N LEU A 178 56.14 28.05 9.27
CA LEU A 178 55.42 29.06 10.05
C LEU A 178 56.35 30.02 10.81
N GLN A 179 57.50 29.54 11.28
CA GLN A 179 58.52 30.32 11.98
C GLN A 179 59.30 31.30 11.06
N LEU A 180 59.14 31.21 9.74
CA LEU A 180 59.63 32.25 8.84
C LEU A 180 58.84 33.54 9.09
N SER A 181 59.53 34.69 9.10
CA SER A 181 58.86 36.00 9.17
C SER A 181 57.74 36.08 8.13
N ASN A 182 56.63 36.75 8.46
CA ASN A 182 55.51 36.95 7.53
C ASN A 182 55.95 37.72 6.27
N ASP A 183 57.03 38.49 6.34
CA ASP A 183 57.62 39.21 5.21
C ASP A 183 58.57 38.34 4.35
N ASN A 184 58.74 37.06 4.68
CA ASN A 184 59.65 36.18 3.96
C ASN A 184 59.02 35.73 2.62
N PRO A 185 59.64 36.06 1.47
CA PRO A 185 59.08 35.79 0.14
C PRO A 185 58.99 34.29 -0.20
N ASP A 186 59.72 33.42 0.51
CA ASP A 186 59.68 31.97 0.27
C ASP A 186 58.66 31.23 1.13
N LYS A 187 58.05 31.89 2.12
CA LYS A 187 57.07 31.28 3.05
C LYS A 187 55.85 30.71 2.33
N PRO A 188 55.18 31.43 1.40
CA PRO A 188 54.06 30.86 0.63
C PRO A 188 54.46 29.65 -0.21
N MET A 189 55.66 29.69 -0.81
CA MET A 189 56.17 28.60 -1.66
C MET A 189 56.47 27.33 -0.86
N ARG A 190 56.99 27.45 0.38
CA ARG A 190 57.27 26.30 1.24
C ARG A 190 55.98 25.63 1.74
N LEU A 191 54.98 26.42 2.13
CA LEU A 191 53.66 25.91 2.50
C LEU A 191 52.94 25.26 1.31
N MET A 192 53.07 25.83 0.10
CA MET A 192 52.55 25.22 -1.13
C MET A 192 53.15 23.84 -1.42
N ARG A 193 54.48 23.71 -1.36
CA ARG A 193 55.17 22.42 -1.58
C ARG A 193 54.78 21.37 -0.56
N LEU A 194 54.53 21.81 0.67
CA LEU A 194 54.05 20.94 1.73
C LEU A 194 52.63 20.43 1.42
N GLY A 195 51.72 21.32 1.02
CA GLY A 195 50.39 20.94 0.55
C GLY A 195 50.43 19.99 -0.66
N ASP A 196 51.31 20.24 -1.63
CA ASP A 196 51.50 19.35 -2.79
C ASP A 196 51.94 17.94 -2.37
N THR A 197 52.78 17.85 -1.34
CA THR A 197 53.26 16.57 -0.82
C THR A 197 52.11 15.76 -0.22
N PHE A 198 51.26 16.38 0.61
CA PHE A 198 50.10 15.70 1.17
C PHE A 198 49.04 15.34 0.15
N ARG A 199 48.82 16.21 -0.82
CA ARG A 199 47.86 15.90 -1.88
C ARG A 199 48.32 14.73 -2.75
N THR A 200 49.62 14.61 -3.00
CA THR A 200 50.20 13.45 -3.69
C THR A 200 50.03 12.18 -2.85
N LEU A 201 50.30 12.25 -1.54
CA LEU A 201 50.04 11.14 -0.62
C LEU A 201 48.56 10.74 -0.61
N TYR A 202 47.65 11.69 -0.57
CA TYR A 202 46.21 11.43 -0.66
C TYR A 202 45.85 10.70 -1.96
N GLN A 203 46.45 11.09 -3.10
CA GLN A 203 46.21 10.39 -4.36
C GLN A 203 46.69 8.93 -4.35
N GLU A 204 47.65 8.58 -3.49
CA GLU A 204 48.18 7.22 -3.32
C GLU A 204 47.45 6.43 -2.22
N SER A 205 47.09 7.08 -1.10
CA SER A 205 46.50 6.43 0.09
C SER A 205 44.96 6.48 0.12
N LEU A 206 44.35 7.46 -0.56
CA LEU A 206 42.93 7.81 -0.48
C LEU A 206 42.42 8.05 0.97
N ALA A 207 43.33 8.39 1.89
CA ALA A 207 42.97 8.66 3.28
C ALA A 207 42.68 10.16 3.50
N ASN A 208 41.53 10.44 4.12
CA ASN A 208 41.01 11.80 4.28
C ASN A 208 41.90 12.70 5.15
N VAL A 209 42.69 12.12 6.05
CA VAL A 209 43.57 12.86 6.97
C VAL A 209 44.62 13.64 6.18
N GLU A 210 45.20 13.02 5.15
CA GLU A 210 46.20 13.64 4.29
C GLU A 210 45.60 14.78 3.46
N LEU A 211 44.36 14.63 3.00
CA LEU A 211 43.66 15.67 2.26
C LEU A 211 43.36 16.90 3.14
N ASP A 212 42.95 16.69 4.40
CA ASP A 212 42.72 17.77 5.36
C ASP A 212 44.01 18.53 5.69
N LEU A 213 45.14 17.83 5.80
CA LEU A 213 46.46 18.43 5.98
C LEU A 213 46.87 19.26 4.74
N ALA A 214 46.60 18.76 3.53
CA ALA A 214 46.86 19.48 2.29
C ALA A 214 46.05 20.80 2.22
N ILE A 215 44.75 20.73 2.50
CA ILE A 215 43.85 21.89 2.53
C ILE A 215 44.33 22.91 3.56
N THR A 216 44.68 22.47 4.76
CA THR A 216 45.20 23.34 5.83
C THR A 216 46.47 24.07 5.41
N ALA A 217 47.42 23.35 4.80
CA ALA A 217 48.66 23.95 4.31
C ALA A 217 48.43 24.97 3.19
N TYR A 218 47.52 24.68 2.24
CA TYR A 218 47.17 25.61 1.17
C TYR A 218 46.41 26.84 1.68
N GLN A 219 45.46 26.68 2.61
CA GLN A 219 44.76 27.78 3.26
C GLN A 219 45.74 28.71 3.98
N ALA A 220 46.66 28.14 4.76
CA ALA A 220 47.72 28.91 5.41
C ALA A 220 48.58 29.66 4.38
N ALA A 221 48.99 29.01 3.28
CA ALA A 221 49.79 29.62 2.23
C ALA A 221 49.09 30.82 1.56
N VAL A 222 47.78 30.72 1.30
CA VAL A 222 46.97 31.80 0.70
C VAL A 222 46.95 33.05 1.59
N THR A 223 46.92 32.91 2.92
CA THR A 223 46.92 34.06 3.85
C THR A 223 48.18 34.94 3.76
N PHE A 224 49.31 34.36 3.36
CA PHE A 224 50.60 35.06 3.24
C PHE A 224 50.95 35.47 1.80
N ALA A 225 50.08 35.17 0.83
CA ALA A 225 50.31 35.38 -0.60
C ALA A 225 49.56 36.55 -1.31
N PRO A 226 48.79 37.47 -0.67
CA PRO A 226 48.16 38.56 -1.42
C PRO A 226 49.19 39.41 -2.20
N GLY A 227 49.02 39.52 -3.52
CA GLY A 227 49.94 40.21 -4.43
C GLY A 227 51.23 39.45 -4.77
N HIS A 228 51.37 38.20 -4.31
CA HIS A 228 52.55 37.38 -4.54
C HIS A 228 52.49 36.67 -5.90
N ARG A 229 53.64 36.37 -6.51
CA ARG A 229 53.72 35.65 -7.80
C ARG A 229 53.09 34.25 -7.82
N TRP A 230 52.81 33.69 -6.63
CA TRP A 230 52.21 32.36 -6.44
C TRP A 230 50.73 32.42 -6.03
N GLU A 231 50.14 33.61 -5.90
CA GLU A 231 48.76 33.78 -5.42
C GLU A 231 47.75 33.00 -6.27
N ALA A 232 47.85 33.14 -7.60
CA ALA A 232 47.02 32.37 -8.53
C ALA A 232 47.22 30.85 -8.32
N GLU A 233 48.46 30.37 -8.37
CA GLU A 233 48.76 28.94 -8.24
C GLU A 233 48.24 28.36 -6.91
N LEU A 234 48.34 29.10 -5.81
CA LEU A 234 47.84 28.69 -4.50
C LEU A 234 46.31 28.56 -4.46
N HIS A 235 45.59 29.54 -5.01
CA HIS A 235 44.14 29.48 -5.10
C HIS A 235 43.65 28.31 -5.98
N LYS A 236 44.37 28.02 -7.08
CA LYS A 236 44.11 26.85 -7.93
C LYS A 236 44.26 25.54 -7.14
N LYS A 237 45.38 25.40 -6.43
CA LYS A 237 45.70 24.20 -5.64
C LYS A 237 44.71 23.99 -4.49
N LEU A 238 44.36 25.07 -3.80
CA LEU A 238 43.34 25.06 -2.75
C LEU A 238 41.97 24.65 -3.28
N GLY A 239 41.50 25.28 -4.36
CA GLY A 239 40.20 24.98 -4.97
C GLY A 239 40.09 23.52 -5.40
N LEU A 240 41.14 22.98 -6.02
CA LEU A 240 41.17 21.59 -6.42
C LEU A 240 41.19 20.61 -5.22
N ALA A 241 41.94 20.89 -4.15
CA ALA A 241 41.95 20.04 -2.95
C ALA A 241 40.59 20.06 -2.24
N LEU A 242 39.91 21.21 -2.23
CA LEU A 242 38.54 21.32 -1.70
C LEU A 242 37.54 20.52 -2.56
N VAL A 243 37.69 20.52 -3.89
CA VAL A 243 36.86 19.67 -4.78
C VAL A 243 37.08 18.19 -4.50
N ASP A 244 38.33 17.74 -4.32
CA ASP A 244 38.64 16.36 -3.96
C ASP A 244 37.93 15.95 -2.65
N ARG A 245 37.86 16.88 -1.67
CA ARG A 245 37.16 16.64 -0.39
C ARG A 245 35.64 16.69 -0.53
N MET A 246 35.12 17.59 -1.35
CA MET A 246 33.69 17.69 -1.68
C MET A 246 33.14 16.40 -2.27
N GLU A 247 33.96 15.59 -2.97
CA GLU A 247 33.55 14.27 -3.47
C GLU A 247 33.28 13.25 -2.35
N HIS A 248 33.79 13.48 -1.13
CA HIS A 248 33.72 12.54 -0.01
C HIS A 248 32.83 13.04 1.14
N SER A 249 32.89 14.33 1.49
CA SER A 249 32.18 14.89 2.66
C SER A 249 30.85 15.58 2.31
N ASN A 250 30.73 16.08 1.08
CA ASN A 250 29.64 16.94 0.62
C ASN A 250 29.29 18.11 1.58
N GLU A 251 30.27 18.60 2.35
CA GLU A 251 30.07 19.71 3.30
C GLU A 251 29.88 21.05 2.57
N PHE A 252 28.84 21.80 2.94
CA PHE A 252 28.51 23.07 2.29
C PHE A 252 29.65 24.12 2.38
N SER A 253 30.39 24.16 3.49
CA SER A 253 31.53 25.06 3.67
C SER A 253 32.66 24.81 2.67
N ASP A 254 32.83 23.56 2.23
CA ASP A 254 33.87 23.21 1.25
C ASP A 254 33.49 23.69 -0.14
N ILE A 255 32.21 23.62 -0.46
CA ILE A 255 31.64 24.13 -1.72
C ILE A 255 31.86 25.65 -1.80
N GLU A 256 31.54 26.39 -0.73
CA GLU A 256 31.75 27.85 -0.70
C GLU A 256 33.23 28.21 -0.80
N ASN A 257 34.09 27.53 -0.05
CA ASN A 257 35.53 27.77 -0.09
C ASN A 257 36.14 27.45 -1.45
N ALA A 258 35.68 26.38 -2.13
CA ALA A 258 36.13 26.01 -3.46
C ALA A 258 35.72 27.05 -4.50
N VAL A 259 34.46 27.51 -4.45
CA VAL A 259 33.96 28.59 -5.32
C VAL A 259 34.81 29.85 -5.14
N CYS A 260 35.01 30.31 -3.90
CA CYS A 260 35.84 31.48 -3.59
C CYS A 260 37.27 31.34 -4.12
N ALA A 261 37.88 30.16 -3.95
CA ALA A 261 39.24 29.90 -4.42
C ALA A 261 39.34 29.96 -5.96
N PHE A 262 38.41 29.33 -6.69
CA PHE A 262 38.42 29.35 -8.15
C PHE A 262 38.04 30.71 -8.74
N GLU A 263 37.09 31.43 -8.16
CA GLU A 263 36.79 32.80 -8.57
C GLU A 263 38.01 33.71 -8.44
N ARG A 264 38.72 33.62 -7.30
CA ARG A 264 39.95 34.38 -7.08
C ARG A 264 41.03 33.98 -8.09
N TRP A 265 41.21 32.70 -8.36
CA TRP A 265 42.13 32.23 -9.40
C TRP A 265 41.82 32.81 -10.79
N LEU A 266 40.55 32.85 -11.17
CA LEU A 266 40.10 33.39 -12.46
C LEU A 266 40.36 34.89 -12.60
N THR A 267 40.26 35.66 -11.51
CA THR A 267 40.59 37.10 -11.53
C THR A 267 42.08 37.39 -11.72
N LEU A 268 42.94 36.46 -11.29
CA LEU A 268 44.40 36.62 -11.33
C LEU A 268 45.04 36.06 -12.61
N THR A 269 44.29 35.28 -13.39
CA THR A 269 44.82 34.52 -14.53
C THR A 269 44.27 35.06 -15.87
N PRO A 270 45.11 35.40 -16.87
CA PRO A 270 44.65 35.89 -18.19
C PRO A 270 43.81 34.86 -18.96
N ASP A 271 42.99 35.32 -19.91
CA ASP A 271 42.14 34.43 -20.74
C ASP A 271 42.93 33.54 -21.72
N CYS A 272 44.19 33.88 -22.03
CA CYS A 272 45.07 33.08 -22.89
C CYS A 272 45.77 31.90 -22.19
N HIS A 273 45.42 31.62 -20.93
CA HIS A 273 46.02 30.50 -20.20
C HIS A 273 45.45 29.15 -20.68
N ASP A 274 46.32 28.26 -21.14
CA ASP A 274 45.95 27.00 -21.81
C ASP A 274 44.91 26.16 -21.02
N ASP A 275 45.09 26.04 -19.69
CA ASP A 275 44.19 25.23 -18.85
C ASP A 275 42.96 25.97 -18.30
N LYS A 276 42.70 27.22 -18.69
CA LYS A 276 41.62 28.03 -18.07
C LYS A 276 40.23 27.43 -18.25
N HIS A 277 40.01 26.77 -19.38
CA HIS A 277 38.77 26.07 -19.67
C HIS A 277 38.48 24.92 -18.68
N ILE A 278 39.52 24.20 -18.22
CA ILE A 278 39.39 23.08 -17.27
C ILE A 278 38.84 23.59 -15.94
N TYR A 279 39.44 24.66 -15.41
CA TYR A 279 39.05 25.20 -14.10
C TYR A 279 37.73 25.98 -14.13
N LEU A 280 37.38 26.61 -15.27
CA LEU A 280 36.04 27.15 -15.48
C LEU A 280 34.99 26.04 -15.47
N ASN A 281 35.28 24.90 -16.11
CA ASN A 281 34.40 23.74 -16.05
C ASN A 281 34.27 23.19 -14.62
N THR A 282 35.36 23.08 -13.86
CA THR A 282 35.31 22.67 -12.45
C THR A 282 34.54 23.66 -11.58
N LEU A 283 34.70 24.97 -11.78
CA LEU A 283 33.93 25.99 -11.08
C LEU A 283 32.43 25.86 -11.36
N GLY A 284 32.05 25.58 -12.61
CA GLY A 284 30.65 25.30 -12.98
C GLY A 284 30.08 24.11 -12.19
N ILE A 285 30.85 23.03 -12.02
CA ILE A 285 30.46 21.87 -11.19
C ILE A 285 30.27 22.29 -9.72
N CYS A 286 31.15 23.13 -9.17
CA CYS A 286 31.00 23.64 -7.80
C CYS A 286 29.71 24.46 -7.62
N PHE A 287 29.38 25.32 -8.59
CA PHE A 287 28.11 26.05 -8.56
C PHE A 287 26.90 25.11 -8.66
N CYS A 288 26.95 24.05 -9.48
CA CYS A 288 25.89 23.03 -9.51
C CYS A 288 25.72 22.33 -8.14
N ARG A 289 26.81 21.95 -7.47
CA ARG A 289 26.72 21.34 -6.13
C ARG A 289 26.21 22.33 -5.07
N ARG A 290 26.52 23.62 -5.22
CA ARG A 290 25.96 24.67 -4.35
C ARG A 290 24.47 24.82 -4.57
N PHE A 291 24.02 24.83 -5.82
CA PHE A 291 22.61 24.81 -6.19
C PHE A 291 21.86 23.60 -5.62
N ASP A 292 22.46 22.40 -5.65
CA ASP A 292 21.83 21.20 -5.09
C ASP A 292 21.55 21.31 -3.57
N HIS A 293 22.31 22.15 -2.85
CA HIS A 293 22.08 22.46 -1.43
C HIS A 293 21.15 23.65 -1.22
N SER A 294 21.36 24.74 -1.95
CA SER A 294 20.70 26.04 -1.72
C SER A 294 19.34 26.14 -2.41
N GLY A 295 19.18 25.52 -3.59
CA GLY A 295 18.07 25.75 -4.50
C GLY A 295 18.06 27.14 -5.15
N GLU A 296 19.10 27.95 -4.95
CA GLU A 296 19.15 29.35 -5.36
C GLU A 296 19.43 29.49 -6.85
N ARG A 297 18.55 30.19 -7.58
CA ARG A 297 18.68 30.40 -9.04
C ARG A 297 20.04 30.99 -9.45
N VAL A 298 20.58 31.88 -8.62
CA VAL A 298 21.85 32.57 -8.89
C VAL A 298 22.99 31.56 -9.09
N ASP A 299 22.95 30.43 -8.40
CA ASP A 299 23.99 29.40 -8.51
C ASP A 299 23.95 28.69 -9.86
N ILE A 300 22.77 28.33 -10.36
CA ILE A 300 22.68 27.65 -11.65
C ILE A 300 23.00 28.59 -12.82
N ASP A 301 22.65 29.87 -12.71
CA ASP A 301 23.01 30.88 -13.72
C ASP A 301 24.54 31.11 -13.76
N HIS A 302 25.22 31.12 -12.61
CA HIS A 302 26.68 31.17 -12.55
C HIS A 302 27.34 29.89 -13.08
N ALA A 303 26.75 28.71 -12.81
CA ALA A 303 27.24 27.44 -13.34
C ALA A 303 27.24 27.44 -14.88
N ILE A 304 26.11 27.84 -15.48
CA ILE A 304 25.96 27.92 -16.94
C ILE A 304 26.95 28.92 -17.51
N ALA A 305 27.09 30.12 -16.93
CA ALA A 305 28.05 31.11 -17.39
C ALA A 305 29.50 30.61 -17.34
N ALA A 306 29.88 29.86 -16.31
CA ALA A 306 31.20 29.25 -16.20
C ALA A 306 31.42 28.17 -17.27
N HIS A 307 30.45 27.28 -17.49
CA HIS A 307 30.52 26.24 -18.51
C HIS A 307 30.50 26.79 -19.95
N GLU A 308 29.69 27.81 -20.25
CA GLU A 308 29.69 28.49 -21.55
C GLU A 308 31.06 29.13 -21.86
N ARG A 309 31.67 29.80 -20.87
CA ARG A 309 33.03 30.33 -21.01
C ARG A 309 34.07 29.22 -21.19
N ALA A 310 33.92 28.09 -20.51
CA ALA A 310 34.81 26.95 -20.68
C ALA A 310 34.76 26.39 -22.10
N VAL A 311 33.55 26.22 -22.66
CA VAL A 311 33.34 25.77 -24.06
C VAL A 311 33.90 26.78 -25.05
N HIS A 312 33.75 28.08 -24.80
CA HIS A 312 34.26 29.11 -25.70
C HIS A 312 35.79 29.16 -25.80
N LEU A 313 36.50 28.82 -24.71
CA LEU A 313 37.97 28.82 -24.66
C LEU A 313 38.60 27.56 -25.27
N THR A 314 37.82 26.52 -25.59
CA THR A 314 38.31 25.33 -26.26
C THR A 314 38.23 25.48 -27.78
N ASN A 315 39.37 25.44 -28.48
CA ASN A 315 39.44 25.56 -29.94
C ASN A 315 38.85 24.34 -30.68
N ASP A 316 38.85 23.17 -30.04
CA ASP A 316 38.15 21.97 -30.48
C ASP A 316 37.07 21.68 -29.42
N ASP A 317 35.79 21.74 -29.81
CA ASP A 317 34.61 21.41 -29.00
C ASP A 317 34.93 20.29 -27.96
N ASN A 318 35.17 20.63 -26.69
CA ASN A 318 35.57 19.63 -25.69
C ASN A 318 34.32 18.88 -25.19
N ALA A 319 34.28 17.56 -25.43
CA ALA A 319 33.14 16.71 -25.09
C ALA A 319 32.76 16.76 -23.59
N CYS A 320 33.74 16.88 -22.69
CA CYS A 320 33.48 16.97 -21.24
C CYS A 320 32.83 18.31 -20.87
N CYS A 321 33.37 19.42 -21.38
CA CYS A 321 32.80 20.76 -21.16
C CYS A 321 31.36 20.86 -21.71
N LEU A 322 31.13 20.32 -22.90
CA LEU A 322 29.80 20.26 -23.51
C LEU A 322 28.81 19.40 -22.71
N SER A 323 29.25 18.24 -22.19
CA SER A 323 28.36 17.41 -21.37
C SER A 323 28.00 18.09 -20.04
N ASN A 324 28.92 18.81 -19.40
CA ASN A 324 28.61 19.50 -18.16
C ASN A 324 27.72 20.73 -18.40
N LEU A 325 27.97 21.48 -19.48
CA LEU A 325 27.07 22.56 -19.91
C LEU A 325 25.64 22.05 -20.12
N GLY A 326 25.48 20.91 -20.80
CA GLY A 326 24.17 20.27 -20.99
C GLY A 326 23.48 19.91 -19.68
N ASN A 327 24.22 19.40 -18.69
CA ASN A 327 23.69 19.11 -17.36
C ASN A 327 23.20 20.37 -16.63
N SER A 328 23.97 21.46 -16.64
CA SER A 328 23.57 22.72 -15.99
C SER A 328 22.34 23.35 -16.66
N LEU A 329 22.25 23.31 -17.99
CA LEU A 329 21.09 23.77 -18.75
C LEU A 329 19.83 22.95 -18.44
N ILE A 330 19.94 21.62 -18.33
CA ILE A 330 18.84 20.74 -17.88
C ILE A 330 18.35 21.13 -16.48
N CYS A 331 19.27 21.43 -15.56
CA CYS A 331 18.91 21.84 -14.21
C CYS A 331 18.14 23.17 -14.19
N ARG A 332 18.59 24.17 -14.98
CA ARG A 332 17.85 25.44 -15.09
C ARG A 332 16.49 25.27 -15.78
N TYR A 333 16.42 24.43 -16.83
CA TYR A 333 15.15 24.07 -17.45
C TYR A 333 14.16 23.48 -16.43
N LYS A 334 14.60 22.57 -15.55
CA LYS A 334 13.73 21.99 -14.49
C LYS A 334 13.22 23.03 -13.49
N LEU A 335 13.95 24.12 -13.28
CA LEU A 335 13.58 25.20 -12.37
C LEU A 335 12.59 26.19 -13.01
N LEU A 336 12.82 26.57 -14.28
CA LEU A 336 12.12 27.68 -14.94
C LEU A 336 11.12 27.24 -16.03
N GLY A 337 11.27 26.03 -16.58
CA GLY A 337 10.46 25.55 -17.70
C GLY A 337 10.84 26.12 -19.06
N GLU A 338 11.97 26.83 -19.18
CA GLU A 338 12.38 27.48 -20.44
C GLU A 338 12.88 26.47 -21.48
N LEU A 339 12.06 26.20 -22.51
CA LEU A 339 12.38 25.21 -23.57
C LEU A 339 13.69 25.49 -24.31
N VAL A 340 14.11 26.76 -24.39
CA VAL A 340 15.38 27.16 -25.02
C VAL A 340 16.58 26.50 -24.36
N ASP A 341 16.56 26.37 -23.03
CA ASP A 341 17.65 25.72 -22.30
C ASP A 341 17.70 24.22 -22.57
N LEU A 342 16.54 23.59 -22.72
CA LEU A 342 16.43 22.17 -23.03
C LEU A 342 16.97 21.86 -24.43
N ASP A 343 16.65 22.68 -25.43
CA ASP A 343 17.19 22.53 -26.78
C ASP A 343 18.71 22.75 -26.82
N LYS A 344 19.22 23.75 -26.10
CA LYS A 344 20.67 23.96 -25.94
C LYS A 344 21.34 22.78 -25.24
N ALA A 345 20.70 22.20 -24.23
CA ALA A 345 21.23 21.04 -23.51
C ALA A 345 21.31 19.80 -24.41
N ILE A 346 20.26 19.53 -25.19
CA ILE A 346 20.24 18.42 -26.16
C ILE A 346 21.34 18.61 -27.19
N PHE A 347 21.50 19.83 -27.72
CA PHE A 347 22.58 20.15 -28.67
C PHE A 347 23.96 19.87 -28.06
N ALA A 348 24.21 20.35 -26.83
CA ALA A 348 25.48 20.14 -26.14
C ALA A 348 25.75 18.65 -25.87
N HIS A 349 24.77 17.90 -25.39
CA HIS A 349 24.90 16.45 -25.16
C HIS A 349 25.07 15.64 -26.45
N GLU A 350 24.37 16.00 -27.52
CA GLU A 350 24.49 15.33 -28.82
C GLU A 350 25.87 15.56 -29.42
N ARG A 351 26.38 16.79 -29.33
CA ARG A 351 27.74 17.13 -29.76
C ARG A 351 28.79 16.39 -28.93
N ALA A 352 28.65 16.38 -27.60
CA ALA A 352 29.54 15.62 -26.72
C ALA A 352 29.54 14.12 -27.05
N ALA A 353 28.36 13.53 -27.32
CA ALA A 353 28.24 12.13 -27.69
C ALA A 353 28.90 11.82 -29.04
N GLN A 354 28.88 12.74 -30.00
CA GLN A 354 29.55 12.58 -31.31
C GLN A 354 31.08 12.64 -31.19
N LEU A 355 31.59 13.51 -30.33
CA LEU A 355 33.03 13.74 -30.14
C LEU A 355 33.72 12.67 -29.30
N THR A 356 32.96 11.97 -28.45
CA THR A 356 33.48 10.88 -27.62
C THR A 356 33.59 9.58 -28.44
N PRO A 357 34.76 8.93 -28.57
CA PRO A 357 34.91 7.66 -29.29
C PRO A 357 34.13 6.50 -28.64
N ASP A 358 33.72 5.50 -29.42
CA ASP A 358 32.90 4.37 -28.91
C ASP A 358 33.66 3.47 -27.90
N GLY A 359 35.00 3.45 -27.92
CA GLY A 359 35.83 2.73 -26.95
C GLY A 359 36.15 3.50 -25.67
N ASP A 360 35.69 4.75 -25.54
CA ASP A 360 35.93 5.58 -24.36
C ASP A 360 35.00 5.15 -23.21
N ALA A 361 35.56 5.03 -21.99
CA ALA A 361 34.82 4.65 -20.79
C ALA A 361 33.65 5.63 -20.48
N ASN A 362 33.77 6.89 -20.90
CA ASN A 362 32.79 7.93 -20.66
C ASN A 362 31.66 7.98 -21.71
N LYS A 363 31.80 7.27 -22.84
CA LYS A 363 30.80 7.27 -23.93
C LYS A 363 29.41 6.92 -23.43
N ALA A 364 29.31 5.87 -22.62
CA ALA A 364 28.06 5.42 -22.02
C ALA A 364 27.39 6.52 -21.17
N ALA A 365 28.18 7.24 -20.36
CA ALA A 365 27.67 8.31 -19.50
C ALA A 365 27.15 9.50 -20.32
N VAL A 366 27.90 9.95 -21.32
CA VAL A 366 27.50 11.07 -22.19
C VAL A 366 26.24 10.73 -22.99
N MET A 367 26.16 9.51 -23.54
CA MET A 367 24.96 9.03 -24.23
C MET A 367 23.75 8.88 -23.28
N GLY A 368 23.96 8.45 -22.03
CA GLY A 368 22.91 8.40 -21.02
C GLY A 368 22.36 9.79 -20.65
N ASN A 369 23.22 10.81 -20.62
CA ASN A 369 22.80 12.20 -20.41
C ASN A 369 21.97 12.70 -21.61
N LEU A 370 22.41 12.42 -22.85
CA LEU A 370 21.65 12.72 -24.07
C LEU A 370 20.26 12.07 -24.05
N ALA A 371 20.18 10.77 -23.75
CA ALA A 371 18.90 10.05 -23.67
C ALA A 371 17.96 10.69 -22.63
N SER A 372 18.51 11.12 -21.48
CA SER A 372 17.75 11.80 -20.43
C SER A 372 17.25 13.18 -20.87
N SER A 373 18.04 13.96 -21.61
CA SER A 373 17.60 15.25 -22.17
C SER A 373 16.50 15.10 -23.23
N LEU A 374 16.64 14.12 -24.12
CA LEU A 374 15.60 13.80 -25.11
C LEU A 374 14.30 13.36 -24.43
N MET A 375 14.39 12.55 -23.37
CA MET A 375 13.23 12.18 -22.55
C MET A 375 12.56 13.42 -21.95
N SER A 376 13.32 14.37 -21.39
CA SER A 376 12.75 15.61 -20.86
C SER A 376 12.04 16.43 -21.93
N ARG A 377 12.56 16.52 -23.16
CA ARG A 377 11.88 17.25 -24.25
C ARG A 377 10.59 16.57 -24.68
N PHE A 378 10.60 15.24 -24.76
CA PHE A 378 9.37 14.47 -25.01
C PHE A 378 8.28 14.76 -23.97
N GLN A 379 8.62 14.91 -22.70
CA GLN A 379 7.64 15.24 -21.65
C GLN A 379 6.94 16.57 -21.89
N CYS A 380 7.59 17.52 -22.57
CA CYS A 380 7.01 18.82 -22.90
C CYS A 380 6.26 18.81 -24.23
N SER A 381 6.86 18.21 -25.26
CA SER A 381 6.40 18.31 -26.64
C SER A 381 5.40 17.22 -27.02
N GLY A 382 5.49 16.05 -26.38
CA GLY A 382 4.80 14.84 -26.83
C GLY A 382 5.36 14.26 -28.15
N ASP A 383 6.50 14.75 -28.65
CA ASP A 383 7.07 14.29 -29.92
C ASP A 383 7.73 12.91 -29.79
N PHE A 384 7.07 11.91 -30.37
CA PHE A 384 7.54 10.52 -30.33
C PHE A 384 8.93 10.31 -30.96
N VAL A 385 9.41 11.22 -31.82
CA VAL A 385 10.78 11.15 -32.36
C VAL A 385 11.81 11.19 -31.22
N ASP A 386 11.59 12.04 -30.22
CA ASP A 386 12.53 12.21 -29.11
C ASP A 386 12.58 11.01 -28.19
N ILE A 387 11.43 10.45 -27.79
CA ILE A 387 11.41 9.27 -26.90
C ILE A 387 11.93 8.02 -27.61
N ASN A 388 11.65 7.86 -28.91
CA ASN A 388 12.19 6.75 -29.69
C ASN A 388 13.72 6.88 -29.84
N LYS A 389 14.22 8.11 -30.07
CA LYS A 389 15.67 8.38 -30.09
C LYS A 389 16.29 8.13 -28.71
N ALA A 390 15.64 8.54 -27.61
CA ALA A 390 16.11 8.30 -26.25
C ALA A 390 16.22 6.80 -25.94
N ILE A 391 15.18 6.02 -26.25
CA ILE A 391 15.17 4.55 -26.06
C ILE A 391 16.27 3.91 -26.90
N PHE A 392 16.41 4.29 -28.18
CA PHE A 392 17.46 3.76 -29.05
C PHE A 392 18.87 4.07 -28.53
N VAL A 393 19.11 5.30 -28.08
CA VAL A 393 20.39 5.69 -27.45
C VAL A 393 20.64 4.86 -26.20
N GLN A 394 19.62 4.64 -25.36
CA GLN A 394 19.72 3.87 -24.13
C GLN A 394 19.99 2.38 -24.38
N GLU A 395 19.36 1.77 -25.39
CA GLU A 395 19.66 0.39 -25.83
C GLU A 395 21.10 0.27 -26.33
N ARG A 396 21.61 1.25 -27.08
CA ARG A 396 23.03 1.30 -27.47
C ARG A 396 23.95 1.40 -26.26
N VAL A 397 23.59 2.18 -25.24
CA VAL A 397 24.39 2.25 -24.00
C VAL A 397 24.45 0.89 -23.32
N LEU A 398 23.34 0.14 -23.27
CA LEU A 398 23.31 -1.22 -22.71
C LEU A 398 24.17 -2.21 -23.49
N HIS A 399 24.31 -2.04 -24.80
CA HIS A 399 25.25 -2.83 -25.61
C HIS A 399 26.72 -2.51 -25.29
N LEU A 400 27.04 -1.25 -24.99
CA LEU A 400 28.40 -0.84 -24.58
C LEU A 400 28.71 -1.25 -23.15
N LYS A 401 27.73 -1.13 -22.24
CA LYS A 401 27.88 -1.40 -20.81
C LYS A 401 26.54 -1.88 -20.22
N PRO A 402 26.33 -3.19 -20.07
CA PRO A 402 25.15 -3.73 -19.41
C PRO A 402 25.29 -3.53 -17.88
N ASP A 403 24.57 -2.55 -17.33
CA ASP A 403 24.52 -2.29 -15.90
C ASP A 403 23.10 -1.97 -15.41
N ALA A 404 22.89 -2.06 -14.09
CA ALA A 404 21.59 -1.86 -13.47
C ALA A 404 21.03 -0.43 -13.67
N LYS A 405 21.91 0.59 -13.68
CA LYS A 405 21.53 1.99 -13.86
C LYS A 405 20.90 2.21 -15.23
N HIS A 406 21.50 1.70 -16.29
CA HIS A 406 21.01 1.90 -17.64
C HIS A 406 19.77 1.06 -17.95
N LEU A 407 19.63 -0.13 -17.34
CA LEU A 407 18.40 -0.93 -17.42
C LEU A 407 17.22 -0.24 -16.73
N HIS A 408 17.47 0.33 -15.55
CA HIS A 408 16.48 1.13 -14.83
C HIS A 408 15.99 2.31 -15.66
N ASN A 409 16.92 3.08 -16.25
CA ASN A 409 16.59 4.22 -17.11
C ASN A 409 15.79 3.80 -18.35
N LEU A 410 16.16 2.68 -19.00
CA LEU A 410 15.38 2.14 -20.12
C LEU A 410 13.94 1.83 -19.71
N GLY A 411 13.75 1.20 -18.55
CA GLY A 411 12.41 0.93 -18.03
C GLY A 411 11.61 2.19 -17.75
N VAL A 412 12.23 3.26 -17.24
CA VAL A 412 11.57 4.57 -17.07
C VAL A 412 11.18 5.20 -18.41
N PHE A 413 12.03 5.11 -19.44
CA PHE A 413 11.73 5.67 -20.77
C PHE A 413 10.60 4.90 -21.46
N LEU A 414 10.59 3.57 -21.35
CA LEU A 414 9.51 2.72 -21.85
C LEU A 414 8.19 3.01 -21.13
N LEU A 415 8.21 3.16 -19.81
CA LEU A 415 7.04 3.57 -19.03
C LEU A 415 6.50 4.93 -19.52
N LEU A 416 7.39 5.88 -19.79
CA LEU A 416 6.99 7.19 -20.29
C LEU A 416 6.40 7.11 -21.70
N ARG A 417 7.01 6.34 -22.62
CA ARG A 417 6.45 6.10 -23.95
C ARG A 417 5.09 5.42 -23.87
N PHE A 418 4.91 4.46 -22.97
CA PHE A 418 3.62 3.82 -22.70
C PHE A 418 2.54 4.82 -22.28
N ARG A 419 2.87 5.80 -21.43
CA ARG A 419 1.88 6.81 -20.98
C ARG A 419 1.26 7.61 -22.12
N PHE A 420 1.98 7.78 -23.23
CA PHE A 420 1.48 8.48 -24.42
C PHE A 420 0.98 7.53 -25.51
N SER A 421 1.70 6.43 -25.80
CA SER A 421 1.36 5.49 -26.88
C SER A 421 0.31 4.46 -26.49
N ARG A 422 0.22 4.13 -25.19
CA ARG A 422 -0.56 3.01 -24.64
C ARG A 422 -0.19 1.62 -25.19
N ASP A 423 1.02 1.45 -25.74
CA ASP A 423 1.51 0.16 -26.22
C ASP A 423 1.84 -0.79 -25.05
N LEU A 424 1.07 -1.89 -24.93
CA LEU A 424 1.23 -2.88 -23.86
C LEU A 424 2.62 -3.55 -23.85
N VAL A 425 3.27 -3.62 -25.01
CA VAL A 425 4.62 -4.19 -25.11
C VAL A 425 5.61 -3.33 -24.31
N ASP A 426 5.39 -2.02 -24.25
CA ASP A 426 6.28 -1.10 -23.55
C ASP A 426 6.17 -1.21 -22.03
N ILE A 427 4.95 -1.35 -21.49
CA ILE A 427 4.79 -1.49 -20.04
C ILE A 427 5.34 -2.82 -19.54
N ASP A 428 5.15 -3.91 -20.29
CA ASP A 428 5.70 -5.21 -19.93
C ASP A 428 7.23 -5.23 -20.05
N LYS A 429 7.80 -4.60 -21.10
CA LYS A 429 9.25 -4.41 -21.20
C LYS A 429 9.79 -3.50 -20.10
N ALA A 430 9.07 -2.45 -19.70
CA ALA A 430 9.47 -1.56 -18.62
C ALA A 430 9.59 -2.33 -17.29
N ILE A 431 8.59 -3.15 -16.98
CA ILE A 431 8.59 -4.01 -15.79
C ILE A 431 9.75 -5.02 -15.87
N SER A 432 9.89 -5.73 -16.99
CA SER A 432 10.94 -6.74 -17.15
C SER A 432 12.36 -6.16 -17.06
N THR A 433 12.62 -4.99 -17.65
CA THR A 433 13.93 -4.33 -17.57
C THR A 433 14.23 -3.80 -16.17
N GLN A 434 13.22 -3.31 -15.43
CA GLN A 434 13.38 -2.90 -14.03
C GLN A 434 13.58 -4.09 -13.09
N GLU A 435 12.92 -5.23 -13.33
CA GLU A 435 13.17 -6.50 -12.62
C GLU A 435 14.59 -7.01 -12.87
N GLN A 436 15.07 -6.96 -14.12
CA GLN A 436 16.47 -7.29 -14.44
C GLN A 436 17.47 -6.34 -13.75
N ALA A 437 17.20 -5.04 -13.73
CA ALA A 437 18.02 -4.07 -13.00
C ALA A 437 18.09 -4.42 -11.50
N MET A 438 16.97 -4.85 -10.90
CA MET A 438 16.92 -5.33 -9.52
C MET A 438 17.82 -6.55 -9.30
N HIS A 439 17.74 -7.54 -10.19
CA HIS A 439 18.53 -8.76 -10.10
C HIS A 439 20.05 -8.53 -10.25
N LEU A 440 20.46 -7.49 -10.99
CA LEU A 440 21.86 -7.12 -11.16
C LEU A 440 22.40 -6.21 -10.06
N THR A 441 21.54 -5.70 -9.18
CA THR A 441 21.93 -4.79 -8.09
C THR A 441 22.23 -5.60 -6.82
N PRO A 442 23.45 -5.53 -6.24
CA PRO A 442 23.77 -6.26 -5.01
C PRO A 442 22.90 -5.85 -3.82
N ASP A 443 22.61 -6.80 -2.92
CA ASP A 443 21.84 -6.52 -1.71
C ASP A 443 22.48 -5.39 -0.88
N GLY A 444 21.65 -4.44 -0.42
CA GLY A 444 22.09 -3.27 0.35
C GLY A 444 22.62 -2.10 -0.48
N HIS A 445 22.65 -2.20 -1.82
CA HIS A 445 23.07 -1.08 -2.67
C HIS A 445 22.11 0.13 -2.55
N PRO A 446 22.62 1.38 -2.47
CA PRO A 446 21.81 2.58 -2.24
C PRO A 446 20.78 2.89 -3.34
N ASP A 447 20.93 2.31 -4.54
CA ASP A 447 19.99 2.50 -5.65
C ASP A 447 18.77 1.55 -5.61
N ILE A 448 18.77 0.49 -4.77
CA ILE A 448 17.64 -0.46 -4.68
C ILE A 448 16.31 0.26 -4.42
N PRO A 449 16.19 1.19 -3.45
CA PRO A 449 14.93 1.92 -3.22
C PRO A 449 14.42 2.67 -4.45
N ASN A 450 15.33 3.21 -5.27
CA ASN A 450 14.97 3.93 -6.49
C ASN A 450 14.43 2.98 -7.57
N ILE A 451 15.08 1.83 -7.77
CA ILE A 451 14.59 0.81 -8.71
C ILE A 451 13.24 0.28 -8.27
N LEU A 452 13.06 -0.01 -6.97
CA LEU A 452 11.79 -0.46 -6.39
C LEU A 452 10.69 0.58 -6.60
N SER A 453 10.96 1.86 -6.38
CA SER A 453 9.97 2.91 -6.61
C SER A 453 9.58 3.03 -8.09
N SER A 454 10.52 2.91 -9.03
CA SER A 454 10.17 2.94 -10.46
C SER A 454 9.40 1.69 -10.90
N LEU A 455 9.76 0.51 -10.37
CA LEU A 455 9.03 -0.73 -10.59
C LEU A 455 7.59 -0.63 -10.05
N GLY A 456 7.42 -0.05 -8.86
CA GLY A 456 6.11 0.23 -8.30
C GLY A 456 5.28 1.17 -9.17
N ASN A 457 5.90 2.23 -9.72
CA ASN A 457 5.23 3.13 -10.66
C ASN A 457 4.78 2.40 -11.94
N SER A 458 5.59 1.49 -12.49
CA SER A 458 5.24 0.69 -13.67
C SER A 458 4.06 -0.23 -13.41
N PHE A 459 4.09 -1.02 -12.32
CA PHE A 459 2.97 -1.86 -11.93
C PHE A 459 1.69 -1.05 -11.68
N GLY A 460 1.80 0.06 -10.95
CA GLY A 460 0.68 0.93 -10.67
C GLY A 460 0.10 1.58 -11.94
N ARG A 461 0.90 1.80 -12.99
CA ARG A 461 0.41 2.31 -14.29
C ARG A 461 -0.27 1.22 -15.10
N ARG A 462 0.32 0.02 -15.17
CA ARG A 462 -0.33 -1.13 -15.81
C ARG A 462 -1.70 -1.41 -15.22
N PHE A 463 -1.81 -1.30 -13.88
CA PHE A 463 -3.07 -1.37 -13.17
C PHE A 463 -4.11 -0.36 -13.67
N SER A 464 -3.80 0.94 -13.63
CA SER A 464 -4.76 2.00 -13.96
C SER A 464 -5.17 2.01 -15.43
N ASP A 465 -4.23 1.70 -16.32
CA ASP A 465 -4.39 1.93 -17.76
C ASP A 465 -4.88 0.69 -18.53
N TRP A 466 -4.72 -0.50 -17.95
CA TRP A 466 -5.05 -1.74 -18.66
C TRP A 466 -5.61 -2.85 -17.76
N SER A 467 -4.83 -3.35 -16.81
CA SER A 467 -5.15 -4.65 -16.21
C SER A 467 -6.34 -4.56 -15.27
N GLN A 468 -6.51 -3.44 -14.56
CA GLN A 468 -7.42 -3.31 -13.41
C GLN A 468 -7.29 -4.49 -12.41
N SER A 469 -6.17 -5.22 -12.48
CA SER A 469 -5.91 -6.40 -11.66
C SER A 469 -5.35 -5.94 -10.34
N LEU A 470 -6.00 -6.36 -9.26
CA LEU A 470 -5.58 -5.93 -7.93
C LEU A 470 -4.17 -6.47 -7.59
N ILE A 471 -3.69 -7.49 -8.31
CA ILE A 471 -2.32 -8.01 -8.22
C ILE A 471 -1.28 -6.97 -8.61
N ASP A 472 -1.52 -6.21 -9.67
CA ASP A 472 -0.56 -5.22 -10.15
C ASP A 472 -0.41 -4.10 -9.13
N ILE A 473 -1.52 -3.59 -8.60
CA ILE A 473 -1.45 -2.55 -7.58
C ILE A 473 -0.88 -3.08 -6.25
N ASP A 474 -1.12 -4.34 -5.91
CA ASP A 474 -0.53 -4.99 -4.75
C ASP A 474 1.00 -5.16 -4.87
N LYS A 475 1.48 -5.51 -6.07
CA LYS A 475 2.92 -5.50 -6.40
C LYS A 475 3.52 -4.09 -6.34
N ALA A 476 2.77 -3.09 -6.82
CA ALA A 476 3.19 -1.70 -6.74
C ALA A 476 3.38 -1.24 -5.29
N ILE A 477 2.39 -1.49 -4.43
CA ILE A 477 2.43 -1.18 -3.00
C ILE A 477 3.60 -1.90 -2.35
N SER A 478 3.78 -3.20 -2.59
CA SER A 478 4.89 -3.98 -2.01
C SER A 478 6.26 -3.40 -2.39
N ALA A 479 6.44 -2.99 -3.65
CA ALA A 479 7.68 -2.37 -4.11
C ALA A 479 7.93 -1.01 -3.42
N HIS A 480 6.89 -0.16 -3.34
CA HIS A 480 6.98 1.13 -2.68
C HIS A 480 7.19 1.04 -1.15
N GLU A 481 6.52 0.12 -0.46
CA GLU A 481 6.73 -0.15 0.97
C GLU A 481 8.17 -0.55 1.24
N ARG A 482 8.73 -1.46 0.41
CA ARG A 482 10.12 -1.88 0.54
C ARG A 482 11.10 -0.72 0.26
N ALA A 483 10.80 0.16 -0.71
CA ALA A 483 11.60 1.36 -0.96
C ALA A 483 11.59 2.32 0.25
N VAL A 484 10.42 2.54 0.87
CA VAL A 484 10.29 3.39 2.08
C VAL A 484 11.01 2.75 3.27
N TYR A 485 10.88 1.44 3.45
CA TYR A 485 11.51 0.70 4.55
C TYR A 485 13.05 0.76 4.50
N LEU A 486 13.63 0.59 3.30
CA LEU A 486 15.08 0.62 3.10
C LEU A 486 15.70 2.02 3.18
N THR A 487 14.88 3.08 3.27
CA THR A 487 15.36 4.47 3.22
C THR A 487 15.23 5.15 4.60
N PRO A 488 16.32 5.66 5.20
CA PRO A 488 16.26 6.41 6.47
C PRO A 488 15.49 7.74 6.35
N ASP A 489 14.89 8.23 7.45
CA ASP A 489 14.05 9.46 7.43
C ASP A 489 14.80 10.74 7.03
N GLY A 490 16.11 10.83 7.29
CA GLY A 490 16.94 11.96 6.88
C GLY A 490 17.32 11.96 5.39
N TYR A 491 16.99 10.91 4.63
CA TYR A 491 17.39 10.82 3.23
C TYR A 491 16.43 11.59 2.31
N PRO A 492 16.92 12.52 1.46
CA PRO A 492 16.07 13.42 0.68
C PRO A 492 15.06 12.73 -0.25
N LYS A 493 15.29 11.49 -0.70
CA LYS A 493 14.35 10.79 -1.59
C LYS A 493 13.22 10.06 -0.86
N LYS A 494 13.28 9.90 0.48
CA LYS A 494 12.23 9.16 1.23
C LYS A 494 10.83 9.76 1.03
N ARG A 495 10.76 11.08 1.00
CA ARG A 495 9.52 11.84 0.75
C ARG A 495 8.87 11.51 -0.60
N LEU A 496 9.67 11.26 -1.65
CA LEU A 496 9.17 10.83 -2.97
C LEU A 496 8.58 9.41 -2.87
N TYR A 497 9.27 8.50 -2.18
CA TYR A 497 8.79 7.12 -2.02
C TYR A 497 7.50 7.05 -1.20
N LEU A 498 7.36 7.88 -0.18
CA LEU A 498 6.12 8.03 0.60
C LEU A 498 4.96 8.54 -0.27
N GLY A 499 5.19 9.57 -1.11
CA GLY A 499 4.16 10.05 -2.03
C GLY A 499 3.75 9.01 -3.08
N ASN A 500 4.70 8.25 -3.63
CA ASN A 500 4.37 7.17 -4.58
C ASN A 500 3.62 6.02 -3.90
N LEU A 501 3.94 5.72 -2.64
CA LEU A 501 3.21 4.75 -1.82
C LEU A 501 1.76 5.22 -1.57
N ALA A 502 1.58 6.50 -1.23
CA ALA A 502 0.26 7.11 -1.05
C ALA A 502 -0.58 7.00 -2.33
N ILE A 503 -0.02 7.37 -3.49
CA ILE A 503 -0.68 7.22 -4.80
C ILE A 503 -1.11 5.77 -5.06
N SER A 504 -0.28 4.80 -4.69
CA SER A 504 -0.59 3.38 -4.90
C SER A 504 -1.74 2.90 -4.00
N PHE A 505 -1.76 3.30 -2.74
CA PHE A 505 -2.91 3.07 -1.86
C PHE A 505 -4.18 3.78 -2.36
N GLY A 506 -4.09 5.03 -2.81
CA GLY A 506 -5.23 5.77 -3.36
C GLY A 506 -5.80 5.14 -4.64
N ARG A 507 -4.95 4.60 -5.52
CA ARG A 507 -5.38 3.81 -6.70
C ARG A 507 -6.09 2.53 -6.30
N ARG A 508 -5.58 1.82 -5.30
CA ARG A 508 -6.23 0.59 -4.83
C ARG A 508 -7.54 0.88 -4.09
N PHE A 509 -7.62 1.96 -3.32
CA PHE A 509 -8.88 2.45 -2.76
C PHE A 509 -9.90 2.70 -3.87
N SER A 510 -9.51 3.39 -4.95
CA SER A 510 -10.41 3.70 -6.07
C SER A 510 -11.01 2.45 -6.72
N ALA A 511 -10.32 1.31 -6.64
CA ALA A 511 -10.73 0.04 -7.23
C ALA A 511 -11.44 -0.92 -6.26
N SER A 512 -11.09 -0.87 -4.97
CA SER A 512 -11.61 -1.78 -3.94
C SER A 512 -12.66 -1.15 -3.02
N GLY A 513 -12.67 0.18 -2.90
CA GLY A 513 -13.47 0.92 -1.92
C GLY A 513 -12.98 0.79 -0.47
N ASP A 514 -11.82 0.19 -0.22
CA ASP A 514 -11.33 -0.07 1.15
C ASP A 514 -10.81 1.20 1.84
N ILE A 515 -11.57 1.67 2.83
CA ILE A 515 -11.26 2.88 3.62
C ILE A 515 -9.90 2.79 4.31
N VAL A 516 -9.42 1.59 4.65
CA VAL A 516 -8.09 1.42 5.26
C VAL A 516 -7.01 1.92 4.31
N ASP A 517 -7.13 1.66 3.02
CA ASP A 517 -6.18 2.13 2.01
C ASP A 517 -6.19 3.64 1.88
N LEU A 518 -7.38 4.23 1.90
CA LEU A 518 -7.51 5.69 1.86
C LEU A 518 -6.86 6.35 3.07
N ASN A 519 -7.05 5.78 4.27
CA ASN A 519 -6.39 6.29 5.47
C ASN A 519 -4.87 6.11 5.42
N LYS A 520 -4.38 4.99 4.85
CA LYS A 520 -2.94 4.79 4.61
C LYS A 520 -2.38 5.78 3.59
N ALA A 521 -3.14 6.11 2.55
CA ALA A 521 -2.74 7.10 1.55
C ALA A 521 -2.55 8.48 2.19
N ILE A 522 -3.58 8.96 2.89
CA ILE A 522 -3.56 10.22 3.66
C ILE A 522 -2.37 10.25 4.63
N PHE A 523 -2.18 9.18 5.42
CA PHE A 523 -1.10 9.09 6.39
C PHE A 523 0.29 9.20 5.75
N ASN A 524 0.51 8.54 4.60
CA ASN A 524 1.79 8.60 3.90
C ASN A 524 2.02 9.96 3.24
N ASP A 525 0.99 10.60 2.69
CA ASP A 525 1.08 11.95 2.14
C ASP A 525 1.33 13.01 3.22
N GLU A 526 0.70 12.90 4.39
CA GLU A 526 0.98 13.77 5.54
C GLU A 526 2.42 13.61 6.04
N ARG A 527 2.94 12.37 6.10
CA ARG A 527 4.36 12.11 6.39
C ARG A 527 5.28 12.70 5.33
N ALA A 528 4.94 12.54 4.06
CA ALA A 528 5.73 13.10 2.97
C ALA A 528 5.78 14.63 3.09
N LEU A 529 4.64 15.28 3.41
CA LEU A 529 4.55 16.72 3.58
C LEU A 529 5.32 17.23 4.81
N TYR A 530 5.29 16.50 5.93
CA TYR A 530 6.05 16.82 7.14
C TYR A 530 7.57 16.84 6.88
N LEU A 531 8.06 15.98 5.98
CA LEU A 531 9.48 15.90 5.62
C LEU A 531 9.91 16.95 4.56
N HIS A 532 9.02 17.83 4.08
CA HIS A 532 9.36 18.88 3.11
C HIS A 532 9.63 20.25 3.78
N PRO A 533 10.84 20.84 3.61
CA PRO A 533 11.07 22.25 3.93
C PRO A 533 10.13 23.18 3.15
N ASP A 534 9.86 24.37 3.69
CA ASP A 534 9.11 25.39 2.96
C ASP A 534 9.91 25.87 1.73
N GLY A 535 9.27 25.88 0.55
CA GLY A 535 9.88 26.26 -0.73
C GLY A 535 10.38 25.12 -1.63
N HIS A 536 10.27 23.84 -1.21
CA HIS A 536 10.77 22.72 -2.01
C HIS A 536 9.93 22.43 -3.28
N ILE A 537 10.59 22.14 -4.41
CA ILE A 537 9.99 21.99 -5.75
C ILE A 537 8.93 20.87 -5.86
N ASP A 538 9.04 19.80 -5.08
CA ASP A 538 8.08 18.68 -5.11
C ASP A 538 6.90 18.83 -4.13
N LYS A 539 6.89 19.87 -3.29
CA LYS A 539 5.83 20.12 -2.30
C LYS A 539 4.43 20.28 -2.95
N PRO A 540 4.28 20.97 -4.11
CA PRO A 540 2.99 21.03 -4.82
C PRO A 540 2.43 19.65 -5.22
N LYS A 541 3.28 18.69 -5.60
CA LYS A 541 2.84 17.36 -6.04
C LYS A 541 2.27 16.54 -4.89
N VAL A 542 2.89 16.62 -3.72
CA VAL A 542 2.39 15.96 -2.50
C VAL A 542 1.07 16.60 -2.06
N LEU A 543 0.96 17.93 -2.07
CA LEU A 543 -0.29 18.62 -1.76
C LEU A 543 -1.42 18.27 -2.72
N ASN A 544 -1.13 18.13 -4.02
CA ASN A 544 -2.11 17.68 -4.99
C ASN A 544 -2.57 16.23 -4.75
N SER A 545 -1.67 15.35 -4.32
CA SER A 545 -2.02 13.95 -3.99
C SER A 545 -2.89 13.89 -2.74
N LEU A 546 -2.49 14.60 -1.68
CA LEU A 546 -3.25 14.71 -0.43
C LEU A 546 -4.64 15.32 -0.64
N GLY A 547 -4.74 16.33 -1.52
CA GLY A 547 -6.02 16.89 -1.94
C GLY A 547 -6.92 15.84 -2.61
N GLY A 548 -6.33 14.94 -3.40
CA GLY A 548 -7.03 13.84 -4.05
C GLY A 548 -7.59 12.82 -3.06
N ASP A 549 -6.80 12.49 -2.05
CA ASP A 549 -7.21 11.55 -1.01
C ASP A 549 -8.34 12.12 -0.13
N PHE A 550 -8.25 13.37 0.30
CA PHE A 550 -9.35 14.02 1.03
C PHE A 550 -10.62 14.15 0.18
N ARG A 551 -10.50 14.43 -1.12
CA ARG A 551 -11.66 14.45 -2.03
C ARG A 551 -12.34 13.08 -2.08
N SER A 552 -11.55 12.02 -2.21
CA SER A 552 -12.04 10.64 -2.28
C SER A 552 -12.75 10.23 -0.97
N ARG A 553 -12.24 10.70 0.17
CA ARG A 553 -12.87 10.51 1.48
C ARG A 553 -14.19 11.25 1.58
N PHE A 554 -14.21 12.50 1.12
CA PHE A 554 -15.43 13.30 1.05
C PHE A 554 -16.51 12.66 0.16
N GLU A 555 -16.15 12.15 -1.02
CA GLU A 555 -17.09 11.46 -1.92
C GLU A 555 -17.78 10.27 -1.25
N ARG A 556 -17.07 9.56 -0.36
CA ARG A 556 -17.59 8.38 0.33
C ARG A 556 -18.46 8.72 1.53
N PHE A 557 -18.09 9.73 2.32
CA PHE A 557 -18.73 10.01 3.62
C PHE A 557 -19.58 11.28 3.65
N GLY A 558 -19.41 12.18 2.68
CA GLY A 558 -20.10 13.47 2.63
C GLY A 558 -19.68 14.47 3.71
N ASP A 559 -18.56 14.26 4.40
CA ASP A 559 -18.06 15.21 5.41
C ASP A 559 -17.44 16.45 4.75
N LEU A 560 -18.14 17.58 4.85
CA LEU A 560 -17.71 18.86 4.30
C LEU A 560 -16.33 19.31 4.79
N VAL A 561 -15.88 18.86 5.97
CA VAL A 561 -14.52 19.16 6.48
C VAL A 561 -13.45 18.55 5.58
N ASP A 562 -13.67 17.35 5.05
CA ASP A 562 -12.72 16.71 4.14
C ASP A 562 -12.73 17.41 2.76
N ALA A 563 -13.88 17.93 2.32
CA ALA A 563 -13.95 18.79 1.13
C ALA A 563 -13.12 20.08 1.32
N ASP A 564 -13.24 20.73 2.47
CA ASP A 564 -12.48 21.95 2.80
C ASP A 564 -10.96 21.68 2.85
N LYS A 565 -10.55 20.55 3.45
CA LYS A 565 -9.13 20.13 3.45
C LYS A 565 -8.61 19.86 2.04
N SER A 566 -9.42 19.21 1.19
CA SER A 566 -9.08 18.95 -0.20
C SER A 566 -8.87 20.25 -0.98
N ILE A 567 -9.82 21.18 -0.89
CA ILE A 567 -9.74 22.51 -1.52
C ILE A 567 -8.50 23.25 -1.05
N SER A 568 -8.26 23.32 0.27
CA SER A 568 -7.11 23.99 0.84
C SER A 568 -5.78 23.39 0.37
N ALA A 569 -5.69 22.06 0.24
CA ALA A 569 -4.49 21.41 -0.27
C ALA A 569 -4.21 21.78 -1.74
N TYR A 570 -5.23 21.77 -2.59
CA TYR A 570 -5.09 22.16 -4.01
C TYR A 570 -4.77 23.66 -4.18
N GLU A 571 -5.41 24.55 -3.42
CA GLU A 571 -5.11 25.99 -3.47
C GLU A 571 -3.67 26.27 -3.06
N ARG A 572 -3.17 25.59 -2.01
CA ARG A 572 -1.77 25.68 -1.59
C ARG A 572 -0.81 25.12 -2.65
N ALA A 573 -1.18 24.03 -3.33
CA ALA A 573 -0.39 23.48 -4.43
C ALA A 573 -0.27 24.48 -5.59
N LEU A 574 -1.38 25.12 -5.98
CA LEU A 574 -1.41 26.13 -7.03
C LEU A 574 -0.61 27.37 -6.66
N HIS A 575 -0.73 27.87 -5.43
CA HIS A 575 0.05 29.02 -4.95
C HIS A 575 1.57 28.79 -4.99
N LEU A 576 2.01 27.54 -4.81
CA LEU A 576 3.42 27.16 -4.84
C LEU A 576 3.93 26.78 -6.24
N THR A 577 3.04 26.69 -7.23
CA THR A 577 3.38 26.29 -8.61
C THR A 577 3.62 27.54 -9.46
N PRO A 578 4.78 27.72 -10.11
CA PRO A 578 5.03 28.88 -10.97
C PRO A 578 4.05 29.00 -12.14
N ASP A 579 3.80 30.24 -12.58
CA ASP A 579 2.93 30.53 -13.72
C ASP A 579 3.43 29.82 -15.00
N GLY A 580 2.50 29.16 -15.71
CA GLY A 580 2.81 28.43 -16.95
C GLY A 580 3.45 27.04 -16.75
N HIS A 581 3.59 26.56 -15.52
CA HIS A 581 4.13 25.24 -15.24
C HIS A 581 3.22 24.10 -15.75
N ALA A 582 3.82 23.03 -16.30
CA ALA A 582 3.11 21.94 -16.97
C ALA A 582 2.10 21.16 -16.09
N GLU A 583 2.28 21.15 -14.77
CA GLU A 583 1.37 20.49 -13.81
C GLU A 583 0.16 21.35 -13.38
N MET A 584 0.20 22.66 -13.63
CA MET A 584 -0.88 23.58 -13.24
C MET A 584 -2.26 23.18 -13.80
N PRO A 585 -2.38 22.74 -15.07
CA PRO A 585 -3.66 22.32 -15.61
C PRO A 585 -4.27 21.13 -14.84
N SER A 586 -3.44 20.20 -14.34
CA SER A 586 -3.88 19.02 -13.56
C SER A 586 -4.44 19.45 -12.20
N GLN A 587 -3.71 20.31 -11.49
CA GLN A 587 -4.11 20.83 -10.19
C GLN A 587 -5.42 21.63 -10.27
N LEU A 588 -5.58 22.49 -11.29
CA LEU A 588 -6.83 23.23 -11.53
C LEU A 588 -8.01 22.28 -11.80
N SER A 589 -7.83 21.25 -12.64
CA SER A 589 -8.91 20.30 -12.92
C SER A 589 -9.36 19.55 -11.67
N ASN A 590 -8.42 19.17 -10.81
CA ASN A 590 -8.71 18.51 -9.53
C ASN A 590 -9.44 19.43 -8.55
N LEU A 591 -9.01 20.69 -8.44
CA LEU A 591 -9.68 21.70 -7.61
C LEU A 591 -11.12 21.94 -8.09
N GLY A 592 -11.30 22.18 -9.40
CA GLY A 592 -12.62 22.41 -9.98
C GLY A 592 -13.56 21.21 -9.78
N SER A 593 -13.04 19.99 -9.94
CA SER A 593 -13.80 18.75 -9.68
C SER A 593 -14.23 18.62 -8.21
N THR A 594 -13.42 19.12 -7.26
CA THR A 594 -13.73 19.08 -5.83
C THR A 594 -14.85 20.05 -5.48
N TYR A 595 -14.85 21.26 -6.06
CA TYR A 595 -15.98 22.18 -5.92
C TYR A 595 -17.29 21.61 -6.48
N ILE A 596 -17.24 20.95 -7.64
CA ILE A 596 -18.43 20.29 -8.23
C ILE A 596 -18.94 19.17 -7.30
N LEU A 597 -18.03 18.36 -6.75
CA LEU A 597 -18.41 17.32 -5.80
C LEU A 597 -19.05 17.93 -4.54
N ARG A 598 -18.48 19.02 -4.01
CA ARG A 598 -19.05 19.74 -2.86
C ARG A 598 -20.46 20.24 -3.15
N TYR A 599 -20.67 20.83 -4.33
CA TYR A 599 -21.99 21.24 -4.80
C TYR A 599 -23.01 20.10 -4.78
N ARG A 600 -22.67 18.90 -5.25
CA ARG A 600 -23.62 17.78 -5.27
C ARG A 600 -24.12 17.36 -3.89
N HIS A 601 -23.28 17.53 -2.87
CA HIS A 601 -23.63 17.22 -1.48
C HIS A 601 -24.29 18.40 -0.76
N SER A 602 -23.86 19.64 -1.03
CA SER A 602 -24.35 20.84 -0.33
C SER A 602 -25.56 21.51 -1.00
N GLY A 603 -25.69 21.36 -2.32
CA GLY A 603 -26.62 22.11 -3.17
C GLY A 603 -26.21 23.55 -3.47
N ASP A 604 -25.03 24.01 -3.03
CA ASP A 604 -24.59 25.41 -3.21
C ASP A 604 -24.10 25.69 -4.63
N ILE A 605 -24.96 26.31 -5.44
CA ILE A 605 -24.69 26.62 -6.85
C ILE A 605 -23.42 27.46 -7.06
N VAL A 606 -22.98 28.24 -6.07
CA VAL A 606 -21.75 29.04 -6.14
C VAL A 606 -20.52 28.14 -6.28
N ASP A 607 -20.51 26.98 -5.62
CA ASP A 607 -19.45 26.00 -5.77
C ASP A 607 -19.44 25.39 -7.17
N ASN A 608 -20.61 25.12 -7.76
CA ASN A 608 -20.69 24.62 -9.13
C ASN A 608 -20.11 25.63 -10.15
N ASP A 609 -20.51 26.89 -10.05
CA ASP A 609 -20.02 27.95 -10.95
C ASP A 609 -18.51 28.19 -10.81
N LYS A 610 -17.97 28.15 -9.59
CA LYS A 610 -16.52 28.16 -9.34
C LYS A 610 -15.84 26.96 -10.00
N GLY A 611 -16.39 25.75 -9.82
CA GLY A 611 -15.88 24.53 -10.42
C GLY A 611 -15.81 24.61 -11.95
N ILE A 612 -16.88 25.07 -12.60
CA ILE A 612 -16.94 25.28 -14.06
C ILE A 612 -15.87 26.29 -14.51
N SER A 613 -15.76 27.43 -13.82
CA SER A 613 -14.77 28.47 -14.14
C SER A 613 -13.34 27.92 -14.07
N ILE A 614 -13.01 27.18 -13.00
CA ILE A 614 -11.68 26.62 -12.79
C ILE A 614 -11.37 25.51 -13.83
N ILE A 615 -12.32 24.65 -14.17
CA ILE A 615 -12.11 23.63 -15.22
C ILE A 615 -11.91 24.28 -16.59
N LYS A 616 -12.63 25.36 -16.91
CA LYS A 616 -12.41 26.13 -18.16
C LYS A 616 -11.00 26.73 -18.22
N GLN A 617 -10.49 27.25 -17.09
CA GLN A 617 -9.09 27.70 -17.01
C GLN A 617 -8.10 26.56 -17.22
N ALA A 618 -8.35 25.39 -16.61
CA ALA A 618 -7.53 24.21 -16.82
C ALA A 618 -7.46 23.79 -18.30
N LEU A 619 -8.61 23.80 -18.99
CA LEU A 619 -8.69 23.47 -20.42
C LEU A 619 -7.96 24.48 -21.30
N HIS A 620 -8.06 25.78 -21.00
CA HIS A 620 -7.32 26.82 -21.74
C HIS A 620 -5.79 26.62 -21.65
N LEU A 621 -5.29 26.08 -20.54
CA LEU A 621 -3.86 25.78 -20.34
C LEU A 621 -3.46 24.37 -20.82
N THR A 622 -4.39 23.56 -21.31
CA THR A 622 -4.11 22.17 -21.74
C THR A 622 -3.74 22.13 -23.22
N PRO A 623 -2.55 21.64 -23.61
CA PRO A 623 -2.19 21.44 -25.02
C PRO A 623 -3.13 20.45 -25.73
N ASP A 624 -3.31 20.60 -27.04
CA ASP A 624 -4.23 19.76 -27.82
C ASP A 624 -3.85 18.26 -27.84
N GLY A 625 -2.56 17.94 -27.68
CA GLY A 625 -2.06 16.55 -27.60
C GLY A 625 -2.02 15.95 -26.19
N ASP A 626 -2.51 16.65 -25.15
CA ASP A 626 -2.46 16.14 -23.77
C ASP A 626 -3.38 14.92 -23.58
N PRO A 627 -2.87 13.76 -23.12
CA PRO A 627 -3.67 12.55 -22.88
C PRO A 627 -4.84 12.72 -21.89
N ASN A 628 -4.81 13.75 -21.03
CA ASN A 628 -5.84 14.02 -20.03
C ASN A 628 -6.86 15.07 -20.48
N LYS A 629 -6.69 15.69 -21.66
CA LYS A 629 -7.69 16.62 -22.22
C LYS A 629 -9.10 16.02 -22.28
N PRO A 630 -9.30 14.76 -22.71
CA PRO A 630 -10.64 14.16 -22.74
C PRO A 630 -11.28 14.04 -21.36
N THR A 631 -10.52 13.65 -20.33
CA THR A 631 -11.01 13.54 -18.96
C THR A 631 -11.49 14.90 -18.43
N ARG A 632 -10.77 15.98 -18.74
CA ARG A 632 -11.12 17.34 -18.33
C ARG A 632 -12.38 17.85 -19.02
N LEU A 633 -12.51 17.57 -20.32
CA LEU A 633 -13.73 17.87 -21.10
C LEU A 633 -14.94 17.11 -20.56
N ASN A 634 -14.78 15.82 -20.26
CA ASN A 634 -15.84 15.02 -19.65
C ASN A 634 -16.25 15.58 -18.27
N ASN A 635 -15.29 16.02 -17.45
CA ASN A 635 -15.57 16.65 -16.15
C ASN A 635 -16.31 17.99 -16.30
N LEU A 636 -15.97 18.79 -17.31
CA LEU A 636 -16.70 20.02 -17.64
C LEU A 636 -18.15 19.71 -18.05
N GLY A 637 -18.34 18.75 -18.95
CA GLY A 637 -19.69 18.36 -19.38
C GLY A 637 -20.54 17.86 -18.21
N ARG A 638 -19.94 17.07 -17.32
CA ARG A 638 -20.60 16.61 -16.10
C ARG A 638 -21.04 17.77 -15.20
N ALA A 639 -20.19 18.78 -15.02
CA ALA A 639 -20.50 19.99 -14.25
C ALA A 639 -21.66 20.80 -14.85
N LEU A 640 -21.69 20.91 -16.17
CA LEU A 640 -22.74 21.60 -16.91
C LEU A 640 -24.08 20.85 -16.83
N SER A 641 -24.08 19.51 -16.92
CA SER A 641 -25.28 18.68 -16.71
C SER A 641 -25.81 18.84 -15.27
N ASP A 642 -24.92 18.87 -14.27
CA ASP A 642 -25.31 19.14 -12.89
C ASP A 642 -25.95 20.52 -12.73
N ARG A 643 -25.39 21.56 -13.36
CA ARG A 643 -25.95 22.91 -13.33
C ARG A 643 -27.32 22.96 -14.00
N PHE A 644 -27.46 22.30 -15.15
CA PHE A 644 -28.73 22.16 -15.85
C PHE A 644 -29.83 21.54 -14.98
N LYS A 645 -29.52 20.48 -14.22
CA LYS A 645 -30.50 19.85 -13.31
C LYS A 645 -31.07 20.82 -12.28
N HIS A 646 -30.33 21.86 -11.94
CA HIS A 646 -30.75 22.90 -11.00
C HIS A 646 -31.41 24.10 -11.67
N SER A 647 -30.84 24.59 -12.77
CA SER A 647 -31.31 25.82 -13.46
C SER A 647 -32.44 25.56 -14.46
N GLY A 648 -32.45 24.38 -15.10
CA GLY A 648 -33.31 24.06 -16.24
C GLY A 648 -32.89 24.72 -17.57
N GLU A 649 -31.75 25.42 -17.60
CA GLU A 649 -31.29 26.17 -18.79
C GLU A 649 -30.74 25.24 -19.87
N LEU A 650 -31.45 25.08 -20.99
CA LEU A 650 -31.09 24.15 -22.08
C LEU A 650 -29.68 24.36 -22.64
N VAL A 651 -29.18 25.60 -22.62
CA VAL A 651 -27.82 25.94 -23.09
C VAL A 651 -26.74 25.15 -22.33
N ASP A 652 -26.95 24.86 -21.05
CA ASP A 652 -25.97 24.12 -20.24
C ASP A 652 -25.89 22.65 -20.65
N ILE A 653 -27.03 22.01 -20.91
CA ILE A 653 -27.03 20.60 -21.31
C ILE A 653 -26.59 20.42 -22.78
N GLU A 654 -26.91 21.37 -23.67
CA GLU A 654 -26.36 21.40 -25.03
C GLU A 654 -24.84 21.54 -25.03
N GLN A 655 -24.29 22.42 -24.17
CA GLN A 655 -22.84 22.52 -23.98
C GLN A 655 -22.25 21.26 -23.37
N SER A 656 -22.96 20.62 -22.42
CA SER A 656 -22.54 19.36 -21.80
C SER A 656 -22.34 18.25 -22.83
N ILE A 657 -23.34 18.07 -23.71
CA ILE A 657 -23.30 17.09 -24.81
C ILE A 657 -22.12 17.42 -25.73
N SER A 658 -22.00 18.66 -26.19
CA SER A 658 -20.94 19.06 -27.13
C SER A 658 -19.52 18.79 -26.59
N VAL A 659 -19.23 19.13 -25.33
CA VAL A 659 -17.89 18.90 -24.76
C VAL A 659 -17.62 17.42 -24.46
N GLN A 660 -18.65 16.62 -24.17
CA GLN A 660 -18.52 15.18 -23.97
C GLN A 660 -18.34 14.42 -25.29
N GLU A 661 -18.97 14.88 -26.39
CA GLU A 661 -18.70 14.37 -27.73
C GLU A 661 -17.26 14.68 -28.16
N GLU A 662 -16.77 15.90 -27.91
CA GLU A 662 -15.36 16.25 -28.14
C GLU A 662 -14.43 15.33 -27.33
N ALA A 663 -14.73 15.08 -26.06
CA ALA A 663 -13.96 14.15 -25.24
C ALA A 663 -13.94 12.75 -25.85
N LEU A 664 -15.09 12.22 -26.27
CA LEU A 664 -15.21 10.88 -26.86
C LEU A 664 -14.42 10.75 -28.17
N HIS A 665 -14.40 11.79 -29.01
CA HIS A 665 -13.61 11.82 -30.25
C HIS A 665 -12.09 11.79 -30.01
N LEU A 666 -11.63 12.29 -28.87
CA LEU A 666 -10.22 12.31 -28.51
C LEU A 666 -9.75 11.05 -27.75
N ILE A 667 -10.67 10.22 -27.25
CA ILE A 667 -10.35 8.99 -26.52
C ILE A 667 -10.05 7.85 -27.52
N PRO A 668 -8.85 7.22 -27.48
CA PRO A 668 -8.55 6.05 -28.29
C PRO A 668 -9.46 4.86 -27.99
N ASP A 669 -9.67 3.99 -28.97
CA ASP A 669 -10.37 2.73 -28.76
C ASP A 669 -9.65 1.84 -27.74
N GLY A 670 -10.42 1.22 -26.84
CA GLY A 670 -9.90 0.38 -25.76
C GLY A 670 -9.39 1.12 -24.52
N HIS A 671 -9.56 2.45 -24.43
CA HIS A 671 -9.20 3.20 -23.24
C HIS A 671 -10.22 2.99 -22.09
N PRO A 672 -9.78 2.65 -20.85
CA PRO A 672 -10.70 2.36 -19.73
C PRO A 672 -11.69 3.49 -19.41
N GLY A 673 -11.27 4.75 -19.60
CA GLY A 673 -12.12 5.93 -19.41
C GLY A 673 -13.22 6.14 -20.46
N LYS A 674 -13.23 5.37 -21.55
CA LYS A 674 -14.23 5.49 -22.62
C LYS A 674 -15.62 5.12 -22.13
N SER A 675 -15.76 3.98 -21.45
CA SER A 675 -17.01 3.54 -20.82
C SER A 675 -17.65 4.61 -19.91
N LEU A 676 -16.85 5.29 -19.09
CA LEU A 676 -17.33 6.38 -18.23
C LEU A 676 -17.80 7.60 -19.03
N CYS A 677 -17.08 7.98 -20.09
CA CYS A 677 -17.46 9.08 -20.95
C CYS A 677 -18.77 8.79 -21.71
N LEU A 678 -18.91 7.58 -22.26
CA LEU A 678 -20.13 7.09 -22.90
C LEU A 678 -21.33 7.13 -21.93
N ASN A 679 -21.15 6.66 -20.70
CA ASN A 679 -22.21 6.69 -19.70
C ASN A 679 -22.62 8.12 -19.31
N ASN A 680 -21.65 9.04 -19.15
CA ASN A 680 -21.96 10.44 -18.87
C ASN A 680 -22.68 11.12 -20.04
N LEU A 681 -22.26 10.84 -21.26
CA LEU A 681 -22.92 11.35 -22.47
C LEU A 681 -24.35 10.82 -22.60
N GLY A 682 -24.56 9.52 -22.33
CA GLY A 682 -25.89 8.93 -22.27
C GLY A 682 -26.79 9.61 -21.24
N ASN A 683 -26.25 9.93 -20.05
CA ASN A 683 -26.99 10.71 -19.04
C ASN A 683 -27.31 12.12 -19.52
N SER A 684 -26.38 12.81 -20.20
CA SER A 684 -26.64 14.16 -20.71
C SER A 684 -27.73 14.17 -21.78
N PHE A 685 -27.75 13.20 -22.70
CA PHE A 685 -28.84 13.02 -23.66
C PHE A 685 -30.17 12.67 -22.97
N PHE A 686 -30.16 11.83 -21.94
CA PHE A 686 -31.36 11.51 -21.16
C PHE A 686 -31.92 12.74 -20.41
N ASP A 687 -31.05 13.55 -19.83
CA ASP A 687 -31.40 14.80 -19.15
C ASP A 687 -31.97 15.82 -20.15
N HIS A 688 -31.36 15.94 -21.34
CA HIS A 688 -31.88 16.79 -22.42
C HIS A 688 -33.26 16.32 -22.90
N PHE A 689 -33.41 15.02 -23.18
CA PHE A 689 -34.69 14.40 -23.55
C PHE A 689 -35.80 14.68 -22.52
N SER A 690 -35.48 14.63 -21.23
CA SER A 690 -36.46 14.82 -20.16
C SER A 690 -37.14 16.19 -20.24
N GLN A 691 -36.46 17.21 -20.78
CA GLN A 691 -36.99 18.55 -21.02
C GLN A 691 -37.46 18.77 -22.47
N SER A 692 -36.65 18.39 -23.47
CA SER A 692 -36.93 18.62 -24.90
C SER A 692 -38.05 17.72 -25.44
N ARG A 693 -38.17 16.51 -24.89
CA ARG A 693 -38.99 15.39 -25.39
C ARG A 693 -38.64 14.95 -26.81
N ASP A 694 -37.41 15.20 -27.28
CA ASP A 694 -36.94 14.75 -28.58
C ASP A 694 -36.56 13.25 -28.57
N LEU A 695 -37.26 12.43 -29.35
CA LEU A 695 -37.02 10.99 -29.44
C LEU A 695 -35.65 10.64 -30.04
N ALA A 696 -34.99 11.57 -30.75
CA ALA A 696 -33.63 11.37 -31.20
C ALA A 696 -32.65 11.29 -30.01
N ASP A 697 -32.87 12.10 -28.98
CA ASP A 697 -32.05 12.11 -27.76
C ASP A 697 -32.25 10.85 -26.93
N SER A 698 -33.47 10.32 -26.85
CA SER A 698 -33.72 9.05 -26.14
C SER A 698 -32.99 7.89 -26.81
N SER A 699 -33.08 7.82 -28.13
CA SER A 699 -32.37 6.81 -28.94
C SER A 699 -30.86 6.93 -28.76
N ALA A 700 -30.32 8.15 -28.74
CA ALA A 700 -28.90 8.42 -28.49
C ALA A 700 -28.49 7.98 -27.07
N ALA A 701 -29.26 8.35 -26.05
CA ALA A 701 -28.99 7.97 -24.65
C ALA A 701 -28.92 6.45 -24.48
N ILE A 702 -29.91 5.72 -24.99
CA ILE A 702 -29.98 4.26 -24.96
C ILE A 702 -28.77 3.64 -25.68
N SER A 703 -28.41 4.14 -26.86
CA SER A 703 -27.24 3.68 -27.62
C SER A 703 -25.93 3.86 -26.84
N TYR A 704 -25.73 5.02 -26.20
CA TYR A 704 -24.53 5.28 -25.41
C TYR A 704 -24.46 4.45 -24.12
N PHE A 705 -25.58 4.24 -23.43
CA PHE A 705 -25.63 3.32 -22.28
C PHE A 705 -25.32 1.87 -22.69
N HIS A 706 -25.88 1.40 -23.81
CA HIS A 706 -25.56 0.10 -24.39
C HIS A 706 -24.06 -0.05 -24.67
N LEU A 707 -23.46 0.91 -25.40
CA LEU A 707 -22.03 0.90 -25.71
C LEU A 707 -21.15 0.88 -24.45
N ALA A 708 -21.53 1.65 -23.42
CA ALA A 708 -20.82 1.66 -22.14
C ALA A 708 -20.93 0.32 -21.38
N ALA A 709 -22.09 -0.35 -21.45
CA ALA A 709 -22.33 -1.62 -20.77
C ALA A 709 -21.50 -2.78 -21.36
N ILE A 710 -21.38 -2.82 -22.69
CA ILE A 710 -20.67 -3.89 -23.41
C ILE A 710 -19.16 -3.63 -23.57
N ASP A 711 -18.68 -2.42 -23.25
CA ASP A 711 -17.26 -2.08 -23.30
C ASP A 711 -16.47 -2.94 -22.31
N SER A 712 -15.73 -3.92 -22.83
CA SER A 712 -14.93 -4.85 -22.03
C SER A 712 -13.82 -4.20 -21.19
N THR A 713 -13.46 -2.94 -21.50
CA THR A 713 -12.40 -2.18 -20.81
C THR A 713 -12.91 -1.42 -19.59
N GLY A 714 -14.23 -1.26 -19.45
CA GLY A 714 -14.86 -0.68 -18.27
C GLY A 714 -14.84 -1.62 -17.06
N SER A 715 -14.82 -1.05 -15.85
CA SER A 715 -14.94 -1.84 -14.61
C SER A 715 -16.32 -2.52 -14.52
N PRO A 716 -16.44 -3.70 -13.86
CA PRO A 716 -17.73 -4.38 -13.71
C PRO A 716 -18.84 -3.48 -13.14
N SER A 717 -18.52 -2.65 -12.14
CA SER A 717 -19.51 -1.76 -11.52
C SER A 717 -19.96 -0.63 -12.46
N ALA A 718 -19.06 -0.04 -13.25
CA ALA A 718 -19.42 1.00 -14.21
C ALA A 718 -20.29 0.44 -15.33
N ARG A 719 -19.92 -0.74 -15.85
CA ARG A 719 -20.68 -1.45 -16.88
C ARG A 719 -22.05 -1.91 -16.38
N TYR A 720 -22.13 -2.38 -15.12
CA TYR A 720 -23.38 -2.73 -14.47
C TYR A 720 -24.31 -1.51 -14.37
N GLY A 721 -23.80 -0.37 -13.90
CA GLY A 721 -24.55 0.89 -13.85
C GLY A 721 -25.07 1.32 -15.22
N ALA A 722 -24.24 1.25 -16.26
CA ALA A 722 -24.64 1.55 -17.64
C ALA A 722 -25.71 0.57 -18.17
N ALA A 723 -25.58 -0.72 -17.88
CA ALA A 723 -26.55 -1.75 -18.27
C ALA A 723 -27.93 -1.51 -17.65
N LEU A 724 -27.97 -1.06 -16.38
CA LEU A 724 -29.23 -0.68 -15.73
C LEU A 724 -29.85 0.57 -16.35
N GLN A 725 -29.06 1.59 -16.65
CA GLN A 725 -29.56 2.80 -17.31
C GLN A 725 -30.10 2.46 -18.70
N TRP A 726 -29.39 1.63 -19.46
CA TRP A 726 -29.85 1.09 -20.74
C TRP A 726 -31.20 0.38 -20.59
N ALA A 727 -31.33 -0.56 -19.64
CA ALA A 727 -32.54 -1.33 -19.43
C ALA A 727 -33.74 -0.44 -19.03
N ARG A 728 -33.54 0.44 -18.05
CA ARG A 728 -34.57 1.34 -17.52
C ARG A 728 -35.01 2.39 -18.53
N SER A 729 -34.08 3.00 -19.25
CA SER A 729 -34.41 3.97 -20.31
C SER A 729 -35.19 3.31 -21.44
N SER A 730 -34.80 2.09 -21.86
CA SER A 730 -35.54 1.33 -22.87
C SER A 730 -36.98 1.01 -22.44
N LEU A 731 -37.16 0.66 -21.15
CA LEU A 731 -38.48 0.33 -20.60
C LEU A 731 -39.37 1.58 -20.41
N THR A 732 -38.81 2.70 -19.97
CA THR A 732 -39.58 3.90 -19.58
C THR A 732 -39.82 4.87 -20.73
N ILE A 733 -38.92 4.95 -21.71
CA ILE A 733 -38.99 5.93 -22.79
C ILE A 733 -39.55 5.31 -24.07
N ASP A 734 -38.87 4.29 -24.59
CA ASP A 734 -39.18 3.72 -25.90
C ASP A 734 -40.19 2.56 -25.81
N LEU A 735 -40.46 2.05 -24.60
CA LEU A 735 -41.23 0.83 -24.33
C LEU A 735 -40.69 -0.39 -25.11
N ASP A 736 -39.41 -0.37 -25.47
CA ASP A 736 -38.73 -1.47 -26.15
C ASP A 736 -38.32 -2.52 -25.10
N LEU A 737 -39.24 -3.47 -24.88
CA LEU A 737 -39.02 -4.60 -24.00
C LEU A 737 -37.82 -5.45 -24.46
N SER A 738 -37.57 -5.60 -25.77
CA SER A 738 -36.45 -6.42 -26.24
C SER A 738 -35.11 -5.80 -25.86
N SER A 739 -34.94 -4.50 -26.10
CA SER A 739 -33.74 -3.75 -25.69
C SER A 739 -33.58 -3.75 -24.17
N ALA A 740 -34.67 -3.55 -23.43
CA ALA A 740 -34.65 -3.57 -21.97
C ALA A 740 -34.16 -4.92 -21.40
N LEU A 741 -34.63 -6.04 -21.96
CA LEU A 741 -34.24 -7.38 -21.54
C LEU A 741 -32.75 -7.67 -21.83
N GLN A 742 -32.21 -7.16 -22.95
CA GLN A 742 -30.77 -7.28 -23.23
C GLN A 742 -29.93 -6.51 -22.20
N GLY A 743 -30.36 -5.32 -21.81
CA GLY A 743 -29.71 -4.54 -20.74
C GLY A 743 -29.73 -5.27 -19.40
N TYR A 744 -30.88 -5.85 -19.01
CA TYR A 744 -30.97 -6.65 -17.78
C TYR A 744 -30.11 -7.91 -17.83
N ALA A 745 -30.01 -8.60 -18.98
CA ALA A 745 -29.14 -9.75 -19.13
C ALA A 745 -27.68 -9.40 -18.82
N VAL A 746 -27.17 -8.30 -19.42
CA VAL A 746 -25.80 -7.83 -19.16
C VAL A 746 -25.62 -7.43 -17.69
N ALA A 747 -26.61 -6.77 -17.07
CA ALA A 747 -26.54 -6.40 -15.68
C ALA A 747 -26.46 -7.63 -14.74
N LEU A 748 -27.31 -8.64 -14.95
CA LEU A 748 -27.34 -9.85 -14.14
C LEU A 748 -26.09 -10.73 -14.32
N ASP A 749 -25.48 -10.73 -15.50
CA ASP A 749 -24.20 -11.40 -15.76
C ASP A 749 -23.02 -10.71 -15.07
N LEU A 750 -23.07 -9.38 -14.91
CA LEU A 750 -22.04 -8.59 -14.24
C LEU A 750 -22.19 -8.61 -12.71
N LEU A 751 -23.40 -8.83 -12.18
CA LEU A 751 -23.71 -8.70 -10.76
C LEU A 751 -22.82 -9.59 -9.85
N PRO A 752 -22.56 -10.89 -10.15
CA PRO A 752 -21.62 -11.70 -9.36
C PRO A 752 -20.16 -11.19 -9.41
N ARG A 753 -19.78 -10.45 -10.46
CA ARG A 753 -18.44 -9.86 -10.59
C ARG A 753 -18.31 -8.54 -9.82
N VAL A 754 -19.41 -7.81 -9.67
CA VAL A 754 -19.51 -6.65 -8.77
C VAL A 754 -19.36 -7.11 -7.31
N ALA A 755 -20.07 -8.16 -6.92
CA ALA A 755 -19.90 -8.83 -5.62
C ALA A 755 -18.75 -9.88 -5.65
N SER A 756 -17.53 -9.42 -5.96
CA SER A 756 -16.38 -10.30 -6.26
C SER A 756 -15.98 -11.23 -5.10
N LEU A 757 -15.64 -12.48 -5.44
CA LEU A 757 -15.03 -13.47 -4.54
C LEU A 757 -13.71 -13.01 -3.89
N GLY A 758 -13.04 -11.99 -4.44
CA GLY A 758 -11.83 -11.42 -3.85
C GLY A 758 -12.08 -10.54 -2.62
N GLN A 759 -13.35 -10.34 -2.24
CA GLN A 759 -13.78 -9.57 -1.09
C GLN A 759 -14.28 -10.49 0.04
N THR A 760 -14.23 -9.99 1.28
CA THR A 760 -14.84 -10.69 2.42
C THR A 760 -16.36 -10.82 2.22
N ILE A 761 -16.98 -11.79 2.90
CA ILE A 761 -18.44 -12.01 2.86
C ILE A 761 -19.20 -10.71 3.22
N LEU A 762 -18.73 -9.99 4.25
CA LEU A 762 -19.33 -8.73 4.68
C LEU A 762 -19.24 -7.63 3.62
N ALA A 763 -18.10 -7.50 2.93
CA ALA A 763 -17.92 -6.52 1.88
C ALA A 763 -18.83 -6.81 0.68
N ARG A 764 -18.99 -8.07 0.29
CA ARG A 764 -19.92 -8.49 -0.79
C ARG A 764 -21.38 -8.14 -0.47
N HIS A 765 -21.86 -8.42 0.74
CA HIS A 765 -23.22 -8.06 1.14
C HIS A 765 -23.43 -6.53 1.17
N ARG A 766 -22.43 -5.75 1.60
CA ARG A 766 -22.50 -4.28 1.53
C ARG A 766 -22.62 -3.79 0.09
N GLU A 767 -21.89 -4.39 -0.84
CA GLU A 767 -21.99 -4.05 -2.26
C GLU A 767 -23.38 -4.38 -2.81
N LEU A 768 -23.92 -5.57 -2.51
CA LEU A 768 -25.26 -5.99 -2.96
C LEU A 768 -26.40 -5.15 -2.35
N THR A 769 -26.20 -4.57 -1.17
CA THR A 769 -27.15 -3.60 -0.60
C THR A 769 -27.29 -2.37 -1.50
N SER A 770 -26.22 -1.96 -2.17
CA SER A 770 -26.20 -0.80 -3.06
C SER A 770 -26.77 -1.07 -4.46
N THR A 771 -26.83 -2.34 -4.88
CA THR A 771 -27.32 -2.74 -6.21
C THR A 771 -28.84 -2.83 -6.31
N GLY A 772 -29.56 -2.84 -5.17
CA GLY A 772 -31.03 -2.76 -5.11
C GLY A 772 -31.78 -4.01 -5.59
N HIS A 773 -33.11 -3.91 -5.76
CA HIS A 773 -34.02 -4.99 -6.19
C HIS A 773 -34.00 -5.25 -7.71
N VAL A 774 -32.83 -5.13 -8.35
CA VAL A 774 -32.69 -5.22 -9.81
C VAL A 774 -33.16 -6.57 -10.36
N THR A 775 -32.94 -7.66 -9.61
CA THR A 775 -33.39 -8.99 -10.01
C THR A 775 -34.91 -9.07 -10.16
N SER A 776 -35.66 -8.51 -9.19
CA SER A 776 -37.13 -8.45 -9.24
C SER A 776 -37.64 -7.54 -10.36
N GLU A 777 -36.93 -6.43 -10.61
CA GLU A 777 -37.21 -5.49 -11.71
C GLU A 777 -37.03 -6.16 -13.09
N ALA A 778 -35.91 -6.87 -13.27
CA ALA A 778 -35.61 -7.63 -14.49
C ALA A 778 -36.64 -8.73 -14.73
N ALA A 779 -36.99 -9.50 -13.69
CA ALA A 779 -38.02 -10.53 -13.77
C ALA A 779 -39.39 -9.94 -14.14
N ALA A 780 -39.78 -8.81 -13.55
CA ALA A 780 -41.02 -8.12 -13.90
C ALA A 780 -41.05 -7.65 -15.36
N ALA A 781 -39.92 -7.18 -15.89
CA ALA A 781 -39.78 -6.84 -17.31
C ALA A 781 -39.92 -8.08 -18.21
N ALA A 782 -39.29 -9.20 -17.85
CA ALA A 782 -39.39 -10.47 -18.58
C ALA A 782 -40.83 -11.03 -18.60
N ILE A 783 -41.53 -10.97 -17.46
CA ILE A 783 -42.95 -11.37 -17.36
C ILE A 783 -43.83 -10.45 -18.22
N SER A 784 -43.51 -9.15 -18.29
CA SER A 784 -44.21 -8.20 -19.19
C SER A 784 -44.03 -8.52 -20.66
N ALA A 785 -42.88 -9.10 -21.04
CA ALA A 785 -42.62 -9.60 -22.38
C ALA A 785 -43.16 -11.03 -22.64
N GLY A 786 -43.81 -11.66 -21.66
CA GLY A 786 -44.28 -13.05 -21.75
C GLY A 786 -43.17 -14.10 -21.71
N GLN A 787 -41.95 -13.73 -21.28
CA GLN A 787 -40.80 -14.63 -21.18
C GLN A 787 -40.66 -15.17 -19.75
N TYR A 788 -41.57 -16.07 -19.36
CA TYR A 788 -41.65 -16.61 -17.99
C TYR A 788 -40.43 -17.46 -17.60
N ASP A 789 -39.92 -18.26 -18.54
CA ASP A 789 -38.72 -19.09 -18.33
C ASP A 789 -37.51 -18.22 -17.99
N MET A 790 -37.31 -17.13 -18.73
CA MET A 790 -36.23 -16.19 -18.50
C MET A 790 -36.40 -15.42 -17.18
N ALA A 791 -37.63 -15.04 -16.84
CA ALA A 791 -37.93 -14.43 -15.54
C ALA A 791 -37.54 -15.37 -14.39
N LEU A 792 -37.82 -16.67 -14.53
CA LEU A 792 -37.45 -17.69 -13.55
C LEU A 792 -35.93 -17.86 -13.45
N GLU A 793 -35.23 -17.99 -14.59
CA GLU A 793 -33.77 -18.10 -14.64
C GLU A 793 -33.09 -16.89 -13.98
N TRP A 794 -33.59 -15.68 -14.23
CA TRP A 794 -33.06 -14.46 -13.63
C TRP A 794 -33.33 -14.36 -12.13
N LEU A 795 -34.51 -14.76 -11.66
CA LEU A 795 -34.79 -14.86 -10.23
C LEU A 795 -33.89 -15.88 -9.54
N GLU A 796 -33.46 -16.94 -10.22
CA GLU A 796 -32.50 -17.88 -9.67
C GLU A 796 -31.06 -17.34 -9.69
N GLN A 797 -30.65 -16.72 -10.79
CA GLN A 797 -29.29 -16.18 -10.97
C GLN A 797 -29.00 -14.98 -10.06
N GLY A 798 -29.95 -14.06 -9.94
CA GLY A 798 -29.75 -12.77 -9.27
C GLY A 798 -30.10 -12.76 -7.78
N ARG A 799 -30.33 -13.93 -7.16
CA ARG A 799 -30.64 -14.07 -5.72
C ARG A 799 -29.62 -14.97 -5.03
N CYS A 800 -29.43 -14.76 -3.74
CA CYS A 800 -28.52 -15.55 -2.91
C CYS A 800 -27.12 -15.64 -3.53
N ILE A 801 -26.61 -14.54 -4.07
CA ILE A 801 -25.38 -14.49 -4.87
C ILE A 801 -24.19 -14.91 -4.02
N VAL A 802 -24.07 -14.37 -2.81
CA VAL A 802 -22.95 -14.70 -1.91
C VAL A 802 -23.01 -16.17 -1.51
N TRP A 803 -24.21 -16.70 -1.28
CA TRP A 803 -24.43 -18.10 -0.96
C TRP A 803 -24.10 -19.03 -2.11
N ASN A 804 -24.58 -18.74 -3.31
CA ASN A 804 -24.29 -19.51 -4.51
C ASN A 804 -22.79 -19.48 -4.82
N GLN A 805 -22.11 -18.35 -4.64
CA GLN A 805 -20.66 -18.26 -4.75
C GLN A 805 -19.95 -19.19 -3.77
N LEU A 806 -20.37 -19.25 -2.50
CA LEU A 806 -19.80 -20.16 -1.50
C LEU A 806 -20.10 -21.64 -1.81
N LEU A 807 -21.32 -21.96 -2.24
CA LEU A 807 -21.69 -23.32 -2.68
C LEU A 807 -20.88 -23.76 -3.91
N ASN A 808 -20.60 -22.85 -4.83
CA ASN A 808 -19.77 -23.12 -6.01
C ASN A 808 -18.34 -23.52 -5.62
N LEU A 809 -17.78 -22.98 -4.53
CA LEU A 809 -16.47 -23.40 -4.00
C LEU A 809 -16.48 -24.85 -3.48
N ARG A 810 -17.66 -25.37 -3.12
CA ARG A 810 -17.89 -26.72 -2.58
C ARG A 810 -18.40 -27.73 -3.61
N THR A 811 -18.57 -27.30 -4.86
CA THR A 811 -19.13 -28.17 -5.90
C THR A 811 -18.23 -29.39 -6.11
N PRO A 812 -18.77 -30.62 -6.09
CA PRO A 812 -18.01 -31.83 -6.38
C PRO A 812 -17.34 -31.74 -7.75
N VAL A 813 -16.06 -32.12 -7.83
CA VAL A 813 -15.27 -32.07 -9.08
C VAL A 813 -14.88 -33.46 -9.57
N ASP A 814 -15.55 -34.53 -9.11
CA ASP A 814 -15.19 -35.91 -9.47
C ASP A 814 -15.30 -36.18 -10.97
N ALA A 815 -16.39 -35.73 -11.59
CA ALA A 815 -16.55 -35.82 -13.05
C ALA A 815 -15.42 -35.06 -13.80
N LEU A 816 -15.01 -33.90 -13.29
CA LEU A 816 -13.89 -33.14 -13.88
C LEU A 816 -12.55 -33.84 -13.64
N ARG A 817 -12.38 -34.48 -12.48
CA ARG A 817 -11.18 -35.24 -12.11
C ARG A 817 -10.97 -36.44 -13.04
N ASP A 818 -12.05 -37.11 -13.45
CA ASP A 818 -12.00 -38.22 -14.41
C ASP A 818 -11.44 -37.80 -15.78
N VAL A 819 -11.65 -36.54 -16.18
CA VAL A 819 -11.18 -36.00 -17.46
C VAL A 819 -9.85 -35.25 -17.33
N ASN A 820 -9.65 -34.50 -16.25
CA ASN A 820 -8.46 -33.70 -15.98
C ASN A 820 -8.19 -33.57 -14.47
N ALA A 821 -7.50 -34.56 -13.90
CA ALA A 821 -7.14 -34.59 -12.49
C ALA A 821 -6.35 -33.36 -12.01
N SER A 822 -5.41 -32.86 -12.83
CA SER A 822 -4.58 -31.71 -12.46
C SER A 822 -5.39 -30.42 -12.28
N LEU A 823 -6.35 -30.18 -13.18
CA LEU A 823 -7.23 -29.02 -13.10
C LEU A 823 -8.21 -29.14 -11.93
N ALA A 824 -8.75 -30.34 -11.68
CA ALA A 824 -9.60 -30.60 -10.53
C ALA A 824 -8.85 -30.37 -9.20
N ASP A 825 -7.59 -30.79 -9.11
CA ASP A 825 -6.74 -30.55 -7.92
C ASP A 825 -6.44 -29.06 -7.71
N ASP A 826 -6.16 -28.31 -8.78
CA ASP A 826 -5.98 -26.86 -8.71
C ASP A 826 -7.25 -26.13 -8.25
N ILE A 827 -8.43 -26.55 -8.75
CA ILE A 827 -9.73 -26.01 -8.36
C ILE A 827 -10.00 -26.27 -6.88
N ILE A 828 -9.82 -27.50 -6.37
CA ILE A 828 -10.01 -27.82 -4.95
C ILE A 828 -9.05 -27.04 -4.06
N ARG A 829 -7.78 -26.92 -4.46
CA ARG A 829 -6.78 -26.18 -3.70
C ARG A 829 -7.16 -24.70 -3.59
N THR A 830 -7.59 -24.11 -4.69
CA THR A 830 -7.96 -22.69 -4.75
C THR A 830 -9.27 -22.43 -4.00
N SER A 831 -10.27 -23.33 -4.14
CA SER A 831 -11.55 -23.18 -3.45
C SER A 831 -11.39 -23.23 -1.93
N ARG A 832 -10.62 -24.19 -1.40
CA ARG A 832 -10.32 -24.27 0.04
C ARG A 832 -9.59 -23.03 0.56
N ALA A 833 -8.63 -22.50 -0.22
CA ALA A 833 -7.91 -21.30 0.15
C ALA A 833 -8.83 -20.05 0.16
N LEU A 834 -9.77 -19.96 -0.79
CA LEU A 834 -10.79 -18.89 -0.84
C LEU A 834 -11.79 -18.96 0.32
N GLU A 835 -12.25 -20.16 0.67
CA GLU A 835 -13.16 -20.34 1.81
C GLU A 835 -12.51 -19.87 3.12
N LEU A 836 -11.24 -20.25 3.35
CA LEU A 836 -10.49 -19.79 4.52
C LEU A 836 -10.29 -18.27 4.49
N ALA A 837 -9.83 -17.72 3.37
CA ALA A 837 -9.59 -16.28 3.23
C ALA A 837 -10.85 -15.42 3.37
N SER A 838 -12.04 -15.95 3.03
CA SER A 838 -13.34 -15.27 3.15
C SER A 838 -13.78 -15.01 4.59
N THR A 839 -13.23 -15.75 5.57
CA THR A 839 -13.65 -15.72 6.98
C THR A 839 -12.75 -14.87 7.87
N HIS A 840 -11.54 -14.54 7.42
CA HIS A 840 -10.63 -13.66 8.17
C HIS A 840 -11.18 -12.23 8.19
N SER A 841 -12.03 -11.96 9.19
CA SER A 841 -12.33 -10.61 9.63
C SER A 841 -11.06 -9.98 10.18
N ALA A 842 -10.90 -8.67 10.00
CA ALA A 842 -9.81 -7.88 10.56
C ALA A 842 -9.71 -7.97 12.11
N ASP A 843 -10.72 -8.53 12.78
CA ASP A 843 -10.89 -8.54 14.24
C ASP A 843 -10.85 -9.94 14.91
N SER A 844 -10.35 -11.01 14.26
CA SER A 844 -10.17 -12.31 14.93
C SER A 844 -8.71 -12.51 15.38
N PRO A 845 -8.40 -12.45 16.69
CA PRO A 845 -7.10 -12.81 17.21
C PRO A 845 -7.13 -14.28 17.65
N ASP A 846 -6.88 -15.22 16.73
CA ASP A 846 -6.63 -16.61 17.14
C ASP A 846 -5.23 -17.11 16.76
N ILE A 847 -4.41 -17.11 17.81
CA ILE A 847 -3.28 -17.94 18.23
C ILE A 847 -2.77 -18.99 17.20
N SER A 848 -1.43 -18.95 17.02
CA SER A 848 -0.52 -19.97 16.43
C SER A 848 0.03 -19.78 15.01
N ILE A 849 0.41 -18.54 14.64
CA ILE A 849 1.40 -18.33 13.56
C ILE A 849 2.74 -17.93 14.21
N PRO A 850 3.86 -18.62 13.91
CA PRO A 850 5.19 -18.23 14.40
C PRO A 850 5.49 -16.76 14.10
N SER A 851 6.09 -16.05 15.07
CA SER A 851 6.35 -14.60 15.04
C SER A 851 7.14 -14.10 13.82
N ASP A 852 7.80 -14.99 13.10
CA ASP A 852 8.75 -14.64 12.04
C ASP A 852 8.08 -14.54 10.65
N LEU A 853 6.76 -14.79 10.56
CA LEU A 853 5.96 -14.78 9.32
C LEU A 853 4.56 -14.18 9.53
N GLN A 854 4.42 -13.23 10.45
CA GLN A 854 3.18 -12.51 10.67
C GLN A 854 2.90 -11.61 9.46
N LEU A 855 2.27 -12.18 8.43
CA LEU A 855 1.80 -11.44 7.26
C LEU A 855 0.93 -10.28 7.75
N SER A 856 1.17 -9.08 7.26
CA SER A 856 0.30 -7.95 7.59
C SER A 856 -1.12 -8.24 7.10
N MET A 857 -2.16 -7.68 7.75
CA MET A 857 -3.56 -7.78 7.29
C MET A 857 -3.70 -7.42 5.80
N GLU A 858 -2.82 -6.54 5.35
CA GLU A 858 -2.66 -6.18 3.95
C GLU A 858 -2.30 -7.39 3.08
N GLN A 859 -1.19 -8.07 3.37
CA GLN A 859 -0.74 -9.22 2.60
C GLN A 859 -1.78 -10.36 2.57
N VAL A 860 -2.60 -10.49 3.62
CA VAL A 860 -3.74 -11.42 3.65
C VAL A 860 -4.82 -11.01 2.65
N ALA A 861 -5.22 -9.73 2.62
CA ALA A 861 -6.18 -9.23 1.64
C ALA A 861 -5.66 -9.35 0.19
N GLN A 862 -4.37 -9.05 -0.04
CA GLN A 862 -3.73 -9.24 -1.35
C GLN A 862 -3.70 -10.70 -1.79
N HIS A 863 -3.51 -11.63 -0.83
CA HIS A 863 -3.55 -13.06 -1.11
C HIS A 863 -4.97 -13.51 -1.48
N HIS A 864 -5.98 -13.04 -0.75
CA HIS A 864 -7.39 -13.37 -1.02
C HIS A 864 -7.81 -12.97 -2.44
N ARG A 865 -7.47 -11.75 -2.89
CA ARG A 865 -7.77 -11.28 -4.25
C ARG A 865 -7.10 -12.11 -5.34
N ARG A 866 -5.82 -12.48 -5.13
CA ARG A 866 -5.07 -13.35 -6.05
C ARG A 866 -5.74 -14.71 -6.23
N LEU A 867 -6.27 -15.29 -5.14
CA LEU A 867 -6.99 -16.56 -5.21
C LEU A 867 -8.30 -16.44 -6.00
N ALA A 868 -8.99 -15.30 -5.93
CA ALA A 868 -10.24 -15.09 -6.66
C ALA A 868 -10.01 -14.96 -8.17
N GLU A 869 -8.99 -14.23 -8.61
CA GLU A 869 -8.61 -14.16 -10.03
C GLU A 869 -8.16 -15.53 -10.55
N GLU A 870 -7.40 -16.29 -9.75
CA GLU A 870 -7.00 -17.65 -10.10
C GLU A 870 -8.20 -18.58 -10.22
N TRP A 871 -9.18 -18.47 -9.32
CA TRP A 871 -10.45 -19.19 -9.42
C TRP A 871 -11.19 -18.91 -10.73
N GLU A 872 -11.36 -17.64 -11.12
CA GLU A 872 -11.99 -17.28 -12.39
C GLU A 872 -11.25 -17.89 -13.58
N ARG A 873 -9.91 -17.88 -13.56
CA ARG A 873 -9.07 -18.48 -14.60
C ARG A 873 -9.25 -19.99 -14.67
N LEU A 874 -9.30 -20.68 -13.53
CA LEU A 874 -9.49 -22.13 -13.46
C LEU A 874 -10.89 -22.56 -13.90
N VAL A 875 -11.93 -21.84 -13.48
CA VAL A 875 -13.31 -22.07 -13.93
C VAL A 875 -13.43 -21.88 -15.45
N LYS A 876 -12.81 -20.84 -16.00
CA LYS A 876 -12.77 -20.65 -17.47
C LYS A 876 -12.10 -21.82 -18.18
N ARG A 877 -10.95 -22.28 -17.67
CA ARG A 877 -10.25 -23.47 -18.23
C ARG A 877 -11.08 -24.75 -18.13
N ALA A 878 -11.90 -24.90 -17.10
CA ALA A 878 -12.80 -26.05 -16.97
C ALA A 878 -13.90 -25.98 -18.03
N ARG A 879 -14.45 -24.79 -18.30
CA ARG A 879 -15.47 -24.56 -19.34
C ARG A 879 -14.97 -24.76 -20.77
N ASP A 880 -13.66 -24.66 -20.99
CA ASP A 880 -13.04 -24.96 -22.29
C ASP A 880 -12.97 -26.48 -22.58
N ILE A 881 -13.30 -27.34 -21.61
CA ILE A 881 -13.34 -28.80 -21.78
C ILE A 881 -14.73 -29.22 -22.31
N PRO A 882 -14.80 -29.98 -23.41
CA PRO A 882 -16.08 -30.47 -23.93
C PRO A 882 -16.89 -31.27 -22.89
N GLY A 883 -18.16 -30.94 -22.72
CA GLY A 883 -19.05 -31.51 -21.69
C GLY A 883 -19.04 -30.77 -20.34
N PHE A 884 -18.21 -29.73 -20.19
CA PHE A 884 -18.13 -28.87 -19.00
C PHE A 884 -18.45 -27.39 -19.32
N GLU A 885 -19.07 -27.10 -20.46
CA GLU A 885 -19.39 -25.74 -20.91
C GLU A 885 -20.25 -24.99 -19.88
N ASP A 886 -21.16 -25.71 -19.21
CA ASP A 886 -22.05 -25.20 -18.16
C ASP A 886 -21.45 -25.31 -16.74
N PHE A 887 -20.15 -25.64 -16.60
CA PHE A 887 -19.53 -25.81 -15.29
C PHE A 887 -19.65 -24.52 -14.46
N LEU A 888 -20.35 -24.61 -13.32
CA LEU A 888 -20.67 -23.51 -12.42
C LEU A 888 -21.41 -22.34 -13.11
N GLN A 889 -22.16 -22.61 -14.19
CA GLN A 889 -23.09 -21.63 -14.78
C GLN A 889 -24.45 -21.67 -14.07
N PRO A 890 -25.23 -20.58 -14.13
CA PRO A 890 -26.62 -20.60 -13.67
C PRO A 890 -27.42 -21.72 -14.34
N LYS A 891 -28.23 -22.44 -13.54
CA LYS A 891 -29.07 -23.53 -14.03
C LYS A 891 -30.16 -22.99 -14.97
N LYS A 892 -30.36 -23.67 -16.10
CA LYS A 892 -31.44 -23.41 -17.05
C LYS A 892 -32.78 -23.93 -16.55
N VAL A 893 -33.87 -23.35 -17.07
CA VAL A 893 -35.26 -23.65 -16.69
C VAL A 893 -35.55 -25.16 -16.68
N GLU A 894 -35.00 -25.90 -17.63
CA GLU A 894 -35.15 -27.35 -17.77
C GLU A 894 -34.71 -28.13 -16.52
N LEU A 895 -33.60 -27.71 -15.89
CA LEU A 895 -33.13 -28.28 -14.63
C LEU A 895 -33.91 -27.73 -13.44
N LEU A 896 -34.38 -26.48 -13.50
CA LEU A 896 -35.16 -25.86 -12.43
C LEU A 896 -36.54 -26.52 -12.24
N HIS A 897 -37.13 -27.09 -13.30
CA HIS A 897 -38.38 -27.84 -13.21
C HIS A 897 -38.31 -29.05 -12.26
N THR A 898 -37.12 -29.64 -12.06
CA THR A 898 -36.94 -30.77 -11.11
C THR A 898 -37.22 -30.38 -9.65
N ALA A 899 -37.20 -29.08 -9.31
CA ALA A 899 -37.59 -28.60 -8.00
C ALA A 899 -39.05 -28.93 -7.66
N ALA A 900 -39.92 -29.11 -8.66
CA ALA A 900 -41.34 -29.41 -8.47
C ALA A 900 -41.65 -30.91 -8.30
N ASP A 901 -40.64 -31.79 -8.31
CA ASP A 901 -40.84 -33.25 -8.24
C ASP A 901 -41.53 -33.69 -6.92
N ALA A 902 -41.28 -32.97 -5.82
CA ALA A 902 -41.91 -33.21 -4.52
C ALA A 902 -43.26 -32.49 -4.34
N GLY A 903 -43.66 -31.63 -5.28
CA GLY A 903 -44.92 -30.90 -5.31
C GLY A 903 -44.76 -29.45 -5.82
N PRO A 904 -45.87 -28.69 -5.94
CA PRO A 904 -45.83 -27.38 -6.59
C PRO A 904 -44.94 -26.36 -5.87
N VAL A 905 -44.15 -25.63 -6.66
CA VAL A 905 -43.29 -24.55 -6.17
C VAL A 905 -43.76 -23.22 -6.74
N VAL A 906 -44.05 -22.27 -5.86
CA VAL A 906 -44.59 -20.95 -6.20
C VAL A 906 -43.52 -19.89 -5.93
N ILE A 907 -43.05 -19.26 -7.00
CA ILE A 907 -42.12 -18.14 -6.96
C ILE A 907 -42.94 -16.86 -7.10
N ILE A 908 -42.91 -15.98 -6.09
CA ILE A 908 -43.68 -14.74 -6.09
C ILE A 908 -42.72 -13.56 -6.27
N ASN A 909 -42.83 -12.89 -7.42
CA ASN A 909 -42.08 -11.69 -7.71
C ASN A 909 -42.89 -10.44 -7.36
N ILE A 910 -42.35 -9.58 -6.49
CA ILE A 910 -42.97 -8.33 -6.08
C ILE A 910 -42.10 -7.15 -6.53
N ASP A 911 -42.52 -6.49 -7.60
CA ASP A 911 -41.86 -5.28 -8.13
C ASP A 911 -42.86 -4.14 -8.38
N LYS A 912 -42.33 -2.92 -8.52
CA LYS A 912 -43.11 -1.71 -8.81
C LYS A 912 -43.80 -1.76 -10.18
N LEU A 913 -43.21 -2.43 -11.16
CA LEU A 913 -43.79 -2.57 -12.50
C LEU A 913 -45.03 -3.47 -12.46
N ARG A 914 -44.90 -4.64 -11.80
CA ARG A 914 -45.96 -5.64 -11.65
C ARG A 914 -45.61 -6.65 -10.55
N CYS A 915 -46.62 -7.35 -10.06
CA CYS A 915 -46.50 -8.38 -9.03
C CYS A 915 -47.16 -9.66 -9.54
N ASP A 916 -46.47 -10.78 -9.46
CA ASP A 916 -46.84 -12.01 -10.16
C ASP A 916 -46.36 -13.25 -9.41
N ALA A 917 -47.07 -14.36 -9.59
CA ALA A 917 -46.61 -15.68 -9.19
C ALA A 917 -46.27 -16.53 -10.43
N LEU A 918 -45.07 -17.11 -10.42
CA LEU A 918 -44.60 -18.14 -11.36
C LEU A 918 -44.65 -19.48 -10.64
N VAL A 919 -45.31 -20.47 -11.23
CA VAL A 919 -45.61 -21.75 -10.58
C VAL A 919 -45.03 -22.90 -11.40
N LEU A 920 -44.25 -23.74 -10.73
CA LEU A 920 -43.74 -24.99 -11.26
C LEU A 920 -44.59 -26.14 -10.73
N VAL A 921 -45.01 -27.03 -11.63
CA VAL A 921 -45.81 -28.22 -11.30
C VAL A 921 -45.17 -29.42 -11.98
N ALA A 922 -45.02 -30.52 -11.24
CA ALA A 922 -44.50 -31.77 -11.79
C ALA A 922 -45.25 -32.19 -13.07
N GLY A 923 -44.49 -32.52 -14.12
CA GLY A 923 -45.03 -32.95 -15.41
C GLY A 923 -45.46 -31.81 -16.35
N LEU A 924 -45.53 -30.56 -15.90
CA LEU A 924 -45.69 -29.39 -16.78
C LEU A 924 -44.31 -28.85 -17.18
N LYS A 925 -44.08 -28.73 -18.50
CA LYS A 925 -42.84 -28.18 -19.06
C LYS A 925 -42.81 -26.66 -19.14
N GLU A 926 -43.98 -26.03 -19.10
CA GLU A 926 -44.10 -24.57 -19.17
C GLU A 926 -44.31 -24.02 -17.75
N VAL A 927 -43.71 -22.85 -17.48
CA VAL A 927 -43.92 -22.12 -16.23
C VAL A 927 -45.33 -21.53 -16.23
N MET A 928 -46.14 -21.88 -15.23
CA MET A 928 -47.48 -21.32 -15.07
C MET A 928 -47.39 -19.91 -14.49
N HIS A 929 -48.06 -18.94 -15.12
CA HIS A 929 -48.10 -17.55 -14.66
C HIS A 929 -49.46 -17.21 -14.06
N ILE A 930 -49.46 -16.63 -12.85
CA ILE A 930 -50.64 -16.13 -12.14
C ILE A 930 -50.41 -14.65 -11.80
N PRO A 931 -51.14 -13.70 -12.42
CA PRO A 931 -51.02 -12.29 -12.10
C PRO A 931 -51.60 -11.97 -10.72
N LEU A 932 -50.94 -11.10 -9.96
CA LEU A 932 -51.39 -10.63 -8.64
C LEU A 932 -51.84 -9.15 -8.70
N ASP A 933 -52.75 -8.84 -9.63
CA ASP A 933 -53.16 -7.48 -9.97
C ASP A 933 -53.70 -6.65 -8.78
N HIS A 934 -54.22 -7.32 -7.76
CA HIS A 934 -54.75 -6.70 -6.55
C HIS A 934 -53.73 -6.56 -5.41
N PHE A 935 -52.47 -6.90 -5.66
CA PHE A 935 -51.41 -6.87 -4.65
C PHE A 935 -50.15 -6.11 -5.13
N PRO A 936 -50.22 -4.77 -5.28
CA PRO A 936 -49.08 -3.99 -5.77
C PRO A 936 -47.95 -3.91 -4.73
N TYR A 937 -46.72 -3.66 -5.19
CA TYR A 937 -45.53 -3.47 -4.34
C TYR A 937 -45.77 -2.57 -3.12
N LYS A 938 -46.44 -1.42 -3.33
CA LYS A 938 -46.74 -0.47 -2.26
C LYS A 938 -47.57 -1.10 -1.13
N ARG A 939 -48.50 -2.01 -1.48
CA ARG A 939 -49.33 -2.70 -0.51
C ARG A 939 -48.52 -3.74 0.26
N ALA A 940 -47.68 -4.52 -0.41
CA ALA A 940 -46.75 -5.46 0.25
C ALA A 940 -45.86 -4.74 1.27
N LYS A 941 -45.29 -3.59 0.89
CA LYS A 941 -44.47 -2.75 1.77
C LYS A 941 -45.26 -2.25 2.99
N GLN A 942 -46.49 -1.75 2.78
CA GLN A 942 -47.36 -1.30 3.88
C GLN A 942 -47.67 -2.42 4.86
N LEU A 943 -48.04 -3.61 4.38
CA LEU A 943 -48.32 -4.75 5.24
C LEU A 943 -47.09 -5.16 6.06
N HIS A 944 -45.91 -5.15 5.43
CA HIS A 944 -44.65 -5.44 6.12
C HIS A 944 -44.34 -4.42 7.23
N GLU A 945 -44.45 -3.12 6.92
CA GLU A 945 -44.28 -2.04 7.90
C GLU A 945 -45.29 -2.18 9.06
N SER A 946 -46.57 -2.44 8.76
CA SER A 946 -47.61 -2.67 9.77
C SER A 946 -47.31 -3.88 10.65
N LEU A 947 -46.88 -5.01 10.06
CA LEU A 947 -46.48 -6.19 10.82
C LEU A 947 -45.29 -5.88 11.73
N ASN A 948 -44.26 -5.20 11.23
CA ASN A 948 -43.10 -4.83 12.04
C ASN A 948 -43.47 -3.92 13.22
N GLN A 949 -44.34 -2.94 13.02
CA GLN A 949 -44.84 -2.08 14.11
C GLN A 949 -45.64 -2.90 15.16
N LEU A 950 -46.46 -3.84 14.71
CA LEU A 950 -47.20 -4.75 15.60
C LEU A 950 -46.22 -5.62 16.42
N LEU A 951 -45.23 -6.23 15.79
CA LEU A 951 -44.26 -7.08 16.46
C LEU A 951 -43.34 -6.30 17.42
N LEU A 952 -42.99 -5.06 17.09
CA LEU A 952 -42.25 -4.15 17.97
C LEU A 952 -43.09 -3.76 19.20
N SER A 953 -44.34 -3.36 19.01
CA SER A 953 -45.25 -2.98 20.11
C SER A 953 -45.61 -4.17 21.02
N ALA A 954 -45.72 -5.38 20.46
CA ALA A 954 -45.89 -6.61 21.23
C ALA A 954 -44.62 -7.05 21.99
N GLY A 955 -43.48 -6.41 21.74
CA GLY A 955 -42.21 -6.72 22.38
C GLY A 955 -41.63 -8.06 21.95
N VAL A 956 -41.91 -8.55 20.74
CA VAL A 956 -41.37 -9.84 20.22
C VAL A 956 -40.21 -9.65 19.24
N ARG A 957 -39.79 -8.39 19.01
CA ARG A 957 -38.60 -8.01 18.22
C ARG A 957 -37.39 -7.58 19.06
N ALA A 958 -37.55 -7.34 20.37
CA ALA A 958 -36.43 -6.97 21.24
C ALA A 958 -35.54 -8.18 21.63
N ARG A 959 -34.29 -7.90 22.01
CA ARG A 959 -33.35 -8.90 22.55
C ARG A 959 -33.92 -9.49 23.87
N ASP A 960 -33.75 -10.80 24.08
CA ASP A 960 -34.16 -11.56 25.29
C ASP A 960 -35.65 -11.70 25.59
N THR A 961 -36.49 -11.52 24.57
CA THR A 961 -37.96 -11.46 24.73
C THR A 961 -38.62 -12.81 24.98
N ARG A 962 -37.92 -13.94 24.76
CA ARG A 962 -38.45 -15.29 24.99
C ARG A 962 -38.86 -15.57 26.44
N ALA A 963 -38.15 -14.98 27.41
CA ALA A 963 -38.43 -15.14 28.85
C ALA A 963 -39.43 -14.11 29.40
N MET A 964 -39.77 -13.06 28.64
CA MET A 964 -40.64 -11.99 29.10
C MET A 964 -42.12 -12.31 28.86
N ARG A 965 -42.98 -11.93 29.81
CA ARG A 965 -44.44 -11.99 29.62
C ARG A 965 -44.82 -10.93 28.57
N ARG A 966 -45.51 -11.33 27.48
CA ARG A 966 -46.00 -10.40 26.45
C ARG A 966 -46.68 -9.21 27.12
N VAL A 967 -46.34 -8.00 26.67
CA VAL A 967 -47.07 -6.81 27.10
C VAL A 967 -48.48 -6.94 26.53
N ASN A 968 -49.49 -7.00 27.41
CA ASN A 968 -50.89 -6.87 26.99
C ASN A 968 -51.09 -5.42 26.53
N VAL A 969 -50.79 -5.13 25.26
CA VAL A 969 -51.10 -3.84 24.65
C VAL A 969 -52.60 -3.83 24.39
N THR A 970 -53.37 -3.51 25.43
CA THR A 970 -54.82 -3.31 25.32
C THR A 970 -55.08 -2.07 24.49
N GLY A 971 -55.49 -2.24 23.22
CA GLY A 971 -56.13 -1.14 22.48
C GLY A 971 -56.17 -1.28 20.96
N THR A 972 -55.10 -1.73 20.30
CA THR A 972 -54.99 -1.61 18.82
C THR A 972 -54.35 -2.81 18.11
N THR A 973 -53.46 -3.57 18.74
CA THR A 973 -52.64 -4.60 18.06
C THR A 973 -53.37 -5.89 17.68
N ASP A 974 -54.42 -6.27 18.39
CA ASP A 974 -55.16 -7.53 18.11
C ASP A 974 -56.10 -7.42 16.89
N ALA A 975 -56.44 -6.20 16.46
CA ALA A 975 -57.31 -5.96 15.30
C ALA A 975 -56.53 -5.95 13.97
N ASP A 976 -55.25 -5.60 13.99
CA ASP A 976 -54.44 -5.42 12.78
C ASP A 976 -53.88 -6.75 12.24
N PHE A 977 -53.61 -7.74 13.11
CA PHE A 977 -53.08 -9.04 12.68
C PHE A 977 -54.04 -9.80 11.73
N PRO A 978 -55.35 -9.94 12.05
CA PRO A 978 -56.32 -10.54 11.12
C PRO A 978 -56.42 -9.79 9.79
N LEU A 979 -56.29 -8.45 9.80
CA LEU A 979 -56.35 -7.64 8.57
C LEU A 979 -55.16 -7.94 7.65
N ILE A 980 -53.95 -8.04 8.20
CA ILE A 980 -52.75 -8.40 7.44
C ILE A 980 -52.92 -9.80 6.81
N LEU A 981 -53.33 -10.79 7.60
CA LEU A 981 -53.48 -12.17 7.12
C LEU A 981 -54.63 -12.33 6.10
N SER A 982 -55.73 -11.61 6.29
CA SER A 982 -56.87 -11.60 5.35
C SER A 982 -56.50 -10.97 4.01
N ASP A 983 -55.62 -9.98 4.02
CA ASP A 983 -55.18 -9.28 2.81
C ASP A 983 -54.20 -10.14 1.99
N ILE A 984 -53.25 -10.81 2.66
CA ILE A 984 -52.38 -11.81 2.03
C ILE A 984 -53.21 -12.98 1.48
N TRP A 985 -54.24 -13.41 2.21
CA TRP A 985 -55.14 -14.47 1.77
C TRP A 985 -55.85 -14.10 0.48
N SER A 986 -56.54 -12.96 0.47
CA SER A 986 -57.44 -12.59 -0.61
C SER A 986 -56.70 -12.21 -1.89
N ASN A 987 -55.52 -11.62 -1.77
CA ASN A 987 -54.81 -11.02 -2.91
C ASN A 987 -53.57 -11.81 -3.35
N VAL A 988 -53.10 -12.78 -2.58
CA VAL A 988 -51.92 -13.59 -2.93
C VAL A 988 -52.22 -15.08 -2.87
N VAL A 989 -52.56 -15.61 -1.70
CA VAL A 989 -52.65 -17.06 -1.48
C VAL A 989 -53.85 -17.68 -2.21
N LYS A 990 -55.04 -17.10 -2.05
CA LYS A 990 -56.26 -17.64 -2.68
C LYS A 990 -56.19 -17.63 -4.22
N PRO A 991 -55.73 -16.55 -4.88
CA PRO A 991 -55.48 -16.57 -6.33
C PRO A 991 -54.53 -17.69 -6.78
N VAL A 992 -53.46 -17.94 -6.03
CA VAL A 992 -52.51 -19.02 -6.35
C VAL A 992 -53.15 -20.40 -6.17
N LEU A 993 -53.86 -20.64 -5.07
CA LEU A 993 -54.56 -21.90 -4.83
C LEU A 993 -55.65 -22.16 -5.88
N ASP A 994 -56.37 -21.13 -6.32
CA ASP A 994 -57.36 -21.22 -7.39
C ASP A 994 -56.73 -21.54 -8.74
N GLY A 995 -55.58 -20.91 -9.06
CA GLY A 995 -54.83 -21.22 -10.28
C GLY A 995 -54.29 -22.66 -10.30
N LEU A 996 -53.92 -23.19 -9.14
CA LEU A 996 -53.53 -24.60 -8.95
C LEU A 996 -54.72 -25.57 -8.84
N ALA A 997 -55.96 -25.06 -8.86
CA ALA A 997 -57.19 -25.81 -8.63
C ALA A 997 -57.22 -26.60 -7.30
N PHE A 998 -56.55 -26.09 -6.26
CA PHE A 998 -56.59 -26.67 -4.92
C PHE A 998 -57.88 -26.30 -4.18
N THR A 999 -58.59 -27.31 -3.70
CA THR A 999 -59.78 -27.17 -2.85
C THR A 999 -59.43 -27.46 -1.39
N ALA A 1000 -60.23 -26.95 -0.45
CA ALA A 1000 -60.07 -27.27 0.97
C ALA A 1000 -60.04 -28.80 1.16
N SER A 1001 -58.95 -29.29 1.76
CA SER A 1001 -58.68 -30.71 1.86
C SER A 1001 -59.64 -31.35 2.86
N CYS A 1002 -60.23 -32.47 2.44
CA CYS A 1002 -61.00 -33.35 3.34
C CYS A 1002 -60.13 -34.48 3.92
N THR A 1003 -58.85 -34.57 3.54
CA THR A 1003 -57.90 -35.57 4.04
C THR A 1003 -57.22 -35.11 5.31
N VAL A 1004 -56.73 -36.06 6.11
CA VAL A 1004 -55.95 -35.77 7.32
C VAL A 1004 -54.63 -35.07 6.97
N ASP A 1005 -54.01 -35.46 5.85
CA ASP A 1005 -52.77 -34.90 5.34
C ASP A 1005 -53.03 -34.14 4.01
N PRO A 1006 -52.96 -32.79 4.00
CA PRO A 1006 -53.12 -32.00 2.79
C PRO A 1006 -51.84 -32.02 1.92
N PRO A 1007 -51.93 -31.71 0.61
CA PRO A 1007 -50.75 -31.64 -0.26
C PRO A 1007 -49.79 -30.53 0.18
N ARG A 1008 -48.51 -30.67 -0.19
CA ARG A 1008 -47.45 -29.70 0.14
C ARG A 1008 -47.25 -28.67 -0.96
N ILE A 1009 -46.92 -27.45 -0.57
CA ILE A 1009 -46.54 -26.34 -1.46
C ILE A 1009 -45.30 -25.62 -0.93
N TRP A 1010 -44.42 -25.19 -1.83
CA TRP A 1010 -43.25 -24.38 -1.49
C TRP A 1010 -43.41 -22.94 -1.96
N TRP A 1011 -43.10 -21.99 -1.07
CA TRP A 1011 -43.17 -20.56 -1.30
C TRP A 1011 -41.77 -19.96 -1.42
N CYS A 1012 -41.52 -19.25 -2.52
CA CYS A 1012 -40.28 -18.53 -2.78
C CYS A 1012 -40.63 -17.07 -3.13
N ALA A 1013 -40.71 -16.20 -2.11
CA ALA A 1013 -41.14 -14.80 -2.31
C ALA A 1013 -39.94 -13.84 -2.38
N THR A 1014 -40.11 -12.73 -3.12
CA THR A 1014 -39.13 -11.63 -3.19
C THR A 1014 -39.61 -10.37 -2.49
N GLY A 1015 -38.69 -9.43 -2.23
CA GLY A 1015 -39.00 -8.12 -1.69
C GLY A 1015 -39.75 -8.15 -0.33
N PRO A 1016 -40.66 -7.20 -0.07
CA PRO A 1016 -41.35 -7.09 1.22
C PRO A 1016 -42.21 -8.32 1.59
N LEU A 1017 -42.67 -9.08 0.61
CA LEU A 1017 -43.52 -10.26 0.85
C LEU A 1017 -42.73 -11.43 1.45
N ALA A 1018 -41.41 -11.50 1.24
CA ALA A 1018 -40.53 -12.50 1.85
C ALA A 1018 -40.59 -12.50 3.39
N PHE A 1019 -40.98 -11.38 3.99
CA PHE A 1019 -41.07 -11.19 5.44
C PHE A 1019 -42.50 -11.31 5.99
N LEU A 1020 -43.48 -11.65 5.16
CA LEU A 1020 -44.88 -11.79 5.55
C LEU A 1020 -45.25 -13.27 5.74
N PRO A 1021 -46.12 -13.60 6.72
CA PRO A 1021 -46.45 -14.98 7.06
C PRO A 1021 -47.48 -15.60 6.09
N ILE A 1022 -47.06 -15.87 4.85
CA ILE A 1022 -47.87 -16.54 3.80
C ILE A 1022 -48.53 -17.83 4.31
N HIS A 1023 -47.79 -18.65 5.06
CA HIS A 1023 -48.26 -19.92 5.64
C HIS A 1023 -49.40 -19.77 6.67
N ALA A 1024 -49.70 -18.55 7.12
CA ALA A 1024 -50.79 -18.26 8.06
C ALA A 1024 -51.90 -17.41 7.43
N ALA A 1025 -51.83 -17.11 6.12
CA ALA A 1025 -52.85 -16.33 5.43
C ALA A 1025 -54.24 -16.98 5.60
N GLY A 1026 -55.21 -16.16 5.98
CA GLY A 1026 -56.59 -16.60 6.18
C GLY A 1026 -57.51 -15.49 6.67
N ILE A 1027 -58.80 -15.79 6.70
CA ILE A 1027 -59.85 -14.93 7.23
C ILE A 1027 -60.22 -15.45 8.61
N TYR A 1028 -59.94 -14.64 9.64
CA TYR A 1028 -60.09 -15.00 11.05
C TYR A 1028 -61.14 -14.09 11.73
N ASP A 1029 -62.41 -14.31 11.41
CA ASP A 1029 -63.53 -13.54 11.97
C ASP A 1029 -64.06 -14.14 13.28
N LYS A 1030 -64.44 -13.28 14.23
CA LYS A 1030 -65.08 -13.71 15.48
C LYS A 1030 -66.51 -14.21 15.19
N GLY A 1031 -66.70 -15.54 15.21
CA GLY A 1031 -68.03 -16.17 15.15
C GLY A 1031 -68.40 -16.85 13.84
N VAL A 1032 -67.49 -16.86 12.84
CA VAL A 1032 -67.60 -17.66 11.60
C VAL A 1032 -66.45 -18.67 11.58
N ALA A 1033 -66.61 -19.81 10.91
CA ALA A 1033 -65.52 -20.76 10.72
C ALA A 1033 -64.37 -20.07 9.96
N SER A 1034 -63.17 -20.07 10.53
CA SER A 1034 -61.99 -19.49 9.91
C SER A 1034 -61.66 -20.26 8.62
N VAL A 1035 -61.38 -19.54 7.54
CA VAL A 1035 -60.92 -20.13 6.27
C VAL A 1035 -59.48 -19.68 6.08
N ASN A 1036 -58.57 -20.64 6.06
CA ASN A 1036 -57.14 -20.33 6.04
C ASN A 1036 -56.37 -21.35 5.21
N ILE A 1037 -55.13 -21.02 4.86
CA ILE A 1037 -54.28 -21.85 4.01
C ILE A 1037 -54.03 -23.26 4.56
N SER A 1038 -54.03 -23.44 5.89
CA SER A 1038 -53.81 -24.76 6.49
C SER A 1038 -54.97 -25.73 6.23
N ASP A 1039 -56.12 -25.25 5.80
CA ASP A 1039 -57.23 -26.10 5.35
C ASP A 1039 -56.99 -26.66 3.93
N TYR A 1040 -55.99 -26.16 3.20
CA TYR A 1040 -55.72 -26.51 1.79
C TYR A 1040 -54.39 -27.25 1.62
N VAL A 1041 -53.33 -26.76 2.27
CA VAL A 1041 -51.95 -27.21 1.98
C VAL A 1041 -51.04 -27.17 3.21
N VAL A 1042 -49.99 -28.00 3.19
CA VAL A 1042 -48.80 -27.85 4.04
C VAL A 1042 -47.84 -26.86 3.37
N SER A 1043 -47.51 -25.76 4.06
CA SER A 1043 -46.62 -24.73 3.52
C SER A 1043 -45.17 -24.93 3.94
N SER A 1044 -44.25 -24.75 2.99
CA SER A 1044 -42.80 -24.64 3.23
C SER A 1044 -42.23 -23.44 2.50
N TYR A 1045 -41.12 -22.90 2.98
CA TYR A 1045 -40.39 -21.81 2.34
C TYR A 1045 -39.08 -22.30 1.73
N ILE A 1046 -38.61 -21.63 0.68
CA ILE A 1046 -37.28 -21.84 0.11
C ILE A 1046 -36.66 -20.50 -0.30
N PRO A 1047 -35.33 -20.33 -0.14
CA PRO A 1047 -34.66 -19.12 -0.59
C PRO A 1047 -34.56 -19.08 -2.12
N THR A 1048 -34.22 -20.21 -2.75
CA THR A 1048 -34.15 -20.37 -4.22
C THR A 1048 -34.56 -21.78 -4.63
N LEU A 1049 -34.77 -22.03 -5.94
CA LEU A 1049 -35.06 -23.36 -6.47
C LEU A 1049 -33.84 -24.27 -6.37
N ASN A 1050 -32.65 -23.73 -6.59
CA ASN A 1050 -31.40 -24.48 -6.47
C ASN A 1050 -31.20 -25.01 -5.04
N ALA A 1051 -31.60 -24.24 -4.02
CA ALA A 1051 -31.55 -24.70 -2.63
C ALA A 1051 -32.42 -25.93 -2.40
N LEU A 1052 -33.63 -25.99 -2.98
CA LEU A 1052 -34.52 -27.15 -2.89
C LEU A 1052 -33.95 -28.37 -3.64
N ILE A 1053 -33.45 -28.17 -4.86
CA ILE A 1053 -32.84 -29.24 -5.66
C ILE A 1053 -31.62 -29.83 -4.95
N ASN A 1054 -30.76 -28.99 -4.38
CA ASN A 1054 -29.56 -29.46 -3.69
C ASN A 1054 -29.91 -30.16 -2.37
N ALA A 1055 -30.88 -29.64 -1.62
CA ALA A 1055 -31.39 -30.30 -0.42
C ALA A 1055 -31.96 -31.70 -0.73
N ALA A 1056 -32.73 -31.85 -1.82
CA ALA A 1056 -33.28 -33.14 -2.24
C ALA A 1056 -32.17 -34.14 -2.62
N LYS A 1057 -31.17 -33.69 -3.39
CA LYS A 1057 -30.00 -34.51 -3.75
C LYS A 1057 -29.20 -34.94 -2.51
N HIS A 1058 -28.94 -34.01 -1.60
CA HIS A 1058 -28.16 -34.33 -0.41
C HIS A 1058 -28.88 -35.30 0.53
N HIS A 1059 -30.20 -35.18 0.64
CA HIS A 1059 -31.02 -36.14 1.37
C HIS A 1059 -30.96 -37.55 0.75
N GLU A 1060 -30.95 -37.67 -0.58
CA GLU A 1060 -30.77 -38.96 -1.23
C GLU A 1060 -29.40 -39.61 -0.94
N GLU A 1061 -28.37 -38.81 -0.68
CA GLU A 1061 -27.03 -39.25 -0.29
C GLU A 1061 -26.96 -39.60 1.22
N CYS A 1062 -27.67 -38.85 2.07
CA CYS A 1062 -27.66 -38.96 3.53
C CYS A 1062 -28.86 -39.72 4.12
N ARG A 1063 -29.30 -40.82 3.49
CA ARG A 1063 -30.54 -41.54 3.88
C ARG A 1063 -30.55 -42.14 5.28
N THR A 1064 -29.38 -42.36 5.89
CA THR A 1064 -29.29 -43.05 7.18
C THR A 1064 -29.28 -42.06 8.33
N PHE A 1065 -30.29 -42.14 9.19
CA PHE A 1065 -30.33 -41.40 10.45
C PHE A 1065 -29.13 -41.76 11.35
N GLN A 1066 -28.29 -40.78 11.68
CA GLN A 1066 -27.07 -40.96 12.49
C GLN A 1066 -27.20 -40.44 13.93
N GLY A 1067 -28.42 -40.17 14.38
CA GLY A 1067 -28.69 -39.63 15.71
C GLY A 1067 -29.10 -38.17 15.69
N ILE A 1068 -29.55 -37.69 16.84
CA ILE A 1068 -29.95 -36.32 17.06
C ILE A 1068 -29.09 -35.65 18.13
N LEU A 1069 -28.49 -34.51 17.80
CA LEU A 1069 -27.93 -33.59 18.78
C LEU A 1069 -29.05 -32.75 19.39
N THR A 1070 -29.12 -32.71 20.71
CA THR A 1070 -30.07 -31.89 21.46
C THR A 1070 -29.32 -30.92 22.36
N VAL A 1071 -29.44 -29.63 22.06
CA VAL A 1071 -28.83 -28.54 22.82
C VAL A 1071 -29.91 -27.82 23.62
N SER A 1072 -29.73 -27.73 24.93
CA SER A 1072 -30.63 -27.02 25.83
C SER A 1072 -29.84 -26.03 26.67
N GLN A 1073 -30.13 -24.73 26.52
CA GLN A 1073 -29.45 -23.68 27.26
C GLN A 1073 -30.41 -22.88 28.15
N PRO A 1074 -30.76 -23.39 29.34
CA PRO A 1074 -31.72 -22.74 30.23
C PRO A 1074 -31.17 -21.48 30.92
N ASN A 1075 -29.84 -21.38 31.10
CA ASN A 1075 -29.19 -20.30 31.84
C ASN A 1075 -27.98 -19.75 31.06
N THR A 1076 -28.23 -19.13 29.91
CA THR A 1076 -27.17 -18.48 29.12
C THR A 1076 -26.59 -17.28 29.88
N PRO A 1077 -25.27 -17.17 30.09
CA PRO A 1077 -24.68 -16.00 30.75
C PRO A 1077 -25.05 -14.69 30.06
N GLY A 1078 -25.49 -13.70 30.83
CA GLY A 1078 -25.88 -12.39 30.31
C GLY A 1078 -27.29 -12.30 29.71
N GLN A 1079 -27.98 -13.42 29.51
CA GLN A 1079 -29.35 -13.45 28.97
C GLN A 1079 -30.39 -13.85 30.03
N SER A 1080 -31.66 -13.73 29.66
CA SER A 1080 -32.78 -14.16 30.50
C SER A 1080 -32.92 -15.70 30.56
N VAL A 1081 -33.49 -16.22 31.65
CA VAL A 1081 -33.61 -17.67 31.89
C VAL A 1081 -34.72 -18.31 31.03
N LEU A 1082 -34.46 -19.50 30.49
CA LEU A 1082 -35.36 -20.27 29.62
C LEU A 1082 -35.62 -21.67 30.20
N PRO A 1083 -36.31 -21.78 31.35
CA PRO A 1083 -36.44 -23.05 32.07
C PRO A 1083 -37.16 -24.15 31.28
N ASN A 1084 -38.03 -23.80 30.33
CA ASN A 1084 -38.76 -24.79 29.55
C ASN A 1084 -37.91 -25.46 28.46
N THR A 1085 -36.71 -24.96 28.16
CA THR A 1085 -35.76 -25.66 27.29
C THR A 1085 -35.32 -27.01 27.86
N THR A 1086 -35.29 -27.18 29.18
CA THR A 1086 -35.06 -28.49 29.81
C THR A 1086 -36.27 -29.42 29.66
N VAL A 1087 -37.49 -28.86 29.59
CA VAL A 1087 -38.72 -29.64 29.33
C VAL A 1087 -38.74 -30.14 27.89
N GLU A 1088 -38.40 -29.29 26.92
CA GLU A 1088 -38.20 -29.69 25.51
C GLU A 1088 -37.24 -30.88 25.41
N LEU A 1089 -36.07 -30.77 26.04
CA LEU A 1089 -35.05 -31.82 26.04
C LEU A 1089 -35.58 -33.14 26.61
N ALA A 1090 -36.30 -33.10 27.73
CA ALA A 1090 -36.86 -34.30 28.36
C ALA A 1090 -37.91 -34.99 27.47
N GLN A 1091 -38.73 -34.21 26.75
CA GLN A 1091 -39.72 -34.72 25.81
C GLN A 1091 -39.07 -35.38 24.60
N ILE A 1092 -38.06 -34.72 23.99
CA ILE A 1092 -37.35 -35.27 22.84
C ILE A 1092 -36.68 -36.60 23.19
N LYS A 1093 -35.99 -36.68 24.34
CA LYS A 1093 -35.40 -37.94 24.83
C LYS A 1093 -36.41 -39.06 24.98
N LYS A 1094 -37.63 -38.73 25.41
CA LYS A 1094 -38.72 -39.69 25.55
C LYS A 1094 -39.23 -40.17 24.20
N ARG A 1095 -39.34 -39.29 23.19
CA ARG A 1095 -39.81 -39.62 21.84
C ARG A 1095 -38.76 -40.39 21.03
N ALA A 1096 -37.49 -40.02 21.14
CA ALA A 1096 -36.36 -40.68 20.48
C ALA A 1096 -35.95 -42.02 21.14
N CYS A 1097 -36.86 -42.68 21.88
CA CYS A 1097 -36.57 -43.93 22.57
C CYS A 1097 -36.23 -45.03 21.57
N GLY A 1098 -34.99 -45.55 21.63
CA GLY A 1098 -34.49 -46.53 20.65
C GLY A 1098 -33.51 -45.95 19.63
N PHE A 1099 -33.28 -44.64 19.65
CA PHE A 1099 -32.37 -43.93 18.74
C PHE A 1099 -31.22 -43.24 19.51
N SER A 1100 -30.14 -42.89 18.79
CA SER A 1100 -29.00 -42.18 19.36
C SER A 1100 -29.35 -40.72 19.63
N VAL A 1101 -29.17 -40.26 20.89
CA VAL A 1101 -29.40 -38.87 21.31
C VAL A 1101 -28.15 -38.33 21.98
N HIS A 1102 -27.49 -37.37 21.35
CA HIS A 1102 -26.40 -36.60 21.94
C HIS A 1102 -26.98 -35.39 22.68
N VAL A 1103 -26.59 -35.17 23.93
CA VAL A 1103 -27.17 -34.11 24.77
C VAL A 1103 -26.09 -33.14 25.23
N LEU A 1104 -26.31 -31.85 24.99
CA LEU A 1104 -25.52 -30.77 25.56
C LEU A 1104 -26.47 -29.82 26.32
N GLU A 1105 -26.35 -29.77 27.64
CA GLU A 1105 -27.21 -28.94 28.49
C GLU A 1105 -26.39 -28.00 29.37
N GLY A 1106 -26.86 -26.76 29.52
CA GLY A 1106 -26.26 -25.79 30.44
C GLY A 1106 -24.79 -25.52 30.14
N SER A 1107 -23.92 -25.74 31.13
CA SER A 1107 -22.47 -25.52 31.02
C SER A 1107 -21.74 -26.44 30.02
N PHE A 1108 -22.40 -27.50 29.53
CA PHE A 1108 -21.84 -28.39 28.51
C PHE A 1108 -22.15 -27.93 27.08
N ALA A 1109 -23.10 -27.02 26.88
CA ALA A 1109 -23.43 -26.45 25.58
C ALA A 1109 -22.44 -25.33 25.22
N LEU A 1110 -21.17 -25.71 25.01
CA LEU A 1110 -20.08 -24.84 24.54
C LEU A 1110 -20.08 -24.77 23.01
N VAL A 1111 -19.63 -23.65 22.43
CA VAL A 1111 -19.58 -23.47 20.96
C VAL A 1111 -18.88 -24.63 20.27
N GLU A 1112 -17.67 -25.00 20.72
CA GLU A 1112 -16.90 -26.10 20.13
C GLU A 1112 -17.61 -27.45 20.27
N SER A 1113 -18.27 -27.69 21.41
CA SER A 1113 -18.97 -28.96 21.67
C SER A 1113 -20.21 -29.09 20.78
N VAL A 1114 -20.94 -27.99 20.57
CA VAL A 1114 -22.10 -27.95 19.68
C VAL A 1114 -21.66 -28.19 18.23
N VAL A 1115 -20.62 -27.53 17.74
CA VAL A 1115 -20.11 -27.72 16.38
C VAL A 1115 -19.67 -29.18 16.14
N LYS A 1116 -18.92 -29.79 17.06
CA LYS A 1116 -18.55 -31.22 16.97
C LYS A 1116 -19.78 -32.14 17.00
N GLY A 1117 -20.79 -31.79 17.80
CA GLY A 1117 -22.05 -32.52 17.83
C GLY A 1117 -22.79 -32.44 16.48
N MET A 1118 -22.80 -31.27 15.84
CA MET A 1118 -23.40 -31.07 14.51
C MET A 1118 -22.64 -31.82 13.41
N GLU A 1119 -21.32 -31.95 13.51
CA GLU A 1119 -20.50 -32.75 12.59
C GLU A 1119 -20.80 -34.26 12.69
N ALA A 1120 -21.22 -34.75 13.88
CA ALA A 1120 -21.38 -36.16 14.18
C ALA A 1120 -22.83 -36.71 14.12
N ASN A 1121 -23.84 -35.85 13.99
CA ASN A 1121 -25.25 -36.24 14.02
C ASN A 1121 -25.98 -35.72 12.78
N SER A 1122 -27.00 -36.46 12.32
CA SER A 1122 -27.77 -36.05 11.16
C SER A 1122 -28.84 -35.02 11.50
N TRP A 1123 -29.41 -35.10 12.71
CA TRP A 1123 -30.46 -34.19 13.16
C TRP A 1123 -29.97 -33.30 14.31
N VAL A 1124 -30.46 -32.06 14.38
CA VAL A 1124 -30.12 -31.12 15.45
C VAL A 1124 -31.36 -30.42 16.01
N HIS A 1125 -31.45 -30.32 17.33
CA HIS A 1125 -32.42 -29.51 18.07
C HIS A 1125 -31.69 -28.48 18.90
N LEU A 1126 -31.92 -27.20 18.63
CA LEU A 1126 -31.23 -26.09 19.28
C LEU A 1126 -32.24 -25.25 20.08
N ALA A 1127 -32.30 -25.50 21.40
CA ALA A 1127 -33.18 -24.81 22.34
C ALA A 1127 -32.37 -23.79 23.16
N CYS A 1128 -32.20 -22.58 22.62
CA CYS A 1128 -31.43 -21.50 23.23
C CYS A 1128 -31.93 -20.11 22.79
N HIS A 1129 -31.25 -19.04 23.23
CA HIS A 1129 -31.45 -17.72 22.65
C HIS A 1129 -30.81 -17.65 21.26
N ALA A 1130 -31.43 -16.88 20.37
CA ALA A 1130 -30.83 -16.52 19.10
C ALA A 1130 -31.00 -15.01 18.88
N VAL A 1131 -30.05 -14.44 18.15
CA VAL A 1131 -29.98 -13.02 17.84
C VAL A 1131 -29.88 -12.87 16.33
N GLN A 1132 -30.77 -12.07 15.75
CA GLN A 1132 -30.60 -11.54 14.40
C GLN A 1132 -29.88 -10.18 14.51
N ASP A 1133 -28.71 -10.05 13.89
CA ASP A 1133 -27.98 -8.79 13.84
C ASP A 1133 -28.28 -8.09 12.51
N THR A 1134 -29.00 -6.96 12.54
CA THR A 1134 -29.37 -6.22 11.34
C THR A 1134 -28.29 -5.24 10.87
N ALA A 1135 -27.26 -4.99 11.68
CA ALA A 1135 -26.13 -4.16 11.28
C ALA A 1135 -25.06 -5.02 10.57
N GLU A 1136 -24.83 -6.23 11.07
CA GLU A 1136 -23.93 -7.22 10.49
C GLU A 1136 -24.62 -8.60 10.43
N PRO A 1137 -25.44 -8.87 9.39
CA PRO A 1137 -26.26 -10.09 9.28
C PRO A 1137 -25.51 -11.42 9.49
N THR A 1138 -24.23 -11.49 9.13
CA THR A 1138 -23.37 -12.67 9.32
C THR A 1138 -23.02 -12.94 10.79
N ARG A 1139 -23.24 -11.98 11.70
CA ARG A 1139 -23.09 -12.13 13.16
C ARG A 1139 -24.37 -12.56 13.86
N SER A 1140 -25.45 -12.76 13.11
CA SER A 1140 -26.64 -13.43 13.64
C SER A 1140 -26.23 -14.80 14.20
N ALA A 1141 -26.67 -15.15 15.40
CA ALA A 1141 -26.04 -16.23 16.14
C ALA A 1141 -26.98 -16.93 17.13
N LEU A 1142 -26.61 -18.15 17.50
CA LEU A 1142 -27.17 -18.92 18.60
C LEU A 1142 -26.33 -18.68 19.86
N CYS A 1143 -26.94 -18.22 20.95
CA CYS A 1143 -26.23 -17.98 22.21
C CYS A 1143 -26.07 -19.30 22.98
N LEU A 1144 -24.83 -19.61 23.32
CA LEU A 1144 -24.38 -20.81 24.02
C LEU A 1144 -23.71 -20.44 25.35
N TYR A 1145 -23.16 -21.40 26.09
CA TYR A 1145 -22.65 -21.12 27.44
C TYR A 1145 -21.45 -20.17 27.48
N ASP A 1146 -20.49 -20.37 26.57
CA ASP A 1146 -19.21 -19.66 26.50
C ASP A 1146 -19.14 -18.58 25.41
N GLY A 1147 -20.20 -18.42 24.62
CA GLY A 1147 -20.22 -17.46 23.52
C GLY A 1147 -21.40 -17.66 22.58
N CYS A 1148 -21.26 -17.13 21.36
CA CYS A 1148 -22.27 -17.22 20.31
C CYS A 1148 -21.74 -18.05 19.15
N LEU A 1149 -22.53 -19.01 18.66
CA LEU A 1149 -22.28 -19.68 17.39
C LEU A 1149 -22.90 -18.84 16.28
N ASP A 1150 -22.07 -18.07 15.58
CA ASP A 1150 -22.52 -17.15 14.53
C ASP A 1150 -22.78 -17.84 13.18
N LEU A 1151 -23.58 -17.17 12.36
CA LEU A 1151 -23.96 -17.60 11.02
C LEU A 1151 -22.73 -17.77 10.13
N ALA A 1152 -21.72 -16.90 10.25
CA ALA A 1152 -20.46 -16.99 9.52
C ALA A 1152 -19.71 -18.32 9.79
N THR A 1153 -19.72 -18.79 11.03
CA THR A 1153 -19.12 -20.07 11.43
C THR A 1153 -19.95 -21.24 10.90
N ILE A 1154 -21.27 -21.18 10.98
CA ILE A 1154 -22.16 -22.24 10.48
C ILE A 1154 -21.97 -22.44 8.97
N ILE A 1155 -21.99 -21.35 8.20
CA ILE A 1155 -21.94 -21.41 6.73
C ILE A 1155 -20.59 -21.85 6.21
N THR A 1156 -19.50 -21.69 6.97
CA THR A 1156 -18.13 -22.03 6.55
C THR A 1156 -17.73 -23.44 6.91
N LYS A 1157 -18.48 -24.09 7.80
CA LYS A 1157 -18.37 -25.50 8.10
C LYS A 1157 -19.16 -26.34 7.09
N SER A 1158 -18.68 -27.56 6.87
CA SER A 1158 -19.41 -28.60 6.15
C SER A 1158 -19.83 -29.66 7.16
N PHE A 1159 -21.13 -29.95 7.23
CA PHE A 1159 -21.68 -30.99 8.08
C PHE A 1159 -22.11 -32.17 7.19
N PRO A 1160 -21.25 -33.19 7.00
CA PRO A 1160 -21.44 -34.22 5.98
C PRO A 1160 -22.63 -35.16 6.22
N HIS A 1161 -23.21 -35.12 7.42
CA HIS A 1161 -24.37 -35.94 7.79
C HIS A 1161 -25.64 -35.11 7.99
N ALA A 1162 -25.58 -33.79 7.83
CA ALA A 1162 -26.68 -32.89 8.12
C ALA A 1162 -27.91 -33.19 7.25
N ASP A 1163 -29.07 -33.33 7.90
CA ASP A 1163 -30.33 -33.69 7.24
C ASP A 1163 -31.49 -32.82 7.76
N PHE A 1164 -31.67 -32.75 9.09
CA PHE A 1164 -32.77 -31.97 9.69
C PHE A 1164 -32.34 -31.08 10.86
N ALA A 1165 -32.85 -29.85 10.90
CA ALA A 1165 -32.63 -28.92 12.00
C ALA A 1165 -33.95 -28.39 12.59
N PHE A 1166 -34.05 -28.40 13.91
CA PHE A 1166 -35.10 -27.72 14.66
C PHE A 1166 -34.49 -26.57 15.46
N LEU A 1167 -34.83 -25.34 15.08
CA LEU A 1167 -34.43 -24.14 15.78
C LEU A 1167 -35.54 -23.67 16.73
N SER A 1168 -35.52 -24.23 17.94
CA SER A 1168 -36.31 -23.73 19.06
C SER A 1168 -35.60 -22.51 19.64
N ALA A 1169 -35.36 -21.49 18.81
CA ALA A 1169 -34.68 -20.25 19.16
C ALA A 1169 -35.34 -19.08 18.41
N CYS A 1170 -35.27 -17.88 18.98
CA CYS A 1170 -36.00 -16.71 18.50
C CYS A 1170 -35.40 -16.10 17.24
N GLN A 1171 -36.23 -15.56 16.34
CA GLN A 1171 -35.80 -14.73 15.20
C GLN A 1171 -34.86 -15.42 14.20
N THR A 1172 -34.86 -16.75 14.18
CA THR A 1172 -34.00 -17.60 13.34
C THR A 1172 -34.32 -17.55 11.83
N ALA A 1173 -35.48 -17.00 11.47
CA ALA A 1173 -35.91 -16.73 10.10
C ALA A 1173 -36.47 -15.30 9.93
N THR A 1174 -35.88 -14.31 10.62
CA THR A 1174 -36.28 -12.90 10.49
C THR A 1174 -35.71 -12.23 9.22
N GLY A 1175 -34.44 -12.50 8.87
CA GLY A 1175 -33.76 -11.91 7.71
C GLY A 1175 -33.42 -10.41 7.87
N ASP A 1176 -32.94 -9.80 6.79
CA ASP A 1176 -32.66 -8.37 6.66
C ASP A 1176 -33.39 -7.80 5.43
N GLU A 1177 -34.23 -6.78 5.63
CA GLU A 1177 -35.01 -6.13 4.57
C GLU A 1177 -34.13 -5.59 3.44
N LYS A 1178 -32.94 -5.06 3.78
CA LYS A 1178 -32.01 -4.51 2.79
C LYS A 1178 -31.36 -5.58 1.92
N LEU A 1179 -31.41 -6.83 2.36
CA LEU A 1179 -30.80 -8.00 1.73
C LEU A 1179 -31.84 -9.11 1.55
N SER A 1180 -33.10 -8.72 1.22
CA SER A 1180 -34.21 -9.66 1.00
C SER A 1180 -33.87 -10.75 -0.02
N GLU A 1181 -33.15 -10.37 -1.07
CA GLU A 1181 -32.74 -11.28 -2.16
C GLU A 1181 -31.61 -12.24 -1.74
N GLU A 1182 -30.91 -11.99 -0.62
CA GLU A 1182 -29.87 -12.88 -0.08
C GLU A 1182 -30.40 -13.82 1.02
N ALA A 1183 -31.62 -13.65 1.53
CA ALA A 1183 -32.19 -14.50 2.57
C ALA A 1183 -31.26 -14.77 3.78
N ILE A 1184 -30.59 -13.74 4.31
CA ILE A 1184 -29.55 -13.89 5.34
C ILE A 1184 -30.15 -14.07 6.74
N HIS A 1185 -30.36 -15.31 7.14
CA HIS A 1185 -30.77 -15.70 8.49
C HIS A 1185 -30.32 -17.13 8.83
N LEU A 1186 -30.40 -17.52 10.11
CA LEU A 1186 -29.89 -18.80 10.61
C LEU A 1186 -30.49 -20.02 9.89
N ALA A 1187 -31.79 -20.01 9.60
CA ALA A 1187 -32.44 -21.13 8.91
C ALA A 1187 -31.89 -21.37 7.48
N ALA A 1188 -31.74 -20.31 6.68
CA ALA A 1188 -31.12 -20.41 5.35
C ALA A 1188 -29.63 -20.79 5.46
N GLY A 1189 -28.93 -20.29 6.48
CA GLY A 1189 -27.55 -20.66 6.78
C GLY A 1189 -27.34 -22.15 7.04
N LEU A 1190 -28.26 -22.80 7.75
CA LEU A 1190 -28.20 -24.24 7.99
C LEU A 1190 -28.47 -25.04 6.72
N MET A 1191 -29.40 -24.59 5.86
CA MET A 1191 -29.59 -25.23 4.56
C MET A 1191 -28.29 -25.23 3.73
N LEU A 1192 -27.56 -24.12 3.75
CA LEU A 1192 -26.25 -24.01 3.08
C LEU A 1192 -25.15 -24.84 3.74
N ALA A 1193 -25.28 -25.11 5.03
CA ALA A 1193 -24.36 -25.96 5.77
C ALA A 1193 -24.66 -27.47 5.57
N GLY A 1194 -25.77 -27.81 4.89
CA GLY A 1194 -26.14 -29.17 4.49
C GLY A 1194 -27.53 -29.62 4.94
N TYR A 1195 -28.20 -28.91 5.86
CA TYR A 1195 -29.49 -29.37 6.40
C TYR A 1195 -30.61 -29.26 5.37
N GLY A 1196 -31.15 -30.39 4.91
CA GLY A 1196 -32.19 -30.44 3.88
C GLY A 1196 -33.52 -29.78 4.30
N GLY A 1197 -33.88 -29.86 5.59
CA GLY A 1197 -35.08 -29.25 6.15
C GLY A 1197 -34.81 -28.56 7.50
N THR A 1198 -35.41 -27.39 7.71
CA THR A 1198 -35.27 -26.61 8.95
C THR A 1198 -36.61 -26.08 9.45
N ILE A 1199 -36.95 -26.37 10.72
CA ILE A 1199 -38.03 -25.68 11.44
C ILE A 1199 -37.44 -24.47 12.16
N ALA A 1200 -38.02 -23.30 11.94
CA ALA A 1200 -37.51 -22.02 12.44
C ALA A 1200 -38.64 -21.07 12.87
N THR A 1201 -38.26 -19.91 13.41
CA THR A 1201 -39.21 -18.89 13.89
C THR A 1201 -38.98 -17.52 13.23
N MET A 1202 -40.05 -16.90 12.72
CA MET A 1202 -40.01 -15.57 12.09
C MET A 1202 -39.82 -14.43 13.11
N TRP A 1203 -40.20 -14.64 14.37
CA TRP A 1203 -39.99 -13.73 15.51
C TRP A 1203 -39.92 -14.51 16.83
N SER A 1204 -39.73 -13.83 17.95
CA SER A 1204 -39.59 -14.49 19.25
C SER A 1204 -40.87 -15.22 19.71
N ILE A 1205 -40.72 -16.50 20.06
CA ILE A 1205 -41.78 -17.33 20.67
C ILE A 1205 -41.77 -17.20 22.19
N GLN A 1206 -42.85 -17.62 22.87
CA GLN A 1206 -42.82 -17.74 24.33
C GLN A 1206 -42.09 -19.02 24.74
N ASP A 1207 -41.37 -18.98 25.86
CA ASP A 1207 -40.69 -20.16 26.40
C ASP A 1207 -41.63 -21.36 26.62
N LYS A 1208 -42.91 -21.14 26.94
CA LYS A 1208 -43.91 -22.21 27.11
C LYS A 1208 -44.39 -22.86 25.80
N ASP A 1209 -44.22 -22.19 24.66
CA ASP A 1209 -44.74 -22.65 23.36
C ASP A 1209 -43.78 -23.70 22.75
N GLY A 1210 -42.47 -23.55 22.98
CA GLY A 1210 -41.42 -24.45 22.49
C GLY A 1210 -41.63 -25.94 22.82
N PRO A 1211 -41.83 -26.33 24.09
CA PRO A 1211 -42.12 -27.72 24.47
C PRO A 1211 -43.33 -28.32 23.78
N VAL A 1212 -44.38 -27.52 23.56
CA VAL A 1212 -45.63 -28.00 22.94
C VAL A 1212 -45.39 -28.38 21.48
N ILE A 1213 -44.70 -27.51 20.73
CA ILE A 1213 -44.39 -27.77 19.33
C ILE A 1213 -43.36 -28.90 19.21
N ALA A 1214 -42.28 -28.87 19.98
CA ALA A 1214 -41.24 -29.89 19.93
C ALA A 1214 -41.79 -31.29 20.23
N ASP A 1215 -42.58 -31.46 21.30
CA ASP A 1215 -43.16 -32.77 21.63
C ASP A 1215 -44.08 -33.29 20.52
N SER A 1216 -44.89 -32.42 19.91
CA SER A 1216 -45.77 -32.82 18.81
C SER A 1216 -44.99 -33.19 17.54
N VAL A 1217 -44.01 -32.36 17.15
CA VAL A 1217 -43.20 -32.61 15.94
C VAL A 1217 -42.43 -33.92 16.07
N TYR A 1218 -41.71 -34.13 17.18
CA TYR A 1218 -40.93 -35.35 17.35
C TYR A 1218 -41.81 -36.57 17.63
N SER A 1219 -43.03 -36.41 18.13
CA SER A 1219 -43.98 -37.52 18.21
C SER A 1219 -44.36 -38.04 16.81
N ASP A 1220 -44.46 -37.16 15.82
CA ASP A 1220 -44.75 -37.53 14.43
C ASP A 1220 -43.49 -38.06 13.72
N LEU A 1221 -42.34 -37.39 13.88
CA LEU A 1221 -41.09 -37.79 13.21
C LEU A 1221 -40.51 -39.13 13.70
N PHE A 1222 -40.75 -39.49 14.95
CA PHE A 1222 -40.37 -40.80 15.50
C PHE A 1222 -41.54 -41.81 15.53
N SER A 1223 -42.62 -41.57 14.79
CA SER A 1223 -43.80 -42.46 14.77
C SER A 1223 -43.57 -43.75 13.97
N ASP A 1224 -42.68 -43.72 12.98
CA ASP A 1224 -42.34 -44.85 12.12
C ASP A 1224 -41.08 -45.59 12.60
N THR A 1225 -40.78 -46.74 11.98
CA THR A 1225 -39.61 -47.57 12.32
C THR A 1225 -38.27 -46.90 12.03
N GLU A 1226 -38.23 -46.00 11.03
CA GLU A 1226 -37.07 -45.17 10.72
C GLU A 1226 -37.49 -43.68 10.73
N PRO A 1227 -36.71 -42.78 11.36
CA PRO A 1227 -37.03 -41.35 11.37
C PRO A 1227 -36.85 -40.75 9.97
N ASP A 1228 -37.84 -39.98 9.51
CA ASP A 1228 -37.88 -39.38 8.16
C ASP A 1228 -38.03 -37.86 8.24
N SER A 1229 -36.98 -37.14 7.84
CA SER A 1229 -36.92 -35.68 7.87
C SER A 1229 -37.87 -35.02 6.87
N THR A 1230 -38.23 -35.68 5.77
CA THR A 1230 -39.13 -35.11 4.74
C THR A 1230 -40.56 -34.89 5.27
N ARG A 1231 -40.91 -35.53 6.39
CA ARG A 1231 -42.18 -35.35 7.10
C ARG A 1231 -42.19 -34.13 8.02
N ALA A 1232 -41.07 -33.41 8.19
CA ALA A 1232 -40.96 -32.30 9.15
C ALA A 1232 -41.97 -31.18 8.91
N ALA A 1233 -42.25 -30.83 7.65
CA ALA A 1233 -43.27 -29.83 7.32
C ALA A 1233 -44.68 -30.26 7.76
N LEU A 1234 -45.04 -31.53 7.54
CA LEU A 1234 -46.33 -32.08 7.95
C LEU A 1234 -46.42 -32.20 9.48
N ALA A 1235 -45.35 -32.66 10.14
CA ALA A 1235 -45.26 -32.71 11.59
C ALA A 1235 -45.42 -31.31 12.23
N LEU A 1236 -44.82 -30.28 11.63
CA LEU A 1236 -45.01 -28.89 12.07
C LEU A 1236 -46.46 -28.43 11.85
N HIS A 1237 -47.06 -28.78 10.71
CA HIS A 1237 -48.46 -28.46 10.42
C HIS A 1237 -49.40 -29.01 11.50
N HIS A 1238 -49.22 -30.28 11.91
CA HIS A 1238 -49.97 -30.88 13.01
C HIS A 1238 -49.71 -30.20 14.35
N ALA A 1239 -48.45 -29.90 14.66
CA ALA A 1239 -48.06 -29.23 15.90
C ALA A 1239 -48.69 -27.83 16.04
N VAL A 1240 -48.67 -27.04 14.96
CA VAL A 1240 -49.29 -25.71 14.92
C VAL A 1240 -50.81 -25.80 15.05
N LYS A 1241 -51.45 -26.76 14.37
CA LYS A 1241 -52.89 -27.02 14.50
C LYS A 1241 -53.28 -27.38 15.94
N TYR A 1242 -52.48 -28.20 16.60
CA TYR A 1242 -52.66 -28.53 18.02
C TYR A 1242 -52.48 -27.31 18.93
N LEU A 1243 -51.45 -26.49 18.69
CA LEU A 1243 -51.22 -25.26 19.46
C LEU A 1243 -52.37 -24.26 19.30
N ARG A 1244 -52.92 -24.10 18.09
CA ARG A 1244 -54.11 -23.29 17.81
C ARG A 1244 -55.34 -23.76 18.59
N GLN A 1245 -55.58 -25.06 18.67
CA GLN A 1245 -56.67 -25.62 19.47
C GLN A 1245 -56.50 -25.37 20.97
N LYS A 1246 -55.25 -25.36 21.45
CA LYS A 1246 -54.91 -25.20 22.86
C LYS A 1246 -54.97 -23.74 23.34
N GLU A 1247 -54.39 -22.81 22.57
CA GLU A 1247 -54.26 -21.39 22.95
C GLU A 1247 -55.35 -20.49 22.33
N GLY A 1248 -56.06 -20.99 21.31
CA GLY A 1248 -57.09 -20.28 20.56
C GLY A 1248 -56.59 -19.73 19.22
N ASP A 1249 -57.45 -19.73 18.20
CA ASP A 1249 -57.12 -19.33 16.82
C ASP A 1249 -56.58 -17.88 16.72
N LEU A 1250 -57.02 -16.98 17.59
CA LEU A 1250 -56.60 -15.57 17.60
C LEU A 1250 -55.25 -15.34 18.31
N ALA A 1251 -54.60 -16.38 18.86
CA ALA A 1251 -53.30 -16.27 19.51
C ALA A 1251 -52.13 -16.19 18.49
N PHE A 1252 -52.25 -15.32 17.48
CA PHE A 1252 -51.36 -15.27 16.31
C PHE A 1252 -49.87 -15.17 16.68
N LEU A 1253 -49.53 -14.35 17.67
CA LEU A 1253 -48.16 -14.17 18.11
C LEU A 1253 -47.50 -15.46 18.62
N SER A 1254 -48.28 -16.48 19.02
CA SER A 1254 -47.77 -17.77 19.51
C SER A 1254 -47.59 -18.80 18.42
N TRP A 1255 -48.51 -18.94 17.46
CA TRP A 1255 -48.47 -20.04 16.51
C TRP A 1255 -47.99 -19.65 15.10
N VAL A 1256 -48.20 -18.40 14.66
CA VAL A 1256 -47.73 -17.90 13.36
C VAL A 1256 -46.20 -17.81 13.21
N PRO A 1257 -45.37 -17.58 14.25
CA PRO A 1257 -43.93 -17.48 14.01
C PRO A 1257 -43.30 -18.75 13.43
N PHE A 1258 -43.89 -19.93 13.65
CA PHE A 1258 -43.29 -21.20 13.25
C PHE A 1258 -43.41 -21.46 11.75
N ILE A 1259 -42.26 -21.65 11.10
CA ILE A 1259 -42.19 -21.99 9.68
C ILE A 1259 -41.31 -23.20 9.44
N HIS A 1260 -41.57 -23.87 8.32
CA HIS A 1260 -40.69 -24.90 7.77
C HIS A 1260 -39.98 -24.34 6.52
N MET A 1261 -38.68 -24.59 6.39
CA MET A 1261 -37.86 -24.22 5.23
C MET A 1261 -37.13 -25.45 4.68
N GLY A 1262 -37.15 -25.69 3.37
CA GLY A 1262 -36.49 -26.85 2.74
C GLY A 1262 -37.41 -28.03 2.39
N ILE A 1263 -36.81 -29.22 2.23
CA ILE A 1263 -37.45 -30.44 1.68
C ILE A 1263 -38.38 -31.17 2.62
#